data_AF-A0A7C5EPK3-F1
#
_entry.id   AF-A0A7C5EPK3-F1
#
_cell.length_a   1.000
_cell.length_b   1.000
_cell.length_c   1.000
_cell.angle_alpha   90.00
_cell.angle_beta   90.00
_cell.angle_gamma   90.00
#
_symmetry.space_group_name_H-M   'P 1'
#
loop_
_entity.id
_entity.type
_entity.pdbx_description
1 polymer ?
#
loop_
_entity_poly.entity_id
_entity_poly.type
_entity_poly.pdbx_seq_one_letter_code
_entity_poly.pdbx_strand_id
1 'polypeptide(L)'
;MTRAGRQLVLLLLGLLVFEYAAAEARPLAGKLIHFQGQVTIRRGGEEEWQPARLHQELFAGDAVKTGPVSRAAILAADESQIILNENTFFLLKQVSPSPRLGWQVVTPAAAQPPSASLYQVPQGELWLRNSNEKFLFELETPAVTAALRGTEFNLRVTPDGATALTLLTGALVLRNPQGQVNLDPGEEGLARPGEPPSKRVLVQPQDAVQWCLTYPGIVSFRDLPLTSGAATPQTLAGSPAAAPLVQKAEASYNQGRLEEARQEAEEALRLDPGNPRALTVLGWLALQRHDPKEALKFFSQVSVPHETLFVGLALSRYRLGEVSQAYELMAQARGSLPPTALLSTMSGYFALMAGKVVQAHNLLEEAAARDPGLAFPRALLAQIYLVQNRKDDARKAAAQALAANPRSPVALLSQALVELSYFKMDEARRYLDQAVTADPNFLDAHLYLARIWLGSDYLDRARRTLETALNLAPWEAEVLSLAGFVHLGYRDYQKAREYFSRAAAANPRLGDPHLGLGHIHFRYRNFQSGLAEILTATLLEPRMSLYQSFLGKALYQVRVFNKALETYDYAKTLDPRDPTPYLYKGIALTDLNRPGEAVQEINRSIELNDNRAIFRSRLMLDRDLAVRNYNLAYAYGNLGLGEWSFSKALTAVKADPTNSSAQLFLATAFQQTRQRVGAGTSALLLYRLLSPANQNTFATGNDYTPMFEMPYLRVLASASGSFWGSGDRTRQDYMVNAYGGLPGVALALAGFYTWDEGFRAHNADLRNYAFDGWFKWDLTPKTSLAFFSNYYDTKQGDRLNLSDYYYRYKPFWRQHYLKRYLEGGLVHRFAPHAVFMAYLNYTRLNVRKADFESGTAFRPDYLEYPAQEIDPDLPPGWYARDLGTTTFDYRSWSQTKDNLEFINPQVQQMLILGKHTLIAGFDYFRGKVDYRYWEKWLRQYRFFTYGNVTQIFDTEGNLIWQRPLWDPYTFPLSGEDTLRFLQLFRLPKWTYTFYLLDYWRVTPKLTLELGLTYEALKMPNEGVGRTFTKDQVNPRVGLNYQITPQQVVRFGAYTTLSPHTLFQPTLMPAEVAGLPYQINSFDGADVREMGLTWEAQWSPKTFTVLRASAARVANPYLLFRGPVAYLTWYQYNTDVMLNHILGPFWGLTLGLGWKRVDPRYQGGVDFNELSALGRLTFWHKSGLRAYVAATLVYQKPDDRKNELFVLGDFGVGYEFPRKRGEIFLNVSNVFNRHFTYLVAPIRLDPFYASRLLTLRMSLYY
;
A
#
# COMPACT_ATOMS: atom_id res chain seq x y z
N MET A 1 -44.37 41.33 -3.45
CA MET A 1 -43.56 41.58 -4.66
C MET A 1 -43.65 40.37 -5.57
N THR A 2 -44.17 40.57 -6.78
CA THR A 2 -44.74 39.55 -7.66
C THR A 2 -43.71 38.81 -8.52
N ARG A 3 -44.03 37.55 -8.87
CA ARG A 3 -43.27 36.62 -9.72
C ARG A 3 -42.80 37.20 -11.08
N ALA A 4 -43.35 38.34 -11.52
CA ALA A 4 -42.98 39.01 -12.76
C ALA A 4 -41.59 39.70 -12.70
N GLY A 5 -41.09 40.08 -11.51
CA GLY A 5 -39.78 40.75 -11.38
C GLY A 5 -38.56 39.83 -11.49
N ARG A 6 -38.72 38.51 -11.28
CA ARG A 6 -37.61 37.53 -11.38
C ARG A 6 -37.38 37.00 -12.80
N GLN A 7 -38.35 37.11 -13.69
CA GLN A 7 -38.20 36.66 -15.08
C GLN A 7 -37.55 37.72 -15.98
N LEU A 8 -37.69 39.02 -15.65
CA LEU A 8 -37.09 40.09 -16.46
C LEU A 8 -35.57 40.23 -16.25
N VAL A 9 -35.06 39.95 -15.03
CA VAL A 9 -33.62 39.99 -14.73
C VAL A 9 -32.88 38.76 -15.30
N LEU A 10 -33.58 37.62 -15.47
CA LEU A 10 -33.02 36.44 -16.15
C LEU A 10 -33.06 36.56 -17.68
N LEU A 11 -33.94 37.38 -18.26
CA LEU A 11 -33.97 37.63 -19.70
C LEU A 11 -32.94 38.68 -20.15
N LEU A 12 -32.62 39.66 -19.30
CA LEU A 12 -31.64 40.73 -19.62
C LEU A 12 -30.17 40.34 -19.38
N LEU A 13 -29.90 39.31 -18.59
CA LEU A 13 -28.56 38.68 -18.50
C LEU A 13 -28.30 37.66 -19.63
N GLY A 14 -29.31 37.35 -20.44
CA GLY A 14 -29.21 36.43 -21.58
C GLY A 14 -28.91 37.07 -22.94
N LEU A 15 -28.82 38.41 -23.02
CA LEU A 15 -28.70 39.14 -24.29
C LEU A 15 -27.44 40.02 -24.41
N LEU A 16 -26.41 39.74 -23.60
CA LEU A 16 -25.06 40.29 -23.78
C LEU A 16 -24.01 39.16 -23.88
N VAL A 17 -24.32 38.12 -24.66
CA VAL A 17 -23.31 37.19 -25.16
C VAL A 17 -22.94 37.69 -26.56
N PHE A 18 -21.72 38.21 -26.65
CA PHE A 18 -21.02 38.48 -27.90
C PHE A 18 -21.30 37.37 -28.92
N GLU A 19 -21.60 37.76 -30.17
CA GLU A 19 -21.41 36.87 -31.32
C GLU A 19 -19.94 36.46 -31.36
N TYR A 20 -19.62 35.32 -30.73
CA TYR A 20 -18.52 34.51 -31.19
C TYR A 20 -19.02 33.80 -32.43
N ALA A 21 -18.51 34.21 -33.60
CA ALA A 21 -18.54 33.36 -34.77
C ALA A 21 -18.07 31.96 -34.36
N ALA A 22 -18.99 30.99 -34.38
CA ALA A 22 -18.64 29.60 -34.17
C ALA A 22 -17.81 29.18 -35.39
N ALA A 23 -16.49 29.31 -35.28
CA ALA A 23 -15.57 28.62 -36.16
C ALA A 23 -15.96 27.12 -36.12
N GLU A 24 -16.14 26.50 -37.28
CA GLU A 24 -16.31 25.05 -37.38
C GLU A 24 -15.19 24.36 -36.59
N ALA A 25 -15.51 23.84 -35.42
CA ALA A 25 -14.53 23.15 -34.59
C ALA A 25 -14.23 21.80 -35.25
N ARG A 26 -13.13 21.72 -36.01
CA ARG A 26 -12.64 20.47 -36.59
C ARG A 26 -12.32 19.49 -35.45
N PRO A 27 -12.70 18.20 -35.56
CA PRO A 27 -12.39 17.21 -34.52
C PRO A 27 -10.87 17.04 -34.40
N LEU A 28 -10.36 17.12 -33.16
CA LEU A 28 -8.95 16.99 -32.85
C LEU A 28 -8.45 15.59 -33.24
N ALA A 29 -7.42 15.52 -34.10
CA ALA A 29 -6.81 14.27 -34.56
C ALA A 29 -5.57 13.90 -33.74
N GLY A 30 -4.86 14.88 -33.19
CA GLY A 30 -3.66 14.66 -32.38
C GLY A 30 -3.15 15.93 -31.73
N LYS A 31 -2.15 15.78 -30.86
CA LYS A 31 -1.38 16.90 -30.31
C LYS A 31 0.11 16.64 -30.53
N LEU A 32 0.82 17.64 -31.04
CA LEU A 32 2.28 17.63 -31.09
C LEU A 32 2.80 17.88 -29.67
N ILE A 33 3.13 16.80 -28.97
CA ILE A 33 3.58 16.85 -27.56
C ILE A 33 4.95 17.50 -27.45
N HIS A 34 5.87 17.13 -28.35
CA HIS A 34 7.25 17.59 -28.30
C HIS A 34 7.87 17.62 -29.70
N PHE A 35 8.86 18.48 -29.94
CA PHE A 35 9.75 18.38 -31.09
C PHE A 35 11.15 18.96 -30.84
N GLN A 36 12.12 18.48 -31.63
CA GLN A 36 13.53 18.88 -31.66
C GLN A 36 13.93 19.22 -33.09
N GLY A 37 14.77 20.25 -33.23
CA GLY A 37 15.32 20.64 -34.53
C GLY A 37 14.28 21.33 -35.40
N GLN A 38 14.40 21.17 -36.71
CA GLN A 38 13.49 21.78 -37.68
C GLN A 38 12.27 20.89 -37.87
N VAL A 39 11.13 21.33 -37.35
CA VAL A 39 9.84 20.66 -37.55
C VAL A 39 8.84 21.66 -38.11
N THR A 40 8.20 21.30 -39.21
CA THR A 40 7.18 22.10 -39.87
C THR A 40 5.88 21.33 -39.99
N ILE A 41 4.78 22.06 -40.07
CA ILE A 41 3.43 21.53 -40.17
C ILE A 41 2.74 22.21 -41.34
N ARG A 42 1.95 21.44 -42.08
CA ARG A 42 1.07 21.92 -43.15
C ARG A 42 -0.36 21.55 -42.80
N ARG A 43 -1.28 22.52 -42.86
CA ARG A 43 -2.70 22.26 -42.57
C ARG A 43 -3.39 21.55 -43.73
N GLY A 44 -4.39 20.75 -43.42
CA GLY A 44 -5.22 20.08 -44.44
C GLY A 44 -5.86 21.07 -45.39
N GLY A 45 -5.48 21.00 -46.68
CA GLY A 45 -5.96 21.89 -47.76
C GLY A 45 -5.05 23.08 -48.08
N GLU A 46 -3.98 23.30 -47.32
CA GLU A 46 -3.00 24.37 -47.55
C GLU A 46 -1.72 23.82 -48.19
N GLU A 47 -1.03 24.64 -48.99
CA GLU A 47 0.26 24.28 -49.61
C GLU A 47 1.47 24.72 -48.77
N GLU A 48 1.29 25.71 -47.89
CA GLU A 48 2.38 26.35 -47.15
C GLU A 48 2.77 25.55 -45.89
N TRP A 49 4.09 25.43 -45.64
CA TRP A 49 4.64 24.81 -44.45
C TRP A 49 4.98 25.88 -43.40
N GLN A 50 4.44 25.71 -42.20
CA GLN A 50 4.67 26.62 -41.09
C GLN A 50 5.54 25.96 -40.01
N PRO A 51 6.40 26.71 -39.29
CA PRO A 51 7.11 26.16 -38.14
C PRO A 51 6.15 25.60 -37.08
N ALA A 52 6.47 24.41 -36.58
CA ALA A 52 5.68 23.75 -35.54
C ALA A 52 5.71 24.52 -34.21
N ARG A 53 4.62 24.45 -33.45
CA ARG A 53 4.52 24.96 -32.07
C ARG A 53 4.30 23.82 -31.08
N LEU A 54 4.82 23.99 -29.88
CA LEU A 54 4.66 22.99 -28.82
C LEU A 54 3.18 22.89 -28.41
N HIS A 55 2.71 21.66 -28.13
CA HIS A 55 1.32 21.35 -27.82
C HIS A 55 0.32 21.75 -28.92
N GLN A 56 0.81 21.95 -30.14
CA GLN A 56 -0.04 22.32 -31.27
C GLN A 56 -1.04 21.21 -31.57
N GLU A 57 -2.30 21.62 -31.66
CA GLU A 57 -3.41 20.76 -32.05
C GLU A 57 -3.32 20.44 -33.55
N LEU A 58 -3.45 19.16 -33.86
CA LEU A 58 -3.43 18.58 -35.20
C LEU A 58 -4.83 18.10 -35.55
N PHE A 59 -5.26 18.36 -36.78
CA PHE A 59 -6.54 17.95 -37.32
C PHE A 59 -6.38 16.96 -38.46
N ALA A 60 -7.47 16.29 -38.83
CA ALA A 60 -7.47 15.42 -40.00
C ALA A 60 -7.10 16.23 -41.26
N GLY A 61 -6.20 15.67 -42.07
CA GLY A 61 -5.57 16.31 -43.24
C GLY A 61 -4.24 17.01 -42.96
N ASP A 62 -3.87 17.25 -41.69
CA ASP A 62 -2.61 17.93 -41.36
C ASP A 62 -1.39 17.00 -41.58
N ALA A 63 -0.28 17.60 -42.02
CA ALA A 63 1.00 16.91 -42.21
C ALA A 63 2.10 17.52 -41.32
N VAL A 64 3.01 16.68 -40.83
CA VAL A 64 4.18 17.05 -40.02
C VAL A 64 5.45 16.58 -40.74
N LYS A 65 6.45 17.46 -40.85
CA LYS A 65 7.72 17.18 -41.49
C LYS A 65 8.88 17.51 -40.55
N THR A 66 9.87 16.62 -40.47
CA THR A 66 11.10 16.80 -39.69
C THR A 66 12.31 16.94 -40.63
N GLY A 67 13.29 17.76 -40.25
CA GLY A 67 14.57 17.92 -40.96
C GLY A 67 15.68 16.96 -40.48
N PRO A 68 16.95 17.18 -40.88
CA PRO A 68 18.11 16.47 -40.34
C PRO A 68 18.25 16.70 -38.83
N VAL A 69 18.72 15.69 -38.09
CA VAL A 69 18.94 15.77 -36.62
C VAL A 69 17.72 16.36 -35.87
N SER A 70 16.52 16.03 -36.36
CA SER A 70 15.24 16.55 -35.86
C SER A 70 14.33 15.40 -35.45
N ARG A 71 13.40 15.67 -34.53
CA ARG A 71 12.46 14.68 -34.00
C ARG A 71 11.13 15.33 -33.64
N ALA A 72 10.03 14.62 -33.72
CA ALA A 72 8.72 15.06 -33.22
C ALA A 72 8.01 13.92 -32.49
N ALA A 73 7.23 14.23 -31.45
CA ALA A 73 6.41 13.28 -30.71
C ALA A 73 4.95 13.73 -30.74
N ILE A 74 4.06 12.85 -31.20
CA ILE A 74 2.63 13.12 -31.37
C ILE A 74 1.85 12.10 -30.54
N LEU A 75 0.92 12.59 -29.73
CA LEU A 75 -0.13 11.77 -29.13
C LEU A 75 -1.39 11.97 -29.96
N ALA A 76 -1.84 10.93 -30.65
CA ALA A 76 -3.04 10.95 -31.47
C ALA A 76 -4.31 10.73 -30.63
N ALA A 77 -5.44 11.18 -31.15
CA ALA A 77 -6.74 11.06 -30.48
C ALA A 77 -7.20 9.61 -30.29
N ASP A 78 -6.64 8.67 -31.06
CA ASP A 78 -6.91 7.23 -30.99
C ASP A 78 -5.99 6.47 -30.00
N GLU A 79 -5.28 7.20 -29.12
CA GLU A 79 -4.24 6.70 -28.20
C GLU A 79 -2.90 6.32 -28.88
N SER A 80 -2.72 6.55 -30.19
CA SER A 80 -1.43 6.28 -30.84
C SER A 80 -0.35 7.23 -30.31
N GLN A 81 0.79 6.64 -29.94
CA GLN A 81 2.01 7.31 -29.55
C GLN A 81 2.99 7.23 -30.70
N ILE A 82 3.37 8.37 -31.28
CA ILE A 82 4.11 8.43 -32.54
C ILE A 82 5.35 9.29 -32.33
N ILE A 83 6.53 8.75 -32.64
CA ILE A 83 7.79 9.49 -32.66
C ILE A 83 8.33 9.52 -34.09
N LEU A 84 8.40 10.70 -34.69
CA LEU A 84 9.00 10.96 -36.00
C LEU A 84 10.49 11.29 -35.83
N ASN A 85 11.38 10.64 -36.57
CA ASN A 85 12.82 10.90 -36.56
C ASN A 85 13.23 11.87 -37.68
N GLU A 86 14.52 11.90 -38.05
CA GLU A 86 15.05 12.82 -39.04
C GLU A 86 14.50 12.55 -40.45
N ASN A 87 14.25 13.64 -41.19
CA ASN A 87 13.80 13.61 -42.59
C ASN A 87 12.45 12.89 -42.82
N THR A 88 11.57 12.86 -41.83
CA THR A 88 10.28 12.17 -41.87
C THR A 88 9.16 13.08 -42.34
N PHE A 89 8.30 12.54 -43.20
CA PHE A 89 7.03 13.16 -43.61
C PHE A 89 5.89 12.29 -43.09
N PHE A 90 4.98 12.87 -42.31
CA PHE A 90 3.87 12.17 -41.69
C PHE A 90 2.54 12.90 -41.94
N LEU A 91 1.51 12.21 -42.41
CA LEU A 91 0.19 12.79 -42.69
C LEU A 91 -0.90 12.09 -41.86
N LEU A 92 -1.70 12.89 -41.15
CA LEU A 92 -2.87 12.42 -40.41
C LEU A 92 -4.11 12.47 -41.31
N LYS A 93 -4.33 11.48 -42.18
CA LYS A 93 -5.47 11.51 -43.11
C LYS A 93 -6.81 11.52 -42.37
N GLN A 94 -6.97 10.61 -41.43
CA GLN A 94 -8.20 10.43 -40.67
C GLN A 94 -7.87 9.81 -39.32
N VAL A 95 -8.50 10.25 -38.23
CA VAL A 95 -8.25 9.67 -36.89
C VAL A 95 -9.57 9.40 -36.19
N SER A 96 -9.73 8.18 -35.67
CA SER A 96 -10.90 7.78 -34.91
C SER A 96 -10.67 8.04 -33.41
N PRO A 97 -11.35 9.03 -32.80
CA PRO A 97 -11.05 9.45 -31.43
C PRO A 97 -11.41 8.37 -30.40
N SER A 98 -10.52 8.14 -29.43
CA SER A 98 -10.78 7.26 -28.30
C SER A 98 -11.64 7.94 -27.23
N PRO A 99 -12.72 7.29 -26.76
CA PRO A 99 -13.52 7.81 -25.65
C PRO A 99 -12.75 7.86 -24.32
N ARG A 100 -11.57 7.21 -24.22
CA ARG A 100 -10.76 7.18 -22.99
C ARG A 100 -9.97 8.46 -22.74
N LEU A 101 -9.62 9.22 -23.79
CA LEU A 101 -8.84 10.46 -23.67
C LEU A 101 -9.71 11.68 -23.36
N GLY A 102 -11.02 11.61 -23.59
CA GLY A 102 -11.95 12.70 -23.30
C GLY A 102 -11.74 13.96 -24.15
N TRP A 103 -10.95 13.89 -25.23
CA TRP A 103 -10.81 14.99 -26.17
C TRP A 103 -12.15 15.21 -26.86
N GLN A 104 -12.70 16.42 -26.75
CA GLN A 104 -14.05 16.72 -27.24
C GLN A 104 -14.14 16.46 -28.74
N VAL A 105 -14.97 15.50 -29.11
CA VAL A 105 -15.48 15.36 -30.47
C VAL A 105 -16.70 16.26 -30.53
N VAL A 106 -16.51 17.52 -30.92
CA VAL A 106 -17.64 18.36 -31.34
C VAL A 106 -18.05 17.84 -32.72
N THR A 107 -18.83 16.77 -32.75
CA THR A 107 -19.51 16.37 -33.99
C THR A 107 -20.76 17.23 -34.14
N PRO A 108 -20.95 17.89 -35.30
CA PRO A 108 -22.31 18.25 -35.71
C PRO A 108 -23.16 16.98 -35.61
N ALA A 109 -24.41 17.09 -35.19
CA ALA A 109 -25.31 15.97 -34.86
C ALA A 109 -25.55 14.90 -35.96
N ALA A 110 -24.80 14.93 -37.08
CA ALA A 110 -24.94 14.06 -38.25
C ALA A 110 -23.68 13.24 -38.63
N ALA A 111 -22.47 13.49 -38.10
CA ALA A 111 -21.26 12.75 -38.53
C ALA A 111 -20.82 11.70 -37.48
N GLN A 112 -20.90 10.41 -37.83
CA GLN A 112 -20.28 9.36 -37.02
C GLN A 112 -18.74 9.43 -37.14
N PRO A 113 -17.98 9.19 -36.06
CA PRO A 113 -16.53 9.13 -36.14
C PRO A 113 -16.07 8.02 -37.10
N PRO A 114 -14.88 8.16 -37.73
CA PRO A 114 -14.31 7.16 -38.62
C PRO A 114 -14.28 5.77 -37.99
N SER A 115 -14.53 4.72 -38.78
CA SER A 115 -14.39 3.33 -38.31
C SER A 115 -12.94 2.89 -38.11
N ALA A 116 -11.98 3.62 -38.70
CA ALA A 116 -10.55 3.40 -38.57
C ALA A 116 -9.75 4.71 -38.61
N SER A 117 -8.58 4.72 -37.98
CA SER A 117 -7.58 5.78 -38.19
C SER A 117 -6.71 5.45 -39.41
N LEU A 118 -6.32 6.45 -40.18
CA LEU A 118 -5.50 6.32 -41.38
C LEU A 118 -4.34 7.33 -41.31
N TYR A 119 -3.12 6.80 -41.38
CA TYR A 119 -1.88 7.56 -41.40
C TYR A 119 -1.13 7.29 -42.70
N GLN A 120 -0.35 8.26 -43.18
CA GLN A 120 0.53 8.06 -44.34
C GLN A 120 1.95 8.56 -44.05
N VAL A 121 2.95 7.77 -44.49
CA VAL A 121 4.38 8.05 -44.35
C VAL A 121 5.07 7.90 -45.71
N PRO A 122 5.18 8.99 -46.48
CA PRO A 122 5.86 8.96 -47.78
C PRO A 122 7.37 8.71 -47.69
N GLN A 123 8.03 9.19 -46.62
CA GLN A 123 9.48 9.04 -46.42
C GLN A 123 9.89 9.25 -44.95
N GLY A 124 11.09 8.75 -44.62
CA GLY A 124 11.78 8.91 -43.33
C GLY A 124 11.51 7.79 -42.35
N GLU A 125 11.77 8.04 -41.07
CA GLU A 125 11.71 7.03 -40.02
C GLU A 125 10.75 7.43 -38.90
N LEU A 126 10.03 6.45 -38.34
CA LEU A 126 9.21 6.65 -37.16
C LEU A 126 9.12 5.41 -36.27
N TRP A 127 8.83 5.63 -34.99
CA TRP A 127 8.33 4.62 -34.05
C TRP A 127 6.87 4.92 -33.75
N LEU A 128 6.03 3.88 -33.71
CA LEU A 128 4.61 4.03 -33.37
C LEU A 128 4.16 2.91 -32.45
N ARG A 129 3.39 3.28 -31.42
CA ARG A 129 2.68 2.35 -30.55
C ARG A 129 1.21 2.71 -30.43
N ASN A 130 0.33 1.74 -30.61
CA ASN A 130 -1.08 1.88 -30.24
C ASN A 130 -1.53 0.62 -29.49
N SER A 131 -1.90 0.77 -28.22
CA SER A 131 -2.33 -0.34 -27.36
C SER A 131 -3.85 -0.61 -27.40
N ASN A 132 -4.62 0.12 -28.19
CA ASN A 132 -6.08 0.02 -28.24
C ASN A 132 -6.57 -0.83 -29.43
N GLU A 133 -6.83 -2.12 -29.18
CA GLU A 133 -7.28 -3.08 -30.21
C GLU A 133 -8.68 -2.83 -30.77
N LYS A 134 -9.48 -1.95 -30.14
CA LYS A 134 -10.84 -1.68 -30.60
C LYS A 134 -10.89 -0.74 -31.80
N PHE A 135 -9.78 -0.07 -32.12
CA PHE A 135 -9.66 0.78 -33.30
C PHE A 135 -8.77 0.08 -34.31
N LEU A 136 -9.32 -0.18 -35.49
CA LEU A 136 -8.48 -0.49 -36.65
C LEU A 136 -7.73 0.77 -37.03
N PHE A 137 -6.43 0.66 -37.29
CA PHE A 137 -5.72 1.72 -37.98
C PHE A 137 -4.87 1.16 -39.11
N GLU A 138 -4.79 1.94 -40.18
CA GLU A 138 -4.00 1.63 -41.36
C GLU A 138 -2.90 2.67 -41.53
N LEU A 139 -1.73 2.20 -41.96
CA LEU A 139 -0.57 3.04 -42.24
C LEU A 139 -0.14 2.81 -43.68
N GLU A 140 -0.19 3.86 -44.48
CA GLU A 140 0.18 3.82 -45.90
C GLU A 140 1.61 4.32 -46.11
N THR A 141 2.37 3.58 -46.92
CA THR A 141 3.67 3.97 -47.45
C THR A 141 3.63 3.86 -48.99
N PRO A 142 4.63 4.38 -49.73
CA PRO A 142 4.67 4.21 -51.18
C PRO A 142 4.70 2.74 -51.64
N ALA A 143 5.21 1.82 -50.82
CA ALA A 143 5.35 0.40 -51.19
C ALA A 143 4.19 -0.48 -50.69
N VAL A 144 3.65 -0.21 -49.50
CA VAL A 144 2.68 -1.08 -48.81
C VAL A 144 1.71 -0.31 -47.91
N THR A 145 0.54 -0.90 -47.67
CA THR A 145 -0.35 -0.54 -46.56
C THR A 145 -0.20 -1.56 -45.44
N ALA A 146 0.08 -1.08 -44.24
CA ALA A 146 0.15 -1.88 -43.04
C ALA A 146 -1.17 -1.77 -42.26
N ALA A 147 -1.88 -2.90 -42.08
CA ALA A 147 -3.06 -2.97 -41.24
C ALA A 147 -2.66 -3.45 -39.84
N LEU A 148 -2.99 -2.65 -38.83
CA LEU A 148 -2.45 -2.77 -37.48
C LEU A 148 -3.56 -2.96 -36.44
N ARG A 149 -3.30 -3.81 -35.44
CA ARG A 149 -4.16 -3.98 -34.26
C ARG A 149 -3.32 -4.18 -33.01
N GLY A 150 -3.28 -3.18 -32.13
CA GLY A 150 -2.65 -3.32 -30.82
C GLY A 150 -1.14 -3.59 -30.90
N THR A 151 -0.40 -2.76 -31.63
CA THR A 151 0.99 -3.03 -32.05
C THR A 151 1.97 -1.94 -31.64
N GLU A 152 3.23 -2.33 -31.54
CA GLU A 152 4.40 -1.44 -31.47
C GLU A 152 5.37 -1.82 -32.60
N PHE A 153 5.81 -0.84 -33.40
CA PHE A 153 6.71 -1.09 -34.51
C PHE A 153 7.60 0.12 -34.83
N ASN A 154 8.70 -0.17 -35.52
CA ASN A 154 9.55 0.81 -36.18
C ASN A 154 9.29 0.76 -37.68
N LEU A 155 9.27 1.93 -38.31
CA LEU A 155 9.14 2.09 -39.75
C LEU A 155 10.30 2.94 -40.29
N ARG A 156 10.86 2.50 -41.41
CA ARG A 156 11.80 3.25 -42.24
C ARG A 156 11.29 3.23 -43.68
N VAL A 157 11.19 4.40 -44.29
CA VAL A 157 10.85 4.59 -45.70
C VAL A 157 11.94 5.43 -46.35
N THR A 158 12.67 4.84 -47.30
CA THR A 158 13.72 5.54 -48.05
C THR A 158 13.11 6.47 -49.12
N PRO A 159 13.87 7.45 -49.65
CA PRO A 159 13.34 8.40 -50.64
C PRO A 159 12.82 7.78 -51.94
N ASP A 160 13.29 6.59 -52.31
CA ASP A 160 12.79 5.79 -53.43
C ASP A 160 11.52 4.98 -53.09
N GLY A 161 10.97 5.14 -51.89
CA GLY A 161 9.74 4.49 -51.43
C GLY A 161 9.93 3.09 -50.86
N ALA A 162 11.17 2.57 -50.80
CA ALA A 162 11.41 1.27 -50.17
C ALA A 162 11.12 1.36 -48.67
N THR A 163 10.37 0.38 -48.18
CA THR A 163 9.79 0.36 -46.85
C THR A 163 10.33 -0.82 -46.06
N ALA A 164 10.82 -0.56 -44.87
CA ALA A 164 11.20 -1.55 -43.87
C ALA A 164 10.39 -1.31 -42.59
N LEU A 165 9.65 -2.32 -42.14
CA LEU A 165 8.83 -2.25 -40.93
C LEU A 165 9.21 -3.39 -39.99
N THR A 166 9.79 -3.05 -38.83
CA THR A 166 10.14 -4.01 -37.78
C THR A 166 9.06 -4.07 -36.72
N LEU A 167 8.43 -5.22 -36.52
CA LEU A 167 7.39 -5.42 -35.50
C LEU A 167 8.02 -5.77 -34.14
N LEU A 168 7.74 -4.95 -33.13
CA LEU A 168 8.25 -5.17 -31.76
C LEU A 168 7.26 -5.98 -30.91
N THR A 169 5.97 -5.64 -30.98
CA THR A 169 4.89 -6.34 -30.27
C THR A 169 3.57 -6.28 -31.06
N GLY A 170 2.68 -7.25 -30.83
CA GLY A 170 1.37 -7.36 -31.48
C GLY A 170 1.39 -8.18 -32.78
N ALA A 171 0.44 -7.93 -33.68
CA ALA A 171 0.35 -8.59 -34.99
C ALA A 171 0.05 -7.57 -36.09
N LEU A 172 0.70 -7.73 -37.25
CA LEU A 172 0.56 -6.80 -38.38
C LEU A 172 0.54 -7.56 -39.72
N VAL A 173 -0.23 -7.02 -40.66
CA VAL A 173 -0.27 -7.48 -42.05
C VAL A 173 0.21 -6.37 -42.97
N LEU A 174 1.24 -6.65 -43.78
CA LEU A 174 1.64 -5.80 -44.91
C LEU A 174 0.92 -6.29 -46.16
N ARG A 175 0.30 -5.38 -46.91
CA ARG A 175 -0.35 -5.69 -48.17
C ARG A 175 -0.06 -4.63 -49.23
N ASN A 176 0.09 -5.08 -50.47
CA ASN A 176 0.03 -4.25 -51.66
C ASN A 176 -0.66 -5.05 -52.79
N PRO A 177 -0.92 -4.47 -53.98
CA PRO A 177 -1.56 -5.19 -55.08
C PRO A 177 -0.84 -6.47 -55.54
N GLN A 178 0.46 -6.61 -55.25
CA GLN A 178 1.31 -7.73 -55.67
C GLN A 178 1.32 -8.89 -54.65
N GLY A 179 0.91 -8.66 -53.40
CA GLY A 179 0.82 -9.71 -52.39
C GLY A 179 0.62 -9.21 -50.95
N GLN A 180 0.60 -10.15 -50.00
CA GLN A 180 0.52 -9.85 -48.57
C GLN A 180 1.52 -10.69 -47.76
N VAL A 181 2.01 -10.13 -46.65
CA VAL A 181 2.84 -10.86 -45.68
C VAL A 181 2.37 -10.55 -44.26
N ASN A 182 2.30 -11.58 -43.41
CA ASN A 182 2.02 -11.43 -41.99
C ASN A 182 3.34 -11.36 -41.22
N LEU A 183 3.46 -10.38 -40.33
CA LEU A 183 4.61 -10.20 -39.45
C LEU A 183 4.26 -10.59 -38.02
N ASP A 184 5.14 -11.39 -37.43
CA ASP A 184 5.17 -11.74 -36.01
C ASP A 184 6.20 -10.87 -35.24
N PRO A 185 6.08 -10.74 -33.91
CA PRO A 185 7.04 -9.98 -33.11
C PRO A 185 8.49 -10.45 -33.31
N GLY A 186 9.40 -9.51 -33.57
CA GLY A 186 10.80 -9.78 -33.90
C GLY A 186 11.08 -10.00 -35.40
N GLU A 187 10.05 -9.95 -36.25
CA GLU A 187 10.19 -9.97 -37.70
C GLU A 187 10.22 -8.56 -38.30
N GLU A 188 10.90 -8.42 -39.43
CA GLU A 188 10.92 -7.22 -40.25
C GLU A 188 10.35 -7.51 -41.64
N GLY A 189 9.41 -6.69 -42.07
CA GLY A 189 8.81 -6.71 -43.39
C GLY A 189 9.47 -5.70 -44.30
N LEU A 190 9.83 -6.13 -45.50
CA LEU A 190 10.51 -5.33 -46.52
C LEU A 190 9.64 -5.27 -47.78
N ALA A 191 9.47 -4.08 -48.35
CA ALA A 191 8.76 -3.92 -49.61
C ALA A 191 9.34 -2.76 -50.42
N ARG A 192 9.34 -2.91 -51.75
CA ARG A 192 9.65 -1.85 -52.69
C ARG A 192 8.41 -1.53 -53.54
N PRO A 193 8.24 -0.29 -54.02
CA PRO A 193 7.13 0.04 -54.90
C PRO A 193 7.08 -0.89 -56.11
N GLY A 194 5.96 -1.58 -56.31
CA GLY A 194 5.75 -2.52 -57.43
C GLY A 194 6.24 -3.96 -57.21
N GLU A 195 6.89 -4.28 -56.09
CA GLU A 195 7.33 -5.64 -55.72
C GLU A 195 6.43 -6.23 -54.61
N PRO A 196 6.25 -7.57 -54.52
CA PRO A 196 5.52 -8.18 -53.42
C PRO A 196 6.28 -8.00 -52.09
N PRO A 197 5.57 -7.78 -50.95
CA PRO A 197 6.21 -7.66 -49.65
C PRO A 197 6.87 -8.98 -49.22
N SER A 198 8.02 -8.88 -48.56
CA SER A 198 8.79 -10.01 -48.02
C SER A 198 9.06 -9.81 -46.53
N LYS A 199 9.51 -10.85 -45.82
CA LYS A 199 9.86 -10.77 -44.39
C LYS A 199 11.18 -11.46 -44.05
N ARG A 200 11.86 -10.98 -43.00
CA ARG A 200 13.05 -11.60 -42.39
C ARG A 200 12.99 -11.57 -40.87
N VAL A 201 13.65 -12.53 -40.21
CA VAL A 201 13.75 -12.60 -38.75
C VAL A 201 14.97 -11.80 -38.27
N LEU A 202 14.80 -10.91 -37.28
CA LEU A 202 15.90 -10.16 -36.67
C LEU A 202 16.32 -10.80 -35.34
N VAL A 203 17.63 -10.97 -35.14
CA VAL A 203 18.19 -11.68 -33.97
C VAL A 203 18.31 -10.77 -32.73
N GLN A 204 18.25 -9.44 -32.87
CA GLN A 204 18.42 -8.50 -31.74
C GLN A 204 17.50 -7.26 -31.82
N PRO A 205 16.26 -7.34 -31.29
CA PRO A 205 15.35 -6.20 -31.19
C PRO A 205 15.85 -5.05 -30.31
N GLN A 206 16.86 -5.32 -29.45
CA GLN A 206 17.35 -4.39 -28.43
C GLN A 206 18.10 -3.20 -29.05
N ASP A 207 18.81 -3.44 -30.16
CA ASP A 207 19.57 -2.42 -30.90
C ASP A 207 18.67 -1.45 -31.66
N ALA A 208 17.48 -1.91 -32.07
CA ALA A 208 16.53 -1.13 -32.86
C ALA A 208 15.86 0.02 -32.10
N VAL A 209 16.04 0.12 -30.77
CA VAL A 209 15.34 1.11 -29.92
C VAL A 209 16.29 1.92 -29.04
N GLN A 210 17.59 1.97 -29.35
CA GLN A 210 18.54 2.88 -28.68
C GLN A 210 18.08 4.35 -28.71
N TRP A 211 17.24 4.72 -29.67
CA TRP A 211 16.77 6.08 -29.90
C TRP A 211 15.80 6.63 -28.83
N CYS A 212 15.34 5.77 -27.90
CA CYS A 212 14.41 6.13 -26.82
C CYS A 212 15.07 6.20 -25.43
N LEU A 213 16.41 6.10 -25.34
CA LEU A 213 17.14 6.15 -24.06
C LEU A 213 17.66 7.58 -23.79
N THR A 214 17.32 8.14 -22.64
CA THR A 214 17.84 9.43 -22.17
C THR A 214 19.12 9.19 -21.35
N TYR A 215 20.22 9.85 -21.73
CA TYR A 215 21.47 9.85 -20.95
C TYR A 215 21.55 11.13 -20.12
N PRO A 216 21.95 11.07 -18.84
CA PRO A 216 22.07 12.28 -18.02
C PRO A 216 23.27 13.11 -18.49
N GLY A 217 23.04 14.38 -18.82
CA GLY A 217 24.07 15.33 -19.27
C GLY A 217 24.82 15.96 -18.09
N ILE A 218 25.57 15.17 -17.34
CA ILE A 218 26.25 15.60 -16.11
C ILE A 218 27.52 16.38 -16.45
N VAL A 219 27.62 17.63 -15.98
CA VAL A 219 28.80 18.48 -16.15
C VAL A 219 28.95 19.43 -14.96
N SER A 220 30.16 19.50 -14.38
CA SER A 220 30.52 20.54 -13.40
C SER A 220 31.49 21.52 -14.04
N PHE A 221 31.26 22.81 -13.81
CA PHE A 221 32.15 23.88 -14.26
C PHE A 221 33.53 23.82 -13.59
N ARG A 222 33.65 23.21 -12.40
CA ARG A 222 34.94 22.98 -11.71
C ARG A 222 35.83 21.96 -12.44
N ASP A 223 35.25 21.06 -13.22
CA ASP A 223 35.97 20.10 -14.05
C ASP A 223 36.31 20.65 -15.45
N LEU A 224 35.96 21.91 -15.74
CA LEU A 224 36.19 22.63 -17.00
C LEU A 224 37.01 23.91 -16.76
N PRO A 225 38.30 23.80 -16.39
CA PRO A 225 39.12 24.99 -16.12
C PRO A 225 39.37 25.81 -17.40
N LEU A 226 39.35 27.13 -17.28
CA LEU A 226 39.63 28.06 -18.39
C LEU A 226 41.12 28.08 -18.80
N THR A 227 42.01 27.52 -17.98
CA THR A 227 43.44 27.40 -18.26
C THR A 227 43.89 25.97 -18.02
N SER A 228 44.29 25.27 -19.08
CA SER A 228 44.71 23.86 -19.07
C SER A 228 46.24 23.65 -19.02
N GLY A 229 47.02 24.69 -18.69
CA GLY A 229 48.49 24.60 -18.58
C GLY A 229 49.26 24.68 -19.90
N ALA A 230 48.58 24.74 -21.05
CA ALA A 230 49.22 25.02 -22.34
C ALA A 230 49.56 26.52 -22.48
N ALA A 231 50.68 26.84 -23.13
CA ALA A 231 51.07 28.22 -23.41
C ALA A 231 49.97 28.93 -24.20
N THR A 232 49.47 30.06 -23.67
CA THR A 232 48.42 30.83 -24.32
C THR A 232 48.93 31.31 -25.70
N PRO A 233 48.23 31.00 -26.81
CA PRO A 233 48.58 31.54 -28.12
C PRO A 233 48.72 33.07 -28.06
N GLN A 234 49.77 33.64 -28.67
CA GLN A 234 50.00 35.09 -28.70
C GLN A 234 48.79 35.86 -29.25
N THR A 235 48.00 35.24 -30.13
CA THR A 235 46.76 35.77 -30.70
C THR A 235 45.63 36.00 -29.69
N LEU A 236 45.70 35.39 -28.51
CA LEU A 236 44.72 35.53 -27.43
C LEU A 236 45.20 36.45 -26.29
N ALA A 237 46.43 36.99 -26.37
CA ALA A 237 47.05 37.73 -25.26
C ALA A 237 46.40 39.10 -24.99
N GLY A 238 45.73 39.71 -25.98
CA GLY A 238 45.11 41.03 -25.86
C GLY A 238 46.12 42.15 -25.59
N SER A 239 45.66 43.29 -25.03
CA SER A 239 46.57 44.38 -24.65
C SER A 239 47.48 43.99 -23.46
N PRO A 240 48.76 44.42 -23.43
CA PRO A 240 49.66 44.15 -22.30
C PRO A 240 49.13 44.65 -20.95
N ALA A 241 48.30 45.70 -20.96
CA ALA A 241 47.69 46.27 -19.76
C ALA A 241 46.55 45.40 -19.20
N ALA A 242 45.79 44.72 -20.06
CA ALA A 242 44.69 43.84 -19.66
C ALA A 242 45.15 42.41 -19.32
N ALA A 243 46.26 41.95 -19.90
CA ALA A 243 46.78 40.58 -19.73
C ALA A 243 46.87 40.07 -18.27
N PRO A 244 47.43 40.81 -17.30
CA PRO A 244 47.51 40.33 -15.91
C PRO A 244 46.13 40.24 -15.23
N LEU A 245 45.20 41.15 -15.54
CA LEU A 245 43.83 41.10 -15.02
C LEU A 245 43.07 39.90 -15.56
N VAL A 246 43.22 39.59 -16.85
CA VAL A 246 42.60 38.41 -17.47
C VAL A 246 43.14 37.12 -16.87
N GLN A 247 44.46 37.00 -16.69
CA GLN A 247 45.06 35.82 -16.03
C GLN A 247 44.54 35.67 -14.60
N LYS A 248 44.39 36.77 -13.87
CA LYS A 248 43.83 36.78 -12.52
C LYS A 248 42.35 36.33 -12.55
N ALA A 249 41.57 36.85 -13.50
CA ALA A 249 40.16 36.51 -13.67
C ALA A 249 39.96 35.01 -13.95
N GLU A 250 40.75 34.43 -14.85
CA GLU A 250 40.72 32.99 -15.13
C GLU A 250 41.17 32.14 -13.93
N ALA A 251 42.20 32.58 -13.20
CA ALA A 251 42.65 31.89 -11.99
C ALA A 251 41.59 31.94 -10.88
N SER A 252 40.95 33.11 -10.68
CA SER A 252 39.83 33.32 -9.77
C SER A 252 38.64 32.45 -10.15
N TYR A 253 38.31 32.35 -11.45
CA TYR A 253 37.28 31.44 -11.97
C TYR A 253 37.59 29.98 -11.62
N ASN A 254 38.79 29.50 -11.94
CA ASN A 254 39.20 28.11 -11.67
C ASN A 254 39.23 27.78 -10.17
N GLN A 255 39.47 28.77 -9.31
CA GLN A 255 39.43 28.63 -7.85
C GLN A 255 37.99 28.72 -7.28
N GLY A 256 37.02 29.09 -8.12
CA GLY A 256 35.60 29.27 -7.80
C GLY A 256 35.27 30.58 -7.10
N ARG A 257 36.17 31.58 -7.15
CA ARG A 257 35.93 32.94 -6.65
C ARG A 257 35.26 33.76 -7.76
N LEU A 258 33.97 33.48 -7.97
CA LEU A 258 33.23 33.96 -9.14
C LEU A 258 33.07 35.49 -9.19
N GLU A 259 32.87 36.14 -8.04
CA GLU A 259 32.74 37.61 -8.01
C GLU A 259 34.07 38.31 -8.27
N GLU A 260 35.18 37.78 -7.75
CA GLU A 260 36.52 38.30 -8.06
C GLU A 260 36.83 38.12 -9.55
N ALA A 261 36.56 36.93 -10.09
CA ALA A 261 36.72 36.64 -11.51
C ALA A 261 35.91 37.60 -12.39
N ARG A 262 34.68 37.92 -11.98
CA ARG A 262 33.82 38.89 -12.68
C ARG A 262 34.42 40.29 -12.65
N GLN A 263 34.80 40.78 -11.48
CA GLN A 263 35.36 42.13 -11.32
C GLN A 263 36.63 42.29 -12.14
N GLU A 264 37.52 41.29 -12.08
CA GLU A 264 38.78 41.28 -12.82
C GLU A 264 38.57 41.23 -14.34
N ALA A 265 37.59 40.45 -14.82
CA ALA A 265 37.23 40.39 -16.24
C ALA A 265 36.55 41.69 -16.73
N GLU A 266 35.66 42.29 -15.93
CA GLU A 266 35.04 43.57 -16.26
C GLU A 266 36.07 44.71 -16.29
N GLU A 267 37.03 44.71 -15.37
CA GLU A 267 38.13 45.68 -15.35
C GLU A 267 39.08 45.49 -16.53
N ALA A 268 39.39 44.25 -16.91
CA ALA A 268 40.13 43.94 -18.12
C ALA A 268 39.42 44.48 -19.38
N LEU A 269 38.08 44.38 -19.45
CA LEU A 269 37.30 44.95 -20.55
C LEU A 269 37.23 46.48 -20.55
N ARG A 270 37.42 47.15 -19.41
CA ARG A 270 37.56 48.63 -19.42
C ARG A 270 38.86 49.06 -20.09
N LEU A 271 39.93 48.27 -19.93
CA LEU A 271 41.23 48.53 -20.55
C LEU A 271 41.32 48.04 -22.00
N ASP A 272 40.60 46.97 -22.33
CA ASP A 272 40.57 46.34 -23.65
C ASP A 272 39.15 45.80 -23.96
N PRO A 273 38.23 46.65 -24.48
CA PRO A 273 36.79 46.32 -24.64
C PRO A 273 36.48 45.11 -25.54
N GLY A 274 37.43 44.66 -26.35
CA GLY A 274 37.29 43.51 -27.25
C GLY A 274 38.07 42.29 -26.79
N ASN A 275 38.58 42.28 -25.56
CA ASN A 275 39.48 41.22 -25.11
C ASN A 275 38.78 39.84 -25.16
N PRO A 276 39.23 38.91 -26.02
CA PRO A 276 38.51 37.66 -26.26
C PRO A 276 38.48 36.76 -25.02
N ARG A 277 39.50 36.83 -24.16
CA ARG A 277 39.59 36.01 -22.94
C ARG A 277 38.72 36.57 -21.82
N ALA A 278 38.70 37.89 -21.63
CA ALA A 278 37.81 38.53 -20.64
C ALA A 278 36.32 38.29 -20.97
N LEU A 279 35.94 38.45 -22.24
CA LEU A 279 34.59 38.09 -22.72
C LEU A 279 34.29 36.60 -22.50
N THR A 280 35.25 35.71 -22.74
CA THR A 280 35.10 34.27 -22.49
C THR A 280 34.85 33.99 -21.00
N VAL A 281 35.62 34.58 -20.08
CA VAL A 281 35.41 34.46 -18.63
C VAL A 281 33.99 34.90 -18.24
N LEU A 282 33.54 36.06 -18.72
CA LEU A 282 32.18 36.54 -18.43
C LEU A 282 31.09 35.63 -19.00
N GLY A 283 31.28 35.07 -20.19
CA GLY A 283 30.37 34.08 -20.76
C GLY A 283 30.27 32.81 -19.91
N TRP A 284 31.39 32.30 -19.40
CA TRP A 284 31.41 31.14 -18.50
C TRP A 284 30.83 31.43 -17.12
N LEU A 285 31.03 32.64 -16.58
CA LEU A 285 30.38 33.09 -15.35
C LEU A 285 28.86 33.20 -15.50
N ALA A 286 28.37 33.68 -16.66
CA ALA A 286 26.95 33.71 -16.97
C ALA A 286 26.36 32.28 -17.08
N LEU A 287 27.07 31.35 -17.72
CA LEU A 287 26.68 29.93 -17.76
C LEU A 287 26.58 29.31 -16.37
N GLN A 288 27.53 29.62 -15.48
CA GLN A 288 27.54 29.09 -14.10
C GLN A 288 26.42 29.68 -13.23
N ARG A 289 25.90 30.85 -13.60
CA ARG A 289 24.68 31.44 -13.02
C ARG A 289 23.40 30.95 -13.69
N HIS A 290 23.49 29.93 -14.56
CA HIS A 290 22.38 29.38 -15.33
C HIS A 290 21.67 30.40 -16.24
N ASP A 291 22.39 31.42 -16.76
CA ASP A 291 21.88 32.36 -17.77
C ASP A 291 22.56 32.13 -19.14
N PRO A 292 22.06 31.18 -19.95
CA PRO A 292 22.65 30.89 -21.26
C PRO A 292 22.44 32.00 -22.29
N LYS A 293 21.47 32.91 -22.09
CA LYS A 293 21.22 34.03 -23.02
C LYS A 293 22.27 35.12 -22.84
N GLU A 294 22.57 35.46 -21.59
CA GLU A 294 23.66 36.38 -21.27
C GLU A 294 25.01 35.79 -21.69
N ALA A 295 25.22 34.49 -21.45
CA ALA A 295 26.43 33.81 -21.90
C ALA A 295 26.63 33.91 -23.42
N LEU A 296 25.58 33.65 -24.22
CA LEU A 296 25.64 33.80 -25.68
C LEU A 296 26.01 35.21 -26.10
N LYS A 297 25.51 36.24 -25.41
CA LYS A 297 25.82 37.65 -25.70
C LYS A 297 27.31 37.93 -25.55
N PHE A 298 27.96 37.40 -24.51
CA PHE A 298 29.40 37.55 -24.33
C PHE A 298 30.19 36.71 -25.34
N PHE A 299 29.85 35.44 -25.52
CA PHE A 299 30.54 34.56 -26.46
C PHE A 299 30.44 35.04 -27.92
N SER A 300 29.32 35.63 -28.34
CA SER A 300 29.16 36.16 -29.70
C SER A 300 30.06 37.36 -30.03
N GLN A 301 30.61 38.03 -29.00
CA GLN A 301 31.52 39.17 -29.17
C GLN A 301 33.00 38.73 -29.29
N VAL A 302 33.29 37.45 -29.08
CA VAL A 302 34.65 36.91 -29.14
C VAL A 302 35.09 36.76 -30.59
N SER A 303 36.10 37.51 -30.99
CA SER A 303 36.59 37.57 -32.38
C SER A 303 37.51 36.42 -32.78
N VAL A 304 38.15 35.75 -31.82
CA VAL A 304 39.14 34.69 -32.05
C VAL A 304 38.56 33.33 -31.67
N PRO A 305 38.28 32.42 -32.62
CA PRO A 305 37.80 31.08 -32.34
C PRO A 305 38.84 30.27 -31.55
N HIS A 306 38.43 29.68 -30.43
CA HIS A 306 39.27 28.84 -29.58
C HIS A 306 38.40 27.84 -28.80
N GLU A 307 39.02 26.81 -28.20
CA GLU A 307 38.28 25.66 -27.66
C GLU A 307 37.22 26.02 -26.60
N THR A 308 37.58 26.85 -25.61
CA THR A 308 36.68 27.25 -24.51
C THR A 308 35.52 28.12 -24.98
N LEU A 309 35.68 28.88 -26.07
CA LEU A 309 34.58 29.61 -26.71
C LEU A 309 33.58 28.64 -27.33
N PHE A 310 34.04 27.70 -28.16
CA PHE A 310 33.14 26.74 -28.80
C PHE A 310 32.40 25.91 -27.76
N VAL A 311 33.09 25.42 -26.73
CA VAL A 311 32.47 24.68 -25.64
C VAL A 311 31.42 25.53 -24.92
N GLY A 312 31.72 26.78 -24.60
CA GLY A 312 30.77 27.71 -23.97
C GLY A 312 29.55 28.01 -24.84
N LEU A 313 29.75 28.25 -26.14
CA LEU A 313 28.66 28.42 -27.12
C LEU A 313 27.78 27.18 -27.18
N ALA A 314 28.37 25.98 -27.28
CA ALA A 314 27.62 24.73 -27.35
C ALA A 314 26.84 24.47 -26.05
N LEU A 315 27.43 24.72 -24.87
CA LEU A 315 26.74 24.61 -23.58
C LEU A 315 25.57 25.60 -23.50
N SER A 316 25.76 26.83 -23.97
CA SER A 316 24.70 27.86 -23.98
C SER A 316 23.53 27.45 -24.87
N ARG A 317 23.82 27.00 -26.10
CA ARG A 317 22.83 26.48 -27.07
C ARG A 317 22.10 25.26 -26.50
N TYR A 318 22.84 24.32 -25.91
CA TYR A 318 22.28 23.14 -25.27
C TYR A 318 21.32 23.49 -24.12
N ARG A 319 21.70 24.43 -23.24
CA ARG A 319 20.85 24.92 -22.14
C ARG A 319 19.60 25.66 -22.63
N LEU A 320 19.59 26.15 -23.88
CA LEU A 320 18.40 26.69 -24.54
C LEU A 320 17.55 25.62 -25.25
N GLY A 321 17.91 24.34 -25.16
CA GLY A 321 17.21 23.23 -25.80
C GLY A 321 17.62 22.98 -27.26
N GLU A 322 18.60 23.73 -27.78
CA GLU A 322 19.08 23.68 -29.16
C GLU A 322 20.18 22.61 -29.34
N VAL A 323 19.87 21.36 -28.95
CA VAL A 323 20.83 20.24 -28.90
C VAL A 323 21.51 20.00 -30.25
N SER A 324 20.77 20.08 -31.36
CA SER A 324 21.33 19.84 -32.70
C SER A 324 22.36 20.92 -33.07
N GLN A 325 22.09 22.19 -32.75
CA GLN A 325 23.06 23.27 -32.97
C GLN A 325 24.29 23.11 -32.08
N ALA A 326 24.13 22.70 -30.81
CA ALA A 326 25.25 22.44 -29.92
C ALA A 326 26.16 21.32 -30.45
N TYR A 327 25.58 20.24 -30.97
CA TYR A 327 26.32 19.14 -31.58
C TYR A 327 27.04 19.56 -32.87
N GLU A 328 26.38 20.29 -33.78
CA GLU A 328 26.99 20.80 -35.01
C GLU A 328 28.15 21.77 -34.71
N LEU A 329 28.00 22.61 -33.69
CA LEU A 329 29.04 23.56 -33.27
C LEU A 329 30.29 22.83 -32.76
N MET A 330 30.15 21.68 -32.10
CA MET A 330 31.29 20.82 -31.75
C MET A 330 31.93 20.13 -32.96
N ALA A 331 31.11 19.68 -33.91
CA ALA A 331 31.62 19.11 -35.17
C ALA A 331 32.44 20.15 -35.95
N GLN A 332 31.97 21.40 -36.01
CA GLN A 332 32.69 22.53 -36.60
C GLN A 332 33.99 22.83 -35.84
N ALA A 333 33.96 22.86 -34.51
CA ALA A 333 35.15 23.08 -33.68
C ALA A 333 36.22 22.02 -33.95
N ARG A 334 35.84 20.74 -34.05
CA ARG A 334 36.76 19.65 -34.41
C ARG A 334 37.34 19.74 -35.81
N GLY A 335 36.63 20.35 -36.76
CA GLY A 335 37.13 20.58 -38.12
C GLY A 335 38.10 21.76 -38.23
N SER A 336 38.08 22.68 -37.25
CA SER A 336 38.80 23.97 -37.32
C SER A 336 39.88 24.16 -36.25
N LEU A 337 39.86 23.38 -35.16
CA LEU A 337 40.81 23.46 -34.06
C LEU A 337 41.62 22.16 -33.91
N PRO A 338 42.85 22.23 -33.36
CA PRO A 338 43.62 21.04 -33.02
C PRO A 338 42.86 20.16 -32.02
N PRO A 339 42.89 18.83 -32.17
CA PRO A 339 42.20 17.94 -31.25
C PRO A 339 42.91 17.93 -29.88
N THR A 340 42.24 18.42 -28.84
CA THR A 340 42.67 18.37 -27.43
C THR A 340 41.83 17.36 -26.64
N ALA A 341 42.31 16.94 -25.46
CA ALA A 341 41.52 16.04 -24.59
C ALA A 341 40.18 16.68 -24.18
N LEU A 342 40.17 17.99 -23.91
CA LEU A 342 38.95 18.75 -23.58
C LEU A 342 37.99 18.83 -24.77
N LEU A 343 38.48 19.18 -25.97
CA LEU A 343 37.65 19.27 -27.18
C LEU A 343 37.03 17.90 -27.53
N SER A 344 37.80 16.82 -27.42
CA SER A 344 37.27 15.45 -27.60
C SER A 344 36.27 15.06 -26.52
N THR A 345 36.51 15.44 -25.25
CA THR A 345 35.57 15.20 -24.15
C THR A 345 34.22 15.90 -24.40
N MET A 346 34.25 17.18 -24.75
CA MET A 346 33.03 17.95 -24.98
C MET A 346 32.33 17.54 -26.28
N SER A 347 33.08 17.19 -27.33
CA SER A 347 32.49 16.59 -28.53
C SER A 347 31.78 15.27 -28.21
N GLY A 348 32.39 14.43 -27.35
CA GLY A 348 31.78 13.21 -26.85
C GLY A 348 30.52 13.49 -26.02
N TYR A 349 30.56 14.47 -25.12
CA TYR A 349 29.42 14.92 -24.33
C TYR A 349 28.24 15.36 -25.22
N PHE A 350 28.45 16.24 -26.19
CA PHE A 350 27.37 16.71 -27.07
C PHE A 350 26.91 15.65 -28.07
N ALA A 351 27.78 14.75 -28.51
CA ALA A 351 27.39 13.57 -29.27
C ALA A 351 26.45 12.68 -28.43
N LEU A 352 26.73 12.52 -27.14
CA LEU A 352 25.87 11.77 -26.22
C LEU A 352 24.51 12.45 -26.06
N MET A 353 24.50 13.77 -25.84
CA MET A 353 23.25 14.54 -25.74
C MET A 353 22.42 14.55 -27.03
N ALA A 354 23.07 14.45 -28.19
CA ALA A 354 22.41 14.30 -29.50
C ALA A 354 21.99 12.84 -29.80
N GLY A 355 22.20 11.89 -28.88
CA GLY A 355 21.85 10.48 -29.03
C GLY A 355 22.81 9.66 -29.89
N LYS A 356 23.99 10.20 -30.26
CA LYS A 356 25.04 9.52 -31.03
C LYS A 356 25.98 8.76 -30.09
N VAL A 357 25.46 7.76 -29.37
CA VAL A 357 26.15 7.06 -28.26
C VAL A 357 27.47 6.41 -28.69
N VAL A 358 27.52 5.72 -29.82
CA VAL A 358 28.75 5.05 -30.31
C VAL A 358 29.84 6.06 -30.61
N GLN A 359 29.46 7.17 -31.26
CA GLN A 359 30.39 8.26 -31.54
C GLN A 359 30.86 8.91 -30.24
N ALA A 360 29.96 9.15 -29.29
CA ALA A 360 30.29 9.67 -27.96
C ALA A 360 31.31 8.79 -27.24
N HIS A 361 31.08 7.48 -27.20
CA HIS A 361 31.98 6.50 -26.58
C HIS A 361 33.39 6.59 -27.18
N ASN A 362 33.51 6.54 -28.51
CA ASN A 362 34.80 6.63 -29.20
C ASN A 362 35.54 7.96 -28.91
N LEU A 363 34.81 9.08 -28.90
CA LEU A 363 35.38 10.40 -28.61
C LEU A 363 35.87 10.53 -27.16
N LEU A 364 35.16 9.91 -26.21
CA LEU A 364 35.54 9.92 -24.80
C LEU A 364 36.75 9.00 -24.52
N GLU A 365 36.84 7.85 -25.18
CA GLU A 365 38.04 7.00 -25.14
C GLU A 365 39.25 7.72 -25.77
N GLU A 366 39.06 8.41 -26.89
CA GLU A 366 40.11 9.26 -27.50
C GLU A 366 40.59 10.33 -26.50
N ALA A 367 39.67 11.00 -25.82
CA ALA A 367 40.00 12.02 -24.82
C ALA A 367 40.78 11.43 -23.63
N ALA A 368 40.32 10.29 -23.10
CA ALA A 368 40.94 9.62 -21.96
C ALA A 368 42.34 9.05 -22.26
N ALA A 369 42.62 8.75 -23.53
CA ALA A 369 43.94 8.34 -24.01
C ALA A 369 44.91 9.51 -24.18
N ARG A 370 44.40 10.68 -24.63
CA ARG A 370 45.21 11.91 -24.79
C ARG A 370 45.63 12.49 -23.44
N ASP A 371 44.73 12.51 -22.47
CA ASP A 371 45.02 12.97 -21.10
C ASP A 371 44.48 11.97 -20.06
N PRO A 372 45.34 11.07 -19.54
CA PRO A 372 44.97 10.17 -18.46
C PRO A 372 44.61 10.87 -17.13
N GLY A 373 45.07 12.11 -16.90
CA GLY A 373 44.79 12.89 -15.69
C GLY A 373 43.43 13.59 -15.71
N LEU A 374 42.80 13.71 -16.88
CA LEU A 374 41.46 14.29 -17.00
C LEU A 374 40.40 13.27 -16.54
N ALA A 375 39.77 13.53 -15.39
CA ALA A 375 38.77 12.65 -14.79
C ALA A 375 37.44 12.61 -15.58
N PHE A 376 37.08 13.73 -16.22
CA PHE A 376 35.76 13.93 -16.83
C PHE A 376 35.38 12.91 -17.93
N PRO A 377 36.23 12.58 -18.94
CA PRO A 377 35.85 11.60 -19.97
C PRO A 377 35.58 10.21 -19.39
N ARG A 378 36.37 9.77 -18.40
CA ARG A 378 36.14 8.48 -17.71
C ARG A 378 34.87 8.49 -16.87
N ALA A 379 34.54 9.62 -16.27
CA ALA A 379 33.29 9.78 -15.53
C ALA A 379 32.05 9.71 -16.45
N LEU A 380 32.12 10.25 -17.68
CA LEU A 380 31.06 10.11 -18.69
C LEU A 380 30.99 8.70 -19.27
N LEU A 381 32.13 8.03 -19.51
CA LEU A 381 32.15 6.61 -19.90
C LEU A 381 31.48 5.74 -18.84
N ALA A 382 31.71 6.00 -17.56
CA ALA A 382 31.03 5.30 -16.47
C ALA A 382 29.50 5.44 -16.56
N GLN A 383 29.00 6.63 -16.89
CA GLN A 383 27.55 6.87 -17.06
C GLN A 383 26.99 6.14 -18.29
N ILE A 384 27.71 6.14 -19.42
CA ILE A 384 27.35 5.34 -20.60
C ILE A 384 27.24 3.86 -20.22
N TYR A 385 28.23 3.33 -19.51
CA TYR A 385 28.23 1.94 -19.06
C TYR A 385 27.09 1.64 -18.07
N LEU A 386 26.72 2.57 -17.18
CA LEU A 386 25.56 2.41 -16.29
C LEU A 386 24.24 2.30 -17.07
N VAL A 387 24.01 3.17 -18.05
CA VAL A 387 22.80 3.11 -18.90
C VAL A 387 22.76 1.82 -19.74
N GLN A 388 23.91 1.33 -20.17
CA GLN A 388 24.06 0.03 -20.84
C GLN A 388 24.02 -1.18 -19.87
N ASN A 389 23.80 -0.95 -18.57
CA ASN A 389 23.79 -1.96 -17.51
C ASN A 389 25.11 -2.76 -17.37
N ARG A 390 26.23 -2.19 -17.82
CA ARG A 390 27.60 -2.71 -17.69
C ARG A 390 28.25 -2.19 -16.40
N LYS A 391 27.73 -2.63 -15.24
CA LYS A 391 28.06 -2.06 -13.92
C LYS A 391 29.54 -2.20 -13.53
N ASP A 392 30.19 -3.30 -13.87
CA ASP A 392 31.59 -3.52 -13.51
C ASP A 392 32.54 -2.62 -14.33
N ASP A 393 32.26 -2.44 -15.62
CA ASP A 393 32.96 -1.46 -16.48
C ASP A 393 32.72 -0.05 -15.97
N ALA A 394 31.48 0.28 -15.57
CA ALA A 394 31.15 1.56 -14.97
C ALA A 394 31.94 1.81 -13.68
N ARG A 395 32.02 0.82 -12.78
CA ARG A 395 32.80 0.93 -11.53
C ARG A 395 34.28 1.12 -11.81
N LYS A 396 34.84 0.40 -12.79
CA LYS A 396 36.24 0.57 -13.20
C LYS A 396 36.49 1.98 -13.73
N ALA A 397 35.65 2.46 -14.64
CA ALA A 397 35.78 3.80 -15.22
C ALA A 397 35.62 4.91 -14.17
N ALA A 398 34.65 4.79 -13.24
CA ALA A 398 34.45 5.75 -12.15
C ALA A 398 35.64 5.75 -11.16
N ALA A 399 36.17 4.57 -10.81
CA ALA A 399 37.35 4.46 -9.96
C ALA A 399 38.59 5.09 -10.62
N GLN A 400 38.76 4.91 -11.94
CA GLN A 400 39.83 5.56 -12.69
C GLN A 400 39.64 7.08 -12.76
N ALA A 401 38.41 7.58 -12.90
CA ALA A 401 38.11 9.01 -12.86
C ALA A 401 38.49 9.61 -11.49
N LEU A 402 38.14 8.94 -10.39
CA LEU A 402 38.52 9.37 -9.04
C LEU A 402 40.03 9.28 -8.78
N ALA A 403 40.71 8.26 -9.32
CA ALA A 403 42.16 8.15 -9.22
C ALA A 403 42.87 9.30 -9.97
N ALA A 404 42.32 9.72 -11.11
CA ALA A 404 42.84 10.85 -11.87
C ALA A 404 42.64 12.19 -11.14
N ASN A 405 41.47 12.41 -10.53
CA ASN A 405 41.22 13.56 -9.66
C ASN A 405 40.23 13.22 -8.52
N PRO A 406 40.70 13.05 -7.28
CA PRO A 406 39.83 12.71 -6.14
C PRO A 406 38.83 13.80 -5.73
N ARG A 407 39.03 15.04 -6.20
CA ARG A 407 38.15 16.18 -5.91
C ARG A 407 37.30 16.61 -7.11
N SER A 408 37.32 15.85 -8.21
CA SER A 408 36.45 16.13 -9.36
C SER A 408 34.98 15.89 -8.97
N PRO A 409 34.10 16.92 -9.02
CA PRO A 409 32.70 16.75 -8.69
C PRO A 409 32.00 15.73 -9.58
N VAL A 410 32.29 15.70 -10.89
CA VAL A 410 31.68 14.74 -11.82
C VAL A 410 32.19 13.31 -11.54
N ALA A 411 33.46 13.11 -11.18
CA ALA A 411 33.97 11.80 -10.80
C ALA A 411 33.32 11.28 -9.50
N LEU A 412 33.18 12.15 -8.49
CA LEU A 412 32.51 11.84 -7.22
C LEU A 412 31.03 11.47 -7.45
N LEU A 413 30.32 12.24 -8.27
CA LEU A 413 28.94 11.93 -8.63
C LEU A 413 28.83 10.64 -9.43
N SER A 414 29.68 10.41 -10.45
CA SER A 414 29.69 9.14 -11.20
C SER A 414 29.95 7.95 -10.28
N GLN A 415 30.85 8.07 -9.29
CA GLN A 415 31.05 7.03 -8.28
C GLN A 415 29.80 6.84 -7.41
N ALA A 416 29.13 7.92 -7.00
CA ALA A 416 27.87 7.82 -6.28
C ALA A 416 26.81 7.05 -7.09
N LEU A 417 26.64 7.36 -8.38
CA LEU A 417 25.72 6.64 -9.27
C LEU A 417 26.08 5.16 -9.41
N VAL A 418 27.37 4.84 -9.50
CA VAL A 418 27.86 3.46 -9.46
C VAL A 418 27.45 2.80 -8.15
N GLU A 419 27.72 3.39 -6.99
CA GLU A 419 27.33 2.80 -5.70
C GLU A 419 25.81 2.64 -5.56
N LEU A 420 25.00 3.58 -6.05
CA LEU A 420 23.53 3.42 -6.11
C LEU A 420 23.13 2.21 -6.97
N SER A 421 23.84 1.94 -8.07
CA SER A 421 23.62 0.76 -8.92
C SER A 421 23.94 -0.57 -8.22
N TYR A 422 24.79 -0.53 -7.18
CA TYR A 422 25.07 -1.64 -6.26
C TYR A 422 24.28 -1.53 -4.94
N PHE A 423 23.29 -0.64 -4.88
CA PHE A 423 22.38 -0.46 -3.74
C PHE A 423 23.06 0.01 -2.44
N LYS A 424 24.22 0.66 -2.57
CA LYS A 424 25.04 1.21 -1.50
C LYS A 424 24.71 2.70 -1.28
N MET A 425 23.51 2.94 -0.79
CA MET A 425 22.94 4.30 -0.73
C MET A 425 23.65 5.21 0.27
N ASP A 426 24.15 4.68 1.39
CA ASP A 426 24.90 5.46 2.36
C ASP A 426 26.28 5.87 1.83
N GLU A 427 26.96 4.97 1.12
CA GLU A 427 28.21 5.28 0.41
C GLU A 427 28.00 6.30 -0.70
N ALA A 428 26.95 6.12 -1.51
CA ALA A 428 26.58 7.07 -2.55
C ALA A 428 26.32 8.48 -1.97
N ARG A 429 25.58 8.57 -0.86
CA ARG A 429 25.35 9.83 -0.15
C ARG A 429 26.65 10.48 0.31
N ARG A 430 27.62 9.71 0.84
CA ARG A 430 28.93 10.26 1.23
C ARG A 430 29.69 10.85 0.04
N TYR A 431 29.69 10.18 -1.11
CA TYR A 431 30.32 10.71 -2.32
C TYR A 431 29.60 11.97 -2.84
N LEU A 432 28.26 12.02 -2.75
CA LEU A 432 27.49 13.23 -3.08
C LEU A 432 27.78 14.39 -2.12
N ASP A 433 27.88 14.13 -0.82
CA ASP A 433 28.26 15.15 0.18
C ASP A 433 29.67 15.69 -0.13
N GLN A 434 30.60 14.82 -0.54
CA GLN A 434 31.93 15.23 -1.02
C GLN A 434 31.86 16.04 -2.31
N ALA A 435 31.00 15.67 -3.26
CA ALA A 435 30.80 16.41 -4.51
C ALA A 435 30.28 17.83 -4.25
N VAL A 436 29.27 17.98 -3.36
CA VAL A 436 28.76 19.28 -2.93
C VAL A 436 29.82 20.08 -2.16
N THR A 437 30.71 19.42 -1.42
CA THR A 437 31.83 20.10 -0.75
C THR A 437 32.87 20.60 -1.76
N ALA A 438 33.15 19.82 -2.80
CA ALA A 438 34.10 20.18 -3.86
C ALA A 438 33.55 21.31 -4.76
N ASP A 439 32.24 21.29 -5.02
CA ASP A 439 31.54 22.33 -5.75
C ASP A 439 30.14 22.58 -5.13
N PRO A 440 30.00 23.60 -4.26
CA PRO A 440 28.73 23.93 -3.63
C PRO A 440 27.60 24.28 -4.60
N ASN A 441 27.94 24.71 -5.82
CA ASN A 441 26.99 25.07 -6.87
C ASN A 441 26.69 23.90 -7.83
N PHE A 442 27.18 22.69 -7.53
CA PHE A 442 26.96 21.52 -8.39
C PHE A 442 25.52 20.99 -8.27
N LEU A 443 24.67 21.45 -9.19
CA LEU A 443 23.23 21.19 -9.17
C LEU A 443 22.88 19.70 -9.12
N ASP A 444 23.53 18.88 -9.95
CA ASP A 444 23.24 17.45 -10.05
C ASP A 444 23.43 16.72 -8.71
N ALA A 445 24.49 17.05 -7.97
CA ALA A 445 24.74 16.42 -6.67
C ALA A 445 23.63 16.75 -5.65
N HIS A 446 23.14 18.00 -5.64
CA HIS A 446 21.99 18.38 -4.80
C HIS A 446 20.71 17.64 -5.20
N LEU A 447 20.46 17.48 -6.51
CA LEU A 447 19.29 16.73 -7.01
C LEU A 447 19.32 15.26 -6.57
N TYR A 448 20.45 14.58 -6.73
CA TYR A 448 20.60 13.19 -6.30
C TYR A 448 20.49 13.03 -4.77
N LEU A 449 21.04 13.98 -3.99
CA LEU A 449 20.84 14.00 -2.53
C LEU A 449 19.36 14.17 -2.17
N ALA A 450 18.66 15.11 -2.80
CA ALA A 450 17.24 15.33 -2.57
C ALA A 450 16.39 14.10 -2.97
N ARG A 451 16.72 13.41 -4.08
CA ARG A 451 16.09 12.14 -4.48
C ARG A 451 16.31 11.03 -3.44
N ILE A 452 17.53 10.90 -2.90
CA ILE A 452 17.84 9.95 -1.82
C ILE A 452 17.03 10.29 -0.56
N TRP A 453 16.94 11.56 -0.16
CA TRP A 453 16.16 11.98 1.00
C TRP A 453 14.66 11.72 0.81
N LEU A 454 14.12 12.00 -0.37
CA LEU A 454 12.73 11.74 -0.72
C LEU A 454 12.42 10.25 -0.70
N GLY A 455 13.24 9.43 -1.36
CA GLY A 455 13.08 7.98 -1.40
C GLY A 455 13.37 7.27 -0.07
N SER A 456 13.97 7.99 0.89
CA SER A 456 14.15 7.56 2.28
C SER A 456 13.08 8.13 3.24
N ASP A 457 12.06 8.84 2.73
CA ASP A 457 10.96 9.46 3.50
C ASP A 457 11.42 10.55 4.48
N TYR A 458 12.62 11.11 4.31
CA TYR A 458 13.10 12.28 5.05
C TYR A 458 12.68 13.58 4.36
N LEU A 459 11.36 13.80 4.28
CA LEU A 459 10.77 14.90 3.51
C LEU A 459 11.32 16.29 3.88
N ASP A 460 11.66 16.56 5.14
CA ASP A 460 12.22 17.86 5.56
C ASP A 460 13.66 18.07 5.09
N ARG A 461 14.44 16.99 4.96
CA ARG A 461 15.79 17.06 4.38
C ARG A 461 15.69 17.19 2.87
N ALA A 462 14.81 16.42 2.23
CA ALA A 462 14.53 16.53 0.81
C ALA A 462 14.14 17.96 0.42
N ARG A 463 13.22 18.58 1.18
CA ARG A 463 12.80 19.97 0.97
C ARG A 463 13.94 20.97 1.13
N ARG A 464 14.76 20.88 2.20
CA ARG A 464 15.89 21.81 2.41
C ARG A 464 16.98 21.68 1.34
N THR A 465 17.34 20.47 0.94
CA THR A 465 18.29 20.24 -0.16
C THR A 465 17.72 20.75 -1.49
N LEU A 466 16.44 20.51 -1.74
CA LEU A 466 15.74 21.01 -2.91
C LEU A 466 15.63 22.55 -2.94
N GLU A 467 15.41 23.21 -1.80
CA GLU A 467 15.41 24.68 -1.71
C GLU A 467 16.75 25.26 -2.18
N THR A 468 17.86 24.57 -1.89
CA THR A 468 19.19 24.95 -2.42
C THR A 468 19.25 24.79 -3.95
N ALA A 469 18.78 23.66 -4.48
CA ALA A 469 18.73 23.44 -5.93
C ALA A 469 17.82 24.43 -6.66
N LEU A 470 16.66 24.80 -6.07
CA LEU A 470 15.75 25.81 -6.61
C LEU A 470 16.37 27.21 -6.62
N ASN A 471 17.20 27.55 -5.61
CA ASN A 471 17.92 28.81 -5.60
C ASN A 471 19.03 28.86 -6.66
N LEU A 472 19.72 27.74 -6.90
CA LEU A 472 20.76 27.64 -7.93
C LEU A 472 20.18 27.68 -9.35
N ALA A 473 19.07 26.98 -9.59
CA ALA A 473 18.47 26.83 -10.91
C ALA A 473 16.92 26.83 -10.86
N PRO A 474 16.28 27.98 -10.67
CA PRO A 474 14.82 28.09 -10.44
C PRO A 474 13.94 27.74 -11.64
N TRP A 475 14.53 27.62 -12.82
CA TRP A 475 13.84 27.32 -14.09
C TRP A 475 14.20 25.95 -14.65
N GLU A 476 15.14 25.24 -14.02
CA GLU A 476 15.61 23.94 -14.51
C GLU A 476 14.53 22.87 -14.31
N ALA A 477 14.17 22.18 -15.38
CA ALA A 477 13.00 21.32 -15.40
C ALA A 477 13.12 20.12 -14.46
N GLU A 478 14.31 19.56 -14.30
CA GLU A 478 14.55 18.45 -13.35
C GLU A 478 14.39 18.88 -11.90
N VAL A 479 14.84 20.10 -11.56
CA VAL A 479 14.67 20.70 -10.22
C VAL A 479 13.19 20.94 -9.93
N LEU A 480 12.48 21.52 -10.89
CA LEU A 480 11.04 21.75 -10.79
C LEU A 480 10.26 20.43 -10.69
N SER A 481 10.66 19.38 -11.42
CA SER A 481 10.02 18.06 -11.35
C SER A 481 10.23 17.43 -9.98
N LEU A 482 11.45 17.47 -9.45
CA LEU A 482 11.74 16.97 -8.11
C LEU A 482 10.98 17.79 -7.05
N ALA A 483 10.82 19.10 -7.24
CA ALA A 483 9.97 19.92 -6.39
C ALA A 483 8.52 19.46 -6.41
N GLY A 484 7.99 19.17 -7.60
CA GLY A 484 6.67 18.55 -7.75
C GLY A 484 6.53 17.27 -6.92
N PHE A 485 7.49 16.35 -7.00
CA PHE A 485 7.47 15.09 -6.23
C PHE A 485 7.65 15.29 -4.72
N VAL A 486 8.49 16.23 -4.28
CA VAL A 486 8.64 16.56 -2.86
C VAL A 486 7.31 17.11 -2.33
N HIS A 487 6.67 18.04 -3.04
CA HIS A 487 5.35 18.57 -2.66
C HIS A 487 4.25 17.49 -2.70
N LEU A 488 4.30 16.53 -3.63
CA LEU A 488 3.44 15.35 -3.60
C LEU A 488 3.64 14.52 -2.32
N GLY A 489 4.88 14.34 -1.87
CA GLY A 489 5.21 13.68 -0.60
C GLY A 489 4.61 14.40 0.61
N TYR A 490 4.53 15.73 0.55
CA TYR A 490 3.81 16.54 1.54
C TYR A 490 2.29 16.58 1.39
N ARG A 491 1.74 15.92 0.35
CA ARG A 491 0.33 16.01 -0.06
C ARG A 491 -0.11 17.45 -0.43
N ASP A 492 0.83 18.32 -0.76
CA ASP A 492 0.55 19.66 -1.30
C ASP A 492 0.33 19.55 -2.82
N TYR A 493 -0.83 19.02 -3.19
CA TYR A 493 -1.15 18.70 -4.59
C TYR A 493 -1.24 19.94 -5.48
N GLN A 494 -1.56 21.11 -4.92
CA GLN A 494 -1.66 22.36 -5.68
C GLN A 494 -0.26 22.86 -6.07
N LYS A 495 0.67 22.97 -5.10
CA LYS A 495 2.06 23.33 -5.43
C LYS A 495 2.73 22.28 -6.29
N ALA A 496 2.47 21.00 -6.02
CA ALA A 496 3.01 19.93 -6.86
C ALA A 496 2.59 20.10 -8.33
N ARG A 497 1.31 20.40 -8.59
CA ARG A 497 0.80 20.67 -9.94
C ARG A 497 1.50 21.88 -10.56
N GLU A 498 1.64 22.98 -9.84
CA GLU A 498 2.33 24.17 -10.33
C GLU A 498 3.77 23.86 -10.77
N TYR A 499 4.53 23.17 -9.91
CA TYR A 499 5.90 22.79 -10.21
C TYR A 499 6.01 21.83 -11.40
N PHE A 500 5.14 20.81 -11.49
CA PHE A 500 5.16 19.92 -12.66
C PHE A 500 4.74 20.64 -13.94
N SER A 501 3.75 21.54 -13.91
CA SER A 501 3.37 22.34 -15.08
C SER A 501 4.51 23.25 -15.54
N ARG A 502 5.23 23.89 -14.60
CA ARG A 502 6.44 24.68 -14.91
C ARG A 502 7.56 23.81 -15.46
N ALA A 503 7.76 22.61 -14.91
CA ALA A 503 8.77 21.67 -15.37
C ALA A 503 8.49 21.19 -16.81
N ALA A 504 7.23 20.82 -17.10
CA ALA A 504 6.80 20.44 -18.44
C ALA A 504 6.97 21.58 -19.46
N ALA A 505 6.72 22.83 -19.05
CA ALA A 505 6.96 24.00 -19.89
C ALA A 505 8.46 24.29 -20.10
N ALA A 506 9.29 24.09 -19.08
CA ALA A 506 10.73 24.33 -19.14
C ALA A 506 11.47 23.28 -19.98
N ASN A 507 11.11 22.00 -19.86
CA ASN A 507 11.60 20.93 -20.71
C ASN A 507 10.46 19.98 -21.09
N PRO A 508 9.87 20.14 -22.29
CA PRO A 508 8.77 19.28 -22.75
C PRO A 508 9.16 17.83 -23.06
N ARG A 509 10.44 17.44 -22.90
CA ARG A 509 10.92 16.06 -23.10
C ARG A 509 10.88 15.20 -21.84
N LEU A 510 10.76 15.81 -20.66
CA LEU A 510 10.81 15.07 -19.40
C LEU A 510 9.48 14.33 -19.17
N GLY A 511 9.53 13.01 -19.00
CA GLY A 511 8.34 12.21 -18.67
C GLY A 511 7.88 12.37 -17.22
N ASP A 512 8.81 12.62 -16.30
CA ASP A 512 8.59 12.80 -14.85
C ASP A 512 7.46 13.82 -14.51
N PRO A 513 7.44 15.05 -15.07
CA PRO A 513 6.36 16.00 -14.85
C PRO A 513 4.99 15.47 -15.29
N HIS A 514 4.90 14.82 -16.45
CA HIS A 514 3.65 14.24 -16.95
C HIS A 514 3.19 13.06 -16.08
N LEU A 515 4.11 12.23 -15.59
CA LEU A 515 3.80 11.22 -14.58
C LEU A 515 3.18 11.86 -13.33
N GLY A 516 3.82 12.92 -12.81
CA GLY A 516 3.36 13.69 -11.66
C GLY A 516 1.98 14.35 -11.86
N LEU A 517 1.75 14.99 -13.00
CA LEU A 517 0.46 15.56 -13.38
C LEU A 517 -0.62 14.49 -13.50
N GLY A 518 -0.31 13.36 -14.15
CA GLY A 518 -1.21 12.22 -14.27
C GLY A 518 -1.66 11.72 -12.90
N HIS A 519 -0.71 11.54 -11.98
CA HIS A 519 -0.99 11.22 -10.58
C HIS A 519 -1.96 12.20 -9.92
N ILE A 520 -1.74 13.50 -10.09
CA ILE A 520 -2.59 14.56 -9.53
C ILE A 520 -3.99 14.53 -10.15
N HIS A 521 -4.10 14.34 -11.47
CA HIS A 521 -5.39 14.20 -12.14
C HIS A 521 -6.18 13.00 -11.62
N PHE A 522 -5.55 11.84 -11.43
CA PHE A 522 -6.18 10.69 -10.80
C PHE A 522 -6.66 10.98 -9.38
N ARG A 523 -5.87 11.75 -8.60
CA ARG A 523 -6.29 12.18 -7.25
C ARG A 523 -7.53 13.06 -7.27
N TYR A 524 -7.70 13.90 -8.29
CA TYR A 524 -8.91 14.70 -8.49
C TYR A 524 -10.03 13.95 -9.24
N ARG A 525 -9.87 12.65 -9.51
CA ARG A 525 -10.79 11.81 -10.33
C ARG A 525 -10.95 12.28 -11.77
N ASN A 526 -10.01 13.08 -12.27
CA ASN A 526 -9.93 13.51 -13.66
C ASN A 526 -9.30 12.39 -14.50
N PHE A 527 -9.98 11.25 -14.60
CA PHE A 527 -9.43 10.00 -15.14
C PHE A 527 -8.93 10.11 -16.59
N GLN A 528 -9.64 10.87 -17.42
CA GLN A 528 -9.31 11.08 -18.83
C GLN A 528 -7.99 11.86 -18.98
N SER A 529 -7.89 13.03 -18.35
CA SER A 529 -6.66 13.82 -18.30
C SER A 529 -5.53 13.03 -17.64
N GLY A 530 -5.82 12.31 -16.56
CA GLY A 530 -4.83 11.47 -15.88
C GLY A 530 -4.24 10.42 -16.81
N LEU A 531 -5.07 9.71 -17.59
CA LEU A 531 -4.58 8.75 -18.58
C LEU A 531 -3.78 9.43 -19.69
N ALA A 532 -4.21 10.59 -20.19
CA ALA A 532 -3.51 11.33 -21.23
C ALA A 532 -2.10 11.77 -20.79
N GLU A 533 -1.95 12.24 -19.55
CA GLU A 533 -0.66 12.62 -18.97
C GLU A 533 0.27 11.39 -18.79
N ILE A 534 -0.26 10.27 -18.28
CA ILE A 534 0.55 9.03 -18.16
C ILE A 534 0.95 8.48 -19.54
N LEU A 535 0.06 8.54 -20.52
CA LEU A 535 0.39 8.22 -21.91
C LEU A 535 1.46 9.17 -22.46
N THR A 536 1.41 10.45 -22.14
CA THR A 536 2.45 11.42 -22.52
C THR A 536 3.80 11.03 -21.93
N ALA A 537 3.87 10.70 -20.63
CA ALA A 537 5.10 10.22 -20.00
C ALA A 537 5.68 8.98 -20.69
N THR A 538 4.83 8.00 -21.03
CA THR A 538 5.26 6.79 -21.77
C THR A 538 5.53 7.04 -23.26
N LEU A 539 5.07 8.13 -23.86
CA LEU A 539 5.44 8.53 -25.22
C LEU A 539 6.83 9.16 -25.22
N LEU A 540 7.15 9.94 -24.19
CA LEU A 540 8.46 10.58 -24.04
C LEU A 540 9.56 9.57 -23.67
N GLU A 541 9.25 8.59 -22.79
CA GLU A 541 10.19 7.54 -22.38
C GLU A 541 9.53 6.15 -22.42
N PRO A 542 9.32 5.56 -23.62
CA PRO A 542 8.53 4.34 -23.79
C PRO A 542 9.16 3.08 -23.19
N ARG A 543 10.47 3.04 -23.02
CA ARG A 543 11.19 1.87 -22.49
C ARG A 543 11.41 1.90 -20.98
N MET A 544 10.84 2.87 -20.27
CA MET A 544 10.94 2.91 -18.82
C MET A 544 9.87 2.00 -18.18
N SER A 545 10.30 0.86 -17.62
CA SER A 545 9.41 -0.12 -16.96
C SER A 545 8.51 0.53 -15.88
N LEU A 546 9.05 1.52 -15.17
CA LEU A 546 8.30 2.28 -14.16
C LEU A 546 7.10 3.00 -14.77
N TYR A 547 7.29 3.76 -15.86
CA TYR A 547 6.19 4.48 -16.51
C TYR A 547 5.14 3.52 -17.09
N GLN A 548 5.57 2.38 -17.65
CA GLN A 548 4.65 1.34 -18.11
C GLN A 548 3.87 0.71 -16.95
N SER A 549 4.50 0.48 -15.80
CA SER A 549 3.81 0.04 -14.59
C SER A 549 2.76 1.05 -14.12
N PHE A 550 3.05 2.36 -14.23
CA PHE A 550 2.07 3.40 -13.93
C PHE A 550 0.96 3.53 -14.99
N LEU A 551 1.23 3.21 -16.26
CA LEU A 551 0.21 3.10 -17.29
C LEU A 551 -0.72 1.91 -17.01
N GLY A 552 -0.18 0.73 -16.67
CA GLY A 552 -0.98 -0.41 -16.24
C GLY A 552 -1.86 -0.06 -15.03
N LYS A 553 -1.31 0.70 -14.09
CA LYS A 553 -2.03 1.23 -12.92
C LYS A 553 -3.15 2.20 -13.30
N ALA A 554 -2.90 3.11 -14.24
CA ALA A 554 -3.90 4.03 -14.79
C ALA A 554 -5.03 3.28 -15.51
N LEU A 555 -4.67 2.31 -16.37
CA LEU A 555 -5.60 1.44 -17.10
C LEU A 555 -6.47 0.61 -16.15
N TYR A 556 -5.89 0.09 -15.06
CA TYR A 556 -6.64 -0.58 -14.00
C TYR A 556 -7.65 0.36 -13.35
N GLN A 557 -7.24 1.58 -13.02
CA GLN A 557 -8.10 2.58 -12.38
C GLN A 557 -9.28 3.01 -13.27
N VAL A 558 -9.07 3.07 -14.60
CA VAL A 558 -10.12 3.32 -15.59
C VAL A 558 -10.87 2.04 -16.04
N ARG A 559 -10.63 0.92 -15.35
CA ARG A 559 -11.32 -0.38 -15.52
C ARG A 559 -11.08 -1.06 -16.87
N VAL A 560 -9.96 -0.80 -17.51
CA VAL A 560 -9.48 -1.51 -18.71
C VAL A 560 -8.53 -2.63 -18.28
N PHE A 561 -9.08 -3.62 -17.57
CA PHE A 561 -8.30 -4.60 -16.82
C PHE A 561 -7.38 -5.48 -17.69
N ASN A 562 -7.86 -5.98 -18.83
CA ASN A 562 -7.04 -6.84 -19.70
C ASN A 562 -5.77 -6.10 -20.17
N LYS A 563 -5.93 -4.86 -20.64
CA LYS A 563 -4.81 -4.01 -21.05
C LYS A 563 -3.89 -3.63 -19.89
N ALA A 564 -4.43 -3.44 -18.70
CA ALA A 564 -3.61 -3.27 -17.51
C ALA A 564 -2.68 -4.49 -17.29
N LEU A 565 -3.22 -5.71 -17.36
CA LEU A 565 -2.45 -6.95 -17.20
C LEU A 565 -1.38 -7.11 -18.29
N GLU A 566 -1.73 -6.86 -19.55
CA GLU A 566 -0.78 -6.89 -20.69
C GLU A 566 0.33 -5.84 -20.54
N THR A 567 -0.02 -4.63 -20.10
CA THR A 567 0.94 -3.54 -19.90
C THR A 567 1.91 -3.86 -18.76
N TYR A 568 1.44 -4.52 -17.69
CA TYR A 568 2.33 -5.04 -16.66
C TYR A 568 3.25 -6.13 -17.22
N ASP A 569 2.77 -7.00 -18.11
CA ASP A 569 3.62 -8.01 -18.74
C ASP A 569 4.67 -7.40 -19.66
N TYR A 570 4.33 -6.35 -20.41
CA TYR A 570 5.29 -5.56 -21.19
C TYR A 570 6.32 -4.85 -20.29
N ALA A 571 5.91 -4.25 -19.17
CA ALA A 571 6.84 -3.65 -18.23
C ALA A 571 7.90 -4.66 -17.71
N LYS A 572 7.50 -5.92 -17.49
CA LYS A 572 8.44 -6.99 -17.09
C LYS A 572 9.44 -7.35 -18.19
N THR A 573 9.09 -7.23 -19.47
CA THR A 573 10.06 -7.49 -20.56
C THR A 573 11.08 -6.37 -20.68
N LEU A 574 10.69 -5.13 -20.33
CA LEU A 574 11.60 -3.98 -20.30
C LEU A 574 12.60 -4.06 -19.14
N ASP A 575 12.15 -4.45 -17.95
CA ASP A 575 13.01 -4.73 -16.81
C ASP A 575 12.53 -5.97 -16.03
N PRO A 576 13.11 -7.15 -16.28
CA PRO A 576 12.78 -8.38 -15.56
C PRO A 576 13.17 -8.36 -14.08
N ARG A 577 13.94 -7.36 -13.64
CA ARG A 577 14.38 -7.18 -12.25
C ARG A 577 13.52 -6.18 -11.48
N ASP A 578 12.64 -5.42 -12.12
CA ASP A 578 11.71 -4.51 -11.44
C ASP A 578 10.60 -5.31 -10.72
N PRO A 579 10.46 -5.22 -9.38
CA PRO A 579 9.39 -5.90 -8.65
C PRO A 579 8.01 -5.26 -8.85
N THR A 580 7.94 -4.01 -9.33
CA THR A 580 6.73 -3.18 -9.41
C THR A 580 5.62 -3.76 -10.29
N PRO A 581 5.87 -4.17 -11.55
CA PRO A 581 4.82 -4.70 -12.42
C PRO A 581 4.24 -6.03 -11.89
N TYR A 582 5.08 -6.87 -11.28
CA TYR A 582 4.62 -8.11 -10.62
C TYR A 582 3.65 -7.84 -9.47
N LEU A 583 3.94 -6.85 -8.61
CA LEU A 583 3.07 -6.48 -7.50
C LEU A 583 1.72 -5.97 -8.00
N TYR A 584 1.72 -5.01 -8.93
CA TYR A 584 0.47 -4.42 -9.43
C TYR A 584 -0.37 -5.43 -10.21
N LYS A 585 0.26 -6.34 -10.98
CA LYS A 585 -0.45 -7.44 -11.61
C LYS A 585 -1.05 -8.40 -10.59
N GLY A 586 -0.32 -8.76 -9.53
CA GLY A 586 -0.83 -9.61 -8.45
C GLY A 586 -2.04 -9.03 -7.71
N ILE A 587 -2.01 -7.74 -7.39
CA ILE A 587 -3.16 -7.02 -6.80
C ILE A 587 -4.35 -7.07 -7.77
N ALA A 588 -4.13 -6.70 -9.04
CA ALA A 588 -5.18 -6.72 -10.05
C ALA A 588 -5.80 -8.12 -10.24
N LEU A 589 -4.98 -9.17 -10.27
CA LEU A 589 -5.46 -10.56 -10.37
C LEU A 589 -6.30 -10.97 -9.16
N THR A 590 -5.91 -10.55 -7.95
CA THR A 590 -6.70 -10.82 -6.74
C THR A 590 -8.06 -10.15 -6.82
N ASP A 591 -8.10 -8.89 -7.25
CA ASP A 591 -9.34 -8.13 -7.46
C ASP A 591 -10.21 -8.66 -8.61
N LEU A 592 -9.63 -9.40 -9.55
CA LEU A 592 -10.31 -10.06 -10.66
C LEU A 592 -10.67 -11.53 -10.35
N ASN A 593 -10.68 -11.92 -9.07
CA ASN A 593 -11.05 -13.27 -8.65
C ASN A 593 -10.12 -14.38 -9.20
N ARG A 594 -8.83 -14.08 -9.36
CA ARG A 594 -7.78 -15.00 -9.83
C ARG A 594 -6.63 -15.17 -8.81
N PRO A 595 -6.93 -15.56 -7.55
CA PRO A 595 -5.94 -15.59 -6.47
C PRO A 595 -4.79 -16.59 -6.69
N GLY A 596 -5.01 -17.72 -7.37
CA GLY A 596 -3.95 -18.69 -7.67
C GLY A 596 -2.85 -18.15 -8.58
N GLU A 597 -3.20 -17.30 -9.55
CA GLU A 597 -2.23 -16.60 -10.41
C GLU A 597 -1.59 -15.42 -9.66
N ALA A 598 -2.37 -14.70 -8.84
CA ALA A 598 -1.85 -13.60 -8.02
C ALA A 598 -0.72 -14.04 -7.09
N VAL A 599 -0.84 -15.22 -6.46
CA VAL A 599 0.21 -15.79 -5.59
C VAL A 599 1.55 -15.92 -6.32
N GLN A 600 1.55 -16.32 -7.59
CA GLN A 600 2.78 -16.48 -8.37
C GLN A 600 3.44 -15.12 -8.65
N GLU A 601 2.65 -14.14 -9.07
CA GLU A 601 3.12 -12.79 -9.37
C GLU A 601 3.67 -12.10 -8.11
N ILE A 602 2.97 -12.21 -6.97
CA ILE A 602 3.41 -11.56 -5.72
C ILE A 602 4.67 -12.24 -5.16
N ASN A 603 4.78 -13.57 -5.23
CA ASN A 603 6.02 -14.26 -4.83
C ASN A 603 7.21 -13.79 -5.66
N ARG A 604 7.06 -13.66 -6.97
CA ARG A 604 8.13 -13.11 -7.82
C ARG A 604 8.47 -11.68 -7.46
N SER A 605 7.48 -10.86 -7.13
CA SER A 605 7.72 -9.49 -6.65
C SER A 605 8.49 -9.43 -5.32
N ILE A 606 8.27 -10.41 -4.41
CA ILE A 606 9.00 -10.52 -3.14
C ILE A 606 10.47 -10.89 -3.39
N GLU A 607 10.74 -11.86 -4.28
CA GLU A 607 12.11 -12.25 -4.66
C GLU A 607 12.92 -11.07 -5.21
N LEU A 608 12.25 -10.15 -5.90
CA LEU A 608 12.86 -8.98 -6.54
C LEU A 608 12.82 -7.72 -5.65
N ASN A 609 12.37 -7.79 -4.39
CA ASN A 609 12.14 -6.63 -3.53
C ASN A 609 13.36 -5.69 -3.45
N ASP A 610 14.54 -6.27 -3.26
CA ASP A 610 15.76 -5.50 -3.02
C ASP A 610 16.35 -4.88 -4.30
N ASN A 611 15.84 -5.24 -5.48
CA ASN A 611 16.24 -4.61 -6.75
C ASN A 611 15.77 -3.15 -6.86
N ARG A 612 14.82 -2.72 -6.01
CA ARG A 612 14.33 -1.32 -5.98
C ARG A 612 15.20 -0.38 -5.14
N ALA A 613 16.34 -0.84 -4.64
CA ALA A 613 17.09 -0.14 -3.60
C ALA A 613 17.83 1.14 -4.05
N ILE A 614 17.84 1.47 -5.35
CA ILE A 614 18.58 2.62 -5.93
C ILE A 614 18.31 3.93 -5.17
N PHE A 615 17.05 4.22 -4.81
CA PHE A 615 16.69 5.41 -4.02
C PHE A 615 15.94 5.06 -2.73
N ARG A 616 15.94 3.79 -2.32
CA ARG A 616 15.12 3.29 -1.21
C ARG A 616 16.03 2.84 -0.09
N SER A 617 15.86 3.42 1.10
CA SER A 617 16.53 2.93 2.31
C SER A 617 16.09 1.50 2.64
N ARG A 618 16.90 0.77 3.42
CA ARG A 618 16.52 -0.57 3.91
C ARG A 618 15.16 -0.56 4.60
N LEU A 619 14.87 0.46 5.39
CA LEU A 619 13.58 0.65 6.03
C LEU A 619 12.43 0.71 5.00
N MET A 620 12.59 1.45 3.90
CA MET A 620 11.56 1.54 2.86
C MET A 620 11.40 0.23 2.09
N LEU A 621 12.48 -0.53 1.90
CA LEU A 621 12.42 -1.86 1.30
C LEU A 621 11.69 -2.86 2.21
N ASP A 622 11.89 -2.78 3.52
CA ASP A 622 11.17 -3.59 4.50
C ASP A 622 9.66 -3.24 4.51
N ARG A 623 9.32 -1.95 4.38
CA ARG A 623 7.92 -1.51 4.21
C ARG A 623 7.29 -2.03 2.92
N ASP A 624 8.01 -1.91 1.80
CA ASP A 624 7.58 -2.43 0.51
C ASP A 624 7.41 -3.98 0.61
N LEU A 625 8.30 -4.68 1.30
CA LEU A 625 8.21 -6.13 1.57
C LEU A 625 7.00 -6.49 2.43
N ALA A 626 6.68 -5.68 3.44
CA ALA A 626 5.49 -5.86 4.28
C ALA A 626 4.19 -5.75 3.45
N VAL A 627 4.11 -4.76 2.55
CA VAL A 627 2.98 -4.61 1.62
C VAL A 627 2.83 -5.84 0.73
N ARG A 628 3.92 -6.39 0.19
CA ARG A 628 3.87 -7.61 -0.64
C ARG A 628 3.41 -8.83 0.15
N ASN A 629 3.95 -9.04 1.35
CA ASN A 629 3.55 -10.17 2.20
C ASN A 629 2.10 -10.07 2.65
N TYR A 630 1.57 -8.86 2.91
CA TYR A 630 0.15 -8.66 3.15
C TYR A 630 -0.71 -9.07 1.95
N ASN A 631 -0.38 -8.61 0.74
CA ASN A 631 -1.15 -8.97 -0.46
C ASN A 631 -1.06 -10.47 -0.77
N LEU A 632 0.09 -11.10 -0.48
CA LEU A 632 0.26 -12.55 -0.57
C LEU A 632 -0.62 -13.28 0.45
N ALA A 633 -0.66 -12.83 1.71
CA ALA A 633 -1.54 -13.37 2.73
C ALA A 633 -3.00 -13.28 2.29
N TYR A 634 -3.44 -12.13 1.78
CA TYR A 634 -4.80 -11.93 1.27
C TYR A 634 -5.15 -12.91 0.15
N ALA A 635 -4.26 -13.09 -0.84
CA ALA A 635 -4.47 -14.05 -1.93
C ALA A 635 -4.57 -15.51 -1.43
N TYR A 636 -3.73 -15.92 -0.47
CA TYR A 636 -3.83 -17.24 0.17
C TYR A 636 -5.13 -17.42 0.97
N GLY A 637 -5.60 -16.36 1.62
CA GLY A 637 -6.87 -16.35 2.35
C GLY A 637 -8.07 -16.64 1.43
N ASN A 638 -8.10 -16.06 0.23
CA ASN A 638 -9.15 -16.32 -0.77
C ASN A 638 -9.16 -17.78 -1.26
N LEU A 639 -8.03 -18.47 -1.22
CA LEU A 639 -7.91 -19.90 -1.52
C LEU A 639 -8.21 -20.80 -0.30
N GLY A 640 -8.60 -20.23 0.84
CA GLY A 640 -8.90 -20.97 2.06
C GLY A 640 -7.68 -21.48 2.82
N LEU A 641 -6.47 -21.02 2.47
CA LEU A 641 -5.20 -21.47 3.07
C LEU A 641 -4.84 -20.64 4.32
N GLY A 642 -5.73 -20.65 5.31
CA GLY A 642 -5.73 -19.70 6.44
C GLY A 642 -4.44 -19.68 7.27
N GLU A 643 -3.88 -20.85 7.58
CA GLU A 643 -2.65 -20.96 8.39
C GLU A 643 -1.42 -20.40 7.68
N TRP A 644 -1.29 -20.69 6.38
CA TRP A 644 -0.20 -20.14 5.58
C TRP A 644 -0.36 -18.64 5.35
N SER A 645 -1.61 -18.20 5.17
CA SER A 645 -1.96 -16.79 5.10
C SER A 645 -1.57 -16.03 6.37
N PHE A 646 -1.85 -16.59 7.56
CA PHE A 646 -1.41 -16.04 8.85
C PHE A 646 0.12 -15.89 8.93
N SER A 647 0.89 -16.91 8.52
CA SER A 647 2.36 -16.85 8.51
C SER A 647 2.89 -15.67 7.67
N LYS A 648 2.29 -15.40 6.50
CA LYS A 648 2.69 -14.27 5.64
C LYS A 648 2.28 -12.93 6.24
N ALA A 649 1.10 -12.82 6.85
CA ALA A 649 0.70 -11.60 7.56
C ALA A 649 1.62 -11.30 8.76
N LEU A 650 2.01 -12.33 9.52
CA LEU A 650 2.98 -12.19 10.60
C LEU A 650 4.34 -11.73 10.07
N THR A 651 4.83 -12.33 8.99
CA THR A 651 6.08 -11.92 8.33
C THR A 651 6.02 -10.45 7.89
N ALA A 652 4.86 -9.97 7.41
CA ALA A 652 4.67 -8.56 7.07
C ALA A 652 4.81 -7.64 8.31
N VAL A 653 4.18 -7.99 9.44
CA VAL A 653 4.29 -7.21 10.68
C VAL A 653 5.72 -7.24 11.26
N LYS A 654 6.45 -8.35 11.12
CA LYS A 654 7.86 -8.41 11.56
C LYS A 654 8.80 -7.57 10.67
N ALA A 655 8.49 -7.48 9.38
CA ALA A 655 9.23 -6.60 8.46
C ALA A 655 8.97 -5.11 8.78
N ASP A 656 7.71 -4.73 9.02
CA ASP A 656 7.32 -3.39 9.42
C ASP A 656 6.15 -3.42 10.43
N PRO A 657 6.40 -3.22 11.74
CA PRO A 657 5.36 -3.19 12.76
C PRO A 657 4.33 -2.06 12.56
N THR A 658 4.70 -1.03 11.78
CA THR A 658 3.83 0.11 11.48
C THR A 658 2.89 -0.12 10.29
N ASN A 659 2.98 -1.29 9.63
CA ASN A 659 2.14 -1.62 8.48
C ASN A 659 0.70 -1.91 8.91
N SER A 660 -0.19 -0.95 8.69
CA SER A 660 -1.59 -1.05 9.11
C SER A 660 -2.34 -2.23 8.47
N SER A 661 -2.12 -2.52 7.19
CA SER A 661 -2.85 -3.59 6.49
C SER A 661 -2.48 -4.97 7.02
N ALA A 662 -1.22 -5.19 7.37
CA ALA A 662 -0.77 -6.40 8.04
C ALA A 662 -1.39 -6.53 9.44
N GLN A 663 -1.51 -5.43 10.19
CA GLN A 663 -2.23 -5.41 11.48
C GLN A 663 -3.72 -5.75 11.33
N LEU A 664 -4.40 -5.23 10.29
CA LEU A 664 -5.80 -5.60 9.99
C LEU A 664 -5.94 -7.09 9.70
N PHE A 665 -5.03 -7.65 8.91
CA PHE A 665 -5.04 -9.08 8.62
C PHE A 665 -4.83 -9.90 9.90
N LEU A 666 -3.82 -9.57 10.72
CA LEU A 666 -3.61 -10.23 12.02
C LEU A 666 -4.84 -10.11 12.91
N ALA A 667 -5.50 -8.96 12.94
CA ALA A 667 -6.74 -8.77 13.70
C ALA A 667 -7.81 -9.78 13.27
N THR A 668 -8.04 -9.91 11.95
CA THR A 668 -9.02 -10.89 11.42
C THR A 668 -8.61 -12.33 11.71
N ALA A 669 -7.33 -12.67 11.62
CA ALA A 669 -6.85 -14.01 11.92
C ALA A 669 -6.97 -14.36 13.41
N PHE A 670 -6.60 -13.45 14.31
CA PHE A 670 -6.75 -13.65 15.77
C PHE A 670 -8.23 -13.76 16.17
N GLN A 671 -9.13 -13.00 15.54
CA GLN A 671 -10.57 -13.15 15.75
C GLN A 671 -11.11 -14.52 15.31
N GLN A 672 -10.45 -15.20 14.36
CA GLN A 672 -10.79 -16.56 13.93
C GLN A 672 -10.17 -17.64 14.83
N THR A 673 -9.10 -17.33 15.57
CA THR A 673 -8.52 -18.27 16.54
C THR A 673 -9.42 -18.41 17.78
N ARG A 674 -9.71 -19.64 18.19
CA ARG A 674 -10.46 -19.90 19.43
C ARG A 674 -9.64 -19.37 20.61
N GLN A 675 -10.25 -18.52 21.45
CA GLN A 675 -9.68 -17.98 22.69
C GLN A 675 -8.67 -16.80 22.60
N ARG A 676 -8.58 -16.02 21.51
CA ARG A 676 -7.64 -14.86 21.41
C ARG A 676 -8.28 -13.55 20.95
N VAL A 677 -9.51 -13.28 21.39
CA VAL A 677 -10.28 -12.14 20.88
C VAL A 677 -9.61 -10.80 21.24
N GLY A 678 -8.98 -10.71 22.42
CA GLY A 678 -8.24 -9.53 22.87
C GLY A 678 -7.11 -9.11 21.93
N ALA A 679 -6.23 -10.05 21.53
CA ALA A 679 -5.16 -9.80 20.56
C ALA A 679 -5.72 -9.21 19.25
N GLY A 680 -6.85 -9.73 18.79
CA GLY A 680 -7.54 -9.24 17.60
C GLY A 680 -7.96 -7.78 17.74
N THR A 681 -8.49 -7.38 18.91
CA THR A 681 -8.88 -5.99 19.17
C THR A 681 -7.68 -5.03 19.26
N SER A 682 -6.56 -5.45 19.87
CA SER A 682 -5.32 -4.66 19.92
C SER A 682 -4.71 -4.46 18.53
N ALA A 683 -4.65 -5.51 17.70
CA ALA A 683 -4.20 -5.40 16.31
C ALA A 683 -5.13 -4.50 15.48
N LEU A 684 -6.45 -4.54 15.72
CA LEU A 684 -7.40 -3.64 15.07
C LEU A 684 -7.21 -2.18 15.50
N LEU A 685 -6.89 -1.91 16.77
CA LEU A 685 -6.53 -0.57 17.24
C LEU A 685 -5.29 -0.04 16.51
N LEU A 686 -4.23 -0.85 16.41
CA LEU A 686 -3.02 -0.48 15.67
C LEU A 686 -3.33 -0.20 14.20
N TYR A 687 -4.16 -1.01 13.53
CA TYR A 687 -4.65 -0.70 12.18
C TYR A 687 -5.37 0.66 12.12
N ARG A 688 -6.32 0.91 13.03
CA ARG A 688 -7.10 2.15 13.07
C ARG A 688 -6.23 3.39 13.26
N LEU A 689 -5.18 3.29 14.08
CA LEU A 689 -4.25 4.40 14.33
C LEU A 689 -3.24 4.59 13.20
N LEU A 690 -2.62 3.51 12.71
CA LEU A 690 -1.52 3.55 11.74
C LEU A 690 -1.97 3.71 10.29
N SER A 691 -3.21 3.36 9.95
CA SER A 691 -3.76 3.51 8.59
C SER A 691 -3.73 4.98 8.15
N PRO A 692 -3.47 5.30 6.88
CA PRO A 692 -3.67 6.68 6.39
C PRO A 692 -5.17 7.03 6.32
N ALA A 693 -5.52 8.32 6.35
CA ALA A 693 -6.89 8.80 6.16
C ALA A 693 -7.24 8.89 4.65
N ASN A 694 -7.72 7.80 4.07
CA ASN A 694 -8.13 7.68 2.66
C ASN A 694 -9.00 6.44 2.40
N GLN A 695 -9.21 6.09 1.13
CA GLN A 695 -10.03 4.95 0.70
C GLN A 695 -9.73 3.62 1.42
N ASN A 696 -8.48 3.42 1.85
CA ASN A 696 -8.06 2.20 2.54
C ASN A 696 -8.33 2.24 4.06
N THR A 697 -8.74 3.38 4.63
CA THR A 697 -9.08 3.51 6.07
C THR A 697 -10.24 2.60 6.46
N PHE A 698 -11.17 2.32 5.54
CA PHE A 698 -12.35 1.49 5.80
C PHE A 698 -12.39 0.24 4.91
N ALA A 699 -11.27 -0.11 4.28
CA ALA A 699 -11.23 -1.24 3.36
C ALA A 699 -11.44 -2.56 4.09
N THR A 700 -12.45 -3.32 3.64
CA THR A 700 -12.78 -4.67 4.15
C THR A 700 -12.50 -5.77 3.12
N GLY A 701 -11.80 -5.45 2.01
CA GLY A 701 -11.53 -6.38 0.91
C GLY A 701 -12.64 -6.50 -0.15
N ASN A 702 -13.76 -5.79 0.03
CA ASN A 702 -14.98 -5.94 -0.77
C ASN A 702 -15.06 -5.05 -2.02
N ASP A 703 -14.08 -4.19 -2.27
CA ASP A 703 -14.04 -3.27 -3.42
C ASP A 703 -12.76 -3.52 -4.25
N TYR A 704 -12.66 -2.89 -5.41
CA TYR A 704 -11.41 -2.83 -6.16
C TYR A 704 -10.37 -2.02 -5.38
N THR A 705 -9.14 -2.53 -5.29
CA THR A 705 -8.05 -1.84 -4.61
C THR A 705 -7.81 -0.48 -5.27
N PRO A 706 -7.93 0.64 -4.54
CA PRO A 706 -7.66 1.96 -5.10
C PRO A 706 -6.17 2.07 -5.38
N MET A 707 -5.84 2.24 -6.66
CA MET A 707 -4.46 2.40 -7.09
C MET A 707 -3.97 3.83 -6.83
N PHE A 708 -4.87 4.82 -6.91
CA PHE A 708 -4.61 6.22 -6.59
C PHE A 708 -5.55 6.65 -5.47
N GLU A 709 -5.02 7.29 -4.42
CA GLU A 709 -5.90 7.87 -3.41
C GLU A 709 -6.57 9.13 -3.98
N MET A 710 -7.89 9.19 -3.86
CA MET A 710 -8.78 10.18 -4.46
C MET A 710 -10.04 10.32 -3.60
N PRO A 711 -10.88 11.37 -3.80
CA PRO A 711 -12.19 11.47 -3.18
C PRO A 711 -13.03 10.22 -3.41
N TYR A 712 -13.77 9.81 -2.39
CA TYR A 712 -14.60 8.61 -2.46
C TYR A 712 -15.79 8.72 -1.54
N LEU A 713 -16.86 8.05 -1.94
CA LEU A 713 -18.04 7.81 -1.13
C LEU A 713 -18.54 6.42 -1.51
N ARG A 714 -18.81 5.61 -0.50
CA ARG A 714 -19.30 4.25 -0.63
C ARG A 714 -20.43 4.02 0.35
N VAL A 715 -21.45 3.32 -0.12
CA VAL A 715 -22.52 2.81 0.74
C VAL A 715 -22.56 1.30 0.61
N LEU A 716 -22.35 0.65 1.75
CA LEU A 716 -22.48 -0.78 1.93
C LEU A 716 -23.81 -1.04 2.65
N ALA A 717 -24.72 -1.73 1.99
CA ALA A 717 -25.93 -2.26 2.62
C ALA A 717 -25.84 -3.79 2.63
N SER A 718 -26.02 -4.41 3.78
CA SER A 718 -26.09 -5.87 3.87
C SER A 718 -27.27 -6.30 4.71
N ALA A 719 -27.93 -7.36 4.26
CA ALA A 719 -28.95 -8.07 5.01
C ALA A 719 -28.60 -9.55 5.04
N SER A 720 -28.82 -10.19 6.17
CA SER A 720 -28.82 -11.65 6.25
C SER A 720 -30.04 -12.16 6.99
N GLY A 721 -30.65 -13.20 6.43
CA GLY A 721 -31.67 -14.01 7.08
C GLY A 721 -31.07 -15.38 7.37
N SER A 722 -31.25 -15.85 8.58
CA SER A 722 -30.74 -17.16 9.02
C SER A 722 -31.84 -17.98 9.68
N PHE A 723 -31.79 -19.29 9.49
CA PHE A 723 -32.72 -20.26 10.07
C PHE A 723 -31.96 -21.21 10.98
N TRP A 724 -32.42 -21.34 12.21
CA TRP A 724 -31.91 -22.32 13.16
C TRP A 724 -32.51 -23.70 12.89
N GLY A 725 -31.72 -24.75 13.03
CA GLY A 725 -32.15 -26.14 12.83
C GLY A 725 -33.20 -26.65 13.84
N SER A 726 -33.54 -25.84 14.85
CA SER A 726 -34.54 -26.11 15.88
C SER A 726 -35.99 -25.79 15.48
N GLY A 727 -36.27 -25.44 14.22
CA GLY A 727 -37.62 -25.10 13.71
C GLY A 727 -37.75 -23.69 13.12
N ASP A 728 -38.95 -23.09 13.18
CA ASP A 728 -39.34 -21.79 12.57
C ASP A 728 -38.60 -20.55 13.11
N ARG A 729 -37.49 -20.71 13.84
CA ARG A 729 -36.75 -19.60 14.45
C ARG A 729 -35.76 -18.96 13.49
N THR A 730 -35.77 -17.64 13.50
CA THR A 730 -35.00 -16.83 12.58
C THR A 730 -34.04 -15.89 13.28
N ARG A 731 -32.96 -15.57 12.56
CA ARG A 731 -32.06 -14.47 12.88
C ARG A 731 -31.94 -13.56 11.68
N GLN A 732 -32.12 -12.28 11.91
CA GLN A 732 -32.04 -11.22 10.91
C GLN A 732 -30.98 -10.22 11.35
N ASP A 733 -30.05 -9.92 10.45
CA ASP A 733 -29.04 -8.88 10.65
C ASP A 733 -29.12 -7.90 9.47
N TYR A 734 -29.19 -6.61 9.78
CA TYR A 734 -29.18 -5.52 8.81
C TYR A 734 -28.06 -4.56 9.16
N MET A 735 -27.30 -4.14 8.15
CA MET A 735 -26.26 -3.14 8.29
C MET A 735 -26.33 -2.17 7.12
N VAL A 736 -26.23 -0.89 7.43
CA VAL A 736 -25.95 0.16 6.44
C VAL A 736 -24.72 0.92 6.92
N ASN A 737 -23.67 0.93 6.11
CA ASN A 737 -22.43 1.64 6.38
C ASN A 737 -22.16 2.60 5.22
N ALA A 738 -22.13 3.90 5.51
CA ALA A 738 -21.75 4.93 4.56
C ALA A 738 -20.38 5.47 4.97
N TYR A 739 -19.40 5.34 4.08
CA TYR A 739 -18.05 5.77 4.35
C TYR A 739 -17.43 6.48 3.14
N GLY A 740 -16.59 7.47 3.39
CA GLY A 740 -16.05 8.33 2.36
C GLY A 740 -15.06 9.33 2.90
N GLY A 741 -14.52 10.14 2.01
CA GLY A 741 -13.52 11.11 2.40
C GLY A 741 -12.82 11.77 1.23
N LEU A 742 -11.88 12.62 1.61
CA LEU A 742 -10.90 13.26 0.73
C LEU A 742 -9.50 12.76 1.15
N PRO A 743 -8.47 12.84 0.30
CA PRO A 743 -7.11 12.54 0.74
C PRO A 743 -6.74 13.31 2.01
N GLY A 744 -6.40 12.59 3.08
CA GLY A 744 -6.12 13.16 4.40
C GLY A 744 -7.31 13.28 5.36
N VAL A 745 -8.55 13.01 4.94
CA VAL A 745 -9.74 13.04 5.80
C VAL A 745 -10.67 11.88 5.44
N ALA A 746 -11.03 11.06 6.41
CA ALA A 746 -11.91 9.91 6.22
C ALA A 746 -13.02 9.88 7.29
N LEU A 747 -14.25 9.57 6.88
CA LEU A 747 -15.42 9.45 7.75
C LEU A 747 -16.22 8.20 7.38
N ALA A 748 -16.68 7.46 8.39
CA ALA A 748 -17.63 6.37 8.25
C ALA A 748 -18.73 6.48 9.31
N LEU A 749 -19.97 6.22 8.90
CA LEU A 749 -21.14 6.10 9.76
C LEU A 749 -21.82 4.78 9.44
N ALA A 750 -22.04 3.94 10.44
CA ALA A 750 -22.71 2.67 10.28
C ALA A 750 -23.84 2.48 11.27
N GLY A 751 -24.99 2.02 10.78
CA GLY A 751 -26.13 1.59 11.56
C GLY A 751 -26.30 0.07 11.45
N PHE A 752 -26.56 -0.57 12.59
CA PHE A 752 -26.78 -2.01 12.68
C PHE A 752 -28.09 -2.29 13.40
N TYR A 753 -28.85 -3.25 12.89
CA TYR A 753 -30.01 -3.82 13.55
C TYR A 753 -29.92 -5.34 13.51
N THR A 754 -29.98 -5.96 14.69
CA THR A 754 -30.05 -7.42 14.83
C THR A 754 -31.34 -7.77 15.55
N TRP A 755 -32.09 -8.71 14.96
CA TRP A 755 -33.18 -9.40 15.62
C TRP A 755 -32.93 -10.90 15.52
N ASP A 756 -32.69 -11.53 16.66
CA ASP A 756 -32.44 -12.96 16.76
C ASP A 756 -33.46 -13.54 17.74
N GLU A 757 -34.28 -14.47 17.27
CA GLU A 757 -35.25 -15.19 18.12
C GLU A 757 -34.56 -16.19 19.05
N GLY A 758 -33.25 -16.41 18.82
CA GLY A 758 -32.43 -17.39 19.52
C GLY A 758 -32.65 -18.78 18.95
N PHE A 759 -31.77 -19.71 19.31
CA PHE A 759 -31.90 -21.12 18.90
C PHE A 759 -32.70 -21.95 19.94
N ARG A 760 -32.96 -21.43 21.15
CA ARG A 760 -33.73 -22.10 22.22
C ARG A 760 -35.21 -21.72 22.25
N ALA A 761 -36.03 -22.62 22.79
CA ALA A 761 -37.50 -22.56 22.83
C ALA A 761 -38.09 -21.21 23.33
N HIS A 762 -37.48 -20.65 24.36
CA HIS A 762 -38.05 -19.56 25.14
C HIS A 762 -36.97 -18.60 25.66
N ASN A 763 -37.33 -17.32 25.77
CA ASN A 763 -36.54 -16.23 26.33
C ASN A 763 -35.07 -16.21 25.87
N ALA A 764 -34.76 -16.57 24.63
CA ALA A 764 -33.41 -16.48 24.06
C ALA A 764 -33.26 -15.32 23.06
N ASP A 765 -34.31 -14.48 22.97
CA ASP A 765 -34.41 -13.43 21.99
C ASP A 765 -33.44 -12.26 22.25
N LEU A 766 -33.00 -11.61 21.18
CA LEU A 766 -32.14 -10.43 21.18
C LEU A 766 -32.66 -9.43 20.15
N ARG A 767 -32.81 -8.19 20.59
CA ARG A 767 -32.97 -7.01 19.73
C ARG A 767 -31.87 -6.01 20.04
N ASN A 768 -31.10 -5.66 19.05
CA ASN A 768 -29.98 -4.75 19.20
C ASN A 768 -29.99 -3.68 18.11
N TYR A 769 -29.87 -2.42 18.53
CA TYR A 769 -29.55 -1.30 17.65
C TYR A 769 -28.15 -0.82 17.98
N ALA A 770 -27.29 -0.71 16.96
CA ALA A 770 -25.97 -0.13 17.13
C ALA A 770 -25.72 0.99 16.12
N PHE A 771 -24.96 1.99 16.55
CA PHE A 771 -24.48 3.06 15.71
C PHE A 771 -22.99 3.27 15.93
N ASP A 772 -22.22 3.22 14.84
CA ASP A 772 -20.79 3.45 14.83
C ASP A 772 -20.48 4.71 14.02
N GLY A 773 -19.59 5.54 14.57
CA GLY A 773 -19.01 6.69 13.89
C GLY A 773 -17.49 6.60 13.97
N TRP A 774 -16.83 6.75 12.83
CA TRP A 774 -15.37 6.77 12.75
C TRP A 774 -14.92 7.97 11.92
N PHE A 775 -14.11 8.84 12.50
CA PHE A 775 -13.49 9.98 11.83
C PHE A 775 -11.96 9.88 11.93
N LYS A 776 -11.26 10.18 10.84
CA LYS A 776 -9.81 10.21 10.78
C LYS A 776 -9.32 11.43 10.00
N TRP A 777 -8.28 12.07 10.50
CA TRP A 777 -7.69 13.26 9.90
C TRP A 777 -6.16 13.23 9.99
N ASP A 778 -5.50 13.24 8.83
CA ASP A 778 -4.07 13.45 8.72
C ASP A 778 -3.80 14.97 8.70
N LEU A 779 -3.61 15.59 9.86
CA LEU A 779 -3.27 17.01 10.04
C LEU A 779 -2.07 17.42 9.16
N THR A 780 -1.07 16.54 9.12
CA THR A 780 0.11 16.62 8.26
C THR A 780 0.47 15.20 7.83
N PRO A 781 1.34 15.00 6.81
CA PRO A 781 1.83 13.66 6.45
C PRO A 781 2.48 12.88 7.62
N LYS A 782 2.90 13.60 8.68
CA LYS A 782 3.54 13.05 9.88
C LYS A 782 2.60 12.90 11.06
N THR A 783 1.46 13.60 11.09
CA THR A 783 0.60 13.67 12.27
C THR A 783 -0.84 13.35 11.90
N SER A 784 -1.43 12.36 12.55
CA SER A 784 -2.81 11.97 12.34
C SER A 784 -3.60 11.87 13.65
N LEU A 785 -4.88 12.18 13.56
CA LEU A 785 -5.88 12.04 14.61
C LEU A 785 -6.92 11.01 14.19
N ALA A 786 -7.39 10.20 15.14
CA ALA A 786 -8.47 9.24 14.94
C ALA A 786 -9.48 9.34 16.08
N PHE A 787 -10.77 9.31 15.73
CA PHE A 787 -11.87 9.33 16.68
C PHE A 787 -12.85 8.24 16.32
N PHE A 788 -13.24 7.44 17.31
CA PHE A 788 -14.24 6.40 17.14
C PHE A 788 -15.31 6.55 18.22
N SER A 789 -16.56 6.39 17.81
CA SER A 789 -17.71 6.39 18.70
C SER A 789 -18.58 5.21 18.37
N ASN A 790 -19.08 4.56 19.41
CA ASN A 790 -20.01 3.46 19.26
C ASN A 790 -21.11 3.57 20.32
N TYR A 791 -22.34 3.30 19.90
CA TYR A 791 -23.53 3.28 20.73
C TYR A 791 -24.27 1.96 20.52
N TYR A 792 -24.64 1.28 21.61
CA TYR A 792 -25.53 0.12 21.60
C TYR A 792 -26.78 0.38 22.44
N ASP A 793 -27.93 -0.03 21.93
CA ASP A 793 -29.18 -0.20 22.66
C ASP A 793 -29.65 -1.64 22.50
N THR A 794 -29.46 -2.43 23.54
CA THR A 794 -29.66 -3.88 23.49
C THR A 794 -30.73 -4.31 24.48
N LYS A 795 -31.73 -5.04 23.97
CA LYS A 795 -32.73 -5.76 24.76
C LYS A 795 -32.57 -7.24 24.50
N GLN A 796 -32.41 -8.03 25.55
CA GLN A 796 -32.20 -9.47 25.42
C GLN A 796 -32.90 -10.24 26.54
N GLY A 797 -33.28 -11.49 26.23
CA GLY A 797 -33.70 -12.49 27.21
C GLY A 797 -32.52 -13.17 27.91
N ASP A 798 -32.74 -14.41 28.32
CA ASP A 798 -31.71 -15.31 28.81
C ASP A 798 -30.81 -15.84 27.69
N ARG A 799 -29.69 -15.12 27.55
CA ARG A 799 -28.57 -15.47 26.68
C ARG A 799 -27.35 -15.93 27.48
N LEU A 800 -27.51 -16.37 28.73
CA LEU A 800 -26.45 -17.08 29.44
C LEU A 800 -26.34 -18.49 28.85
N ASN A 801 -25.09 -18.95 28.71
CA ASN A 801 -24.76 -20.27 28.19
C ASN A 801 -25.51 -20.57 26.87
N LEU A 802 -25.49 -19.63 25.92
CA LEU A 802 -26.05 -19.80 24.56
C LEU A 802 -25.42 -20.96 23.79
N SER A 803 -24.36 -21.57 24.29
CA SER A 803 -23.81 -22.76 23.68
C SER A 803 -24.62 -24.00 24.09
N ASP A 804 -25.33 -23.96 25.23
CA ASP A 804 -26.10 -25.05 25.83
C ASP A 804 -27.58 -25.03 25.40
N TYR A 805 -28.02 -26.01 24.60
CA TYR A 805 -29.40 -26.19 24.13
C TYR A 805 -30.30 -26.73 25.24
N TYR A 806 -29.74 -27.57 26.11
CA TYR A 806 -30.45 -28.18 27.23
C TYR A 806 -30.40 -27.32 28.51
N TYR A 807 -29.64 -26.22 28.50
CA TYR A 807 -29.63 -25.26 29.59
C TYR A 807 -31.05 -24.76 29.86
N ARG A 808 -31.46 -24.98 31.11
CA ARG A 808 -32.74 -24.50 31.64
C ARG A 808 -32.72 -22.97 31.63
N TYR A 809 -33.31 -22.39 30.59
CA TYR A 809 -33.45 -20.96 30.44
C TYR A 809 -34.22 -20.39 31.64
N LYS A 810 -33.81 -19.21 32.10
CA LYS A 810 -34.51 -18.44 33.12
C LYS A 810 -35.67 -17.72 32.43
N PRO A 811 -36.94 -18.11 32.66
CA PRO A 811 -38.07 -17.67 31.82
C PRO A 811 -38.27 -16.16 31.78
N PHE A 812 -37.90 -15.48 32.86
CA PHE A 812 -38.20 -14.06 33.09
C PHE A 812 -36.94 -13.19 33.13
N TRP A 813 -35.76 -13.77 32.94
CA TRP A 813 -34.51 -12.99 32.98
C TRP A 813 -34.38 -12.17 31.71
N ARG A 814 -34.57 -10.85 31.83
CA ARG A 814 -34.49 -9.91 30.71
C ARG A 814 -33.61 -8.73 31.06
N GLN A 815 -32.83 -8.30 30.09
CA GLN A 815 -31.87 -7.21 30.24
C GLN A 815 -32.10 -6.13 29.19
N HIS A 816 -32.06 -4.87 29.62
CA HIS A 816 -31.96 -3.69 28.78
C HIS A 816 -30.76 -2.86 29.21
N TYR A 817 -29.75 -2.76 28.35
CA TYR A 817 -28.57 -1.93 28.60
C TYR A 817 -28.26 -1.02 27.43
N LEU A 818 -27.67 0.13 27.76
CA LEU A 818 -27.12 1.07 26.81
C LEU A 818 -25.61 1.13 26.99
N LYS A 819 -24.84 0.98 25.91
CA LYS A 819 -23.38 1.16 25.92
C LYS A 819 -23.02 2.38 25.09
N ARG A 820 -22.18 3.25 25.65
CA ARG A 820 -21.52 4.36 24.95
C ARG A 820 -20.03 4.15 25.04
N TYR A 821 -19.37 4.23 23.90
CA TYR A 821 -17.95 3.94 23.75
C TYR A 821 -17.32 5.03 22.91
N LEU A 822 -16.30 5.69 23.44
CA LEU A 822 -15.60 6.80 22.78
C LEU A 822 -14.10 6.53 22.81
N GLU A 823 -13.45 6.70 21.67
CA GLU A 823 -12.00 6.59 21.52
C GLU A 823 -11.45 7.85 20.85
N GLY A 824 -10.25 8.25 21.27
CA GLY A 824 -9.42 9.24 20.60
C GLY A 824 -7.98 8.73 20.49
N GLY A 825 -7.32 9.00 19.37
CA GLY A 825 -5.93 8.62 19.16
C GLY A 825 -5.15 9.64 18.35
N LEU A 826 -3.85 9.71 18.62
CA LEU A 826 -2.86 10.55 17.94
C LEU A 826 -1.70 9.67 17.50
N VAL A 827 -1.25 9.84 16.25
CA VAL A 827 0.03 9.29 15.77
C VAL A 827 0.89 10.44 15.26
N HIS A 828 2.14 10.52 15.72
CA HIS A 828 3.12 11.49 15.23
C HIS A 828 4.42 10.81 14.82
N ARG A 829 4.90 11.10 13.61
CA ARG A 829 6.15 10.57 13.05
C ARG A 829 7.22 11.65 13.03
N PHE A 830 8.15 11.61 13.97
CA PHE A 830 9.27 12.55 14.00
C PHE A 830 10.20 12.34 12.80
N ALA A 831 10.43 11.07 12.46
CA ALA A 831 11.21 10.61 11.32
C ALA A 831 10.63 9.27 10.83
N PRO A 832 11.06 8.75 9.66
CA PRO A 832 10.60 7.45 9.17
C PRO A 832 10.81 6.31 10.18
N HIS A 833 11.84 6.43 11.02
CA HIS A 833 12.23 5.46 12.04
C HIS A 833 11.71 5.78 13.45
N ALA A 834 10.93 6.85 13.67
CA ALA A 834 10.51 7.27 15.01
C ALA A 834 9.02 7.64 15.03
N VAL A 835 8.20 6.82 15.69
CA VAL A 835 6.74 6.94 15.73
C VAL A 835 6.26 7.00 17.17
N PHE A 836 5.51 8.05 17.49
CA PHE A 836 4.82 8.23 18.76
C PHE A 836 3.32 8.00 18.59
N MET A 837 2.70 7.35 19.56
CA MET A 837 1.26 7.09 19.60
C MET A 837 0.70 7.43 20.98
N ALA A 838 -0.46 8.06 21.00
CA ALA A 838 -1.27 8.25 22.21
C ALA A 838 -2.71 7.82 21.93
N TYR A 839 -3.35 7.21 22.91
CA TYR A 839 -4.71 6.68 22.79
C TYR A 839 -5.47 6.91 24.09
N LEU A 840 -6.77 7.17 23.99
CA LEU A 840 -7.68 7.31 25.10
C LEU A 840 -8.98 6.60 24.78
N ASN A 841 -9.39 5.70 25.67
CA ASN A 841 -10.72 5.12 25.68
C ASN A 841 -11.56 5.69 26.81
N TYR A 842 -12.84 5.92 26.56
CA TYR A 842 -13.87 6.09 27.58
C TYR A 842 -15.09 5.25 27.25
N THR A 843 -15.51 4.42 28.21
CA THR A 843 -16.71 3.59 28.06
C THR A 843 -17.66 3.81 29.22
N ARG A 844 -18.95 3.91 28.90
CA ARG A 844 -20.05 3.95 29.85
C ARG A 844 -21.12 2.94 29.46
N LEU A 845 -21.40 1.99 30.34
CA LEU A 845 -22.45 1.01 30.19
C LEU A 845 -23.50 1.23 31.29
N ASN A 846 -24.71 1.58 30.87
CA ASN A 846 -25.85 1.82 31.73
C ASN A 846 -26.84 0.67 31.60
N VAL A 847 -26.95 -0.17 32.64
CA VAL A 847 -27.99 -1.19 32.71
C VAL A 847 -29.27 -0.51 33.20
N ARG A 848 -30.25 -0.30 32.31
CA ARG A 848 -31.47 0.47 32.62
C ARG A 848 -32.50 -0.35 33.38
N LYS A 849 -32.61 -1.63 33.03
CA LYS A 849 -33.58 -2.57 33.57
C LYS A 849 -33.02 -3.99 33.42
N ALA A 850 -32.67 -4.61 34.53
CA ALA A 850 -32.50 -6.05 34.61
C ALA A 850 -33.67 -6.55 35.46
N ASP A 851 -34.63 -7.25 34.85
CA ASP A 851 -35.69 -7.92 35.59
C ASP A 851 -35.19 -9.33 35.90
N PHE A 852 -35.11 -9.64 37.20
CA PHE A 852 -34.85 -10.97 37.69
C PHE A 852 -36.15 -11.50 38.27
N GLU A 853 -36.64 -12.63 37.77
CA GLU A 853 -37.62 -13.45 38.48
C GLU A 853 -36.96 -14.82 38.66
N SER A 854 -36.71 -15.21 39.92
CA SER A 854 -36.27 -16.55 40.24
C SER A 854 -37.46 -17.50 40.11
N GLY A 855 -37.63 -18.09 38.93
CA GLY A 855 -38.50 -19.25 38.78
C GLY A 855 -37.87 -20.46 39.50
N THR A 856 -38.55 -20.93 40.54
CA THR A 856 -38.48 -22.28 41.16
C THR A 856 -37.25 -23.13 40.84
N ALA A 857 -36.32 -23.21 41.79
CA ALA A 857 -35.62 -24.47 42.03
C ALA A 857 -36.62 -25.43 42.70
N PHE A 858 -36.68 -26.67 42.19
CA PHE A 858 -37.55 -27.78 42.61
C PHE A 858 -39.07 -27.66 42.35
N ARG A 859 -39.44 -27.90 41.08
CA ARG A 859 -40.56 -28.80 40.76
C ARG A 859 -40.07 -29.91 39.84
N PRO A 860 -40.21 -31.21 40.21
CA PRO A 860 -39.96 -32.33 39.33
C PRO A 860 -41.20 -32.57 38.46
N ASP A 861 -41.52 -31.63 37.58
CA ASP A 861 -42.49 -31.89 36.51
C ASP A 861 -41.67 -32.26 35.26
N TYR A 862 -41.92 -33.48 34.81
CA TYR A 862 -41.16 -34.26 33.85
C TYR A 862 -40.99 -33.58 32.49
N LEU A 863 -39.87 -33.93 31.84
CA LEU A 863 -39.78 -34.02 30.38
C LEU A 863 -40.91 -34.94 29.89
N GLU A 864 -41.95 -34.39 29.26
CA GLU A 864 -42.65 -35.15 28.23
C GLU A 864 -41.70 -35.26 27.03
N TYR A 865 -40.97 -36.37 26.96
CA TYR A 865 -40.62 -36.91 25.65
C TYR A 865 -41.89 -37.57 25.09
N PRO A 866 -42.23 -37.38 23.81
CA PRO A 866 -43.15 -38.29 23.15
C PRO A 866 -42.64 -39.72 23.39
N ALA A 867 -43.49 -40.61 23.92
CA ALA A 867 -43.12 -41.96 24.38
C ALA A 867 -42.53 -42.90 23.31
N GLN A 868 -42.20 -42.38 22.12
CA GLN A 868 -41.62 -43.12 21.00
C GLN A 868 -40.10 -42.89 20.84
N GLU A 869 -39.47 -42.01 21.61
CA GLU A 869 -38.02 -41.72 21.55
C GLU A 869 -37.29 -41.93 22.89
N ILE A 870 -37.57 -43.04 23.58
CA ILE A 870 -36.72 -43.48 24.71
C ILE A 870 -35.57 -44.28 24.13
N ASP A 871 -34.35 -43.74 24.24
CA ASP A 871 -33.10 -44.45 23.97
C ASP A 871 -32.94 -45.60 25.00
N PRO A 872 -32.94 -46.88 24.57
CA PRO A 872 -32.83 -48.03 25.46
C PRO A 872 -31.44 -48.18 26.13
N ASP A 873 -30.44 -47.36 25.79
CA ASP A 873 -29.07 -47.48 26.28
C ASP A 873 -28.74 -46.62 27.54
N LEU A 874 -29.75 -46.05 28.21
CA LEU A 874 -29.54 -45.33 29.47
C LEU A 874 -29.37 -46.29 30.67
N PRO A 875 -28.33 -46.12 31.51
CA PRO A 875 -28.05 -47.03 32.62
C PRO A 875 -29.20 -47.10 33.65
N PRO A 876 -29.47 -48.27 34.27
CA PRO A 876 -30.49 -48.41 35.30
C PRO A 876 -30.16 -47.56 36.53
N GLY A 877 -31.04 -46.62 36.89
CA GLY A 877 -30.86 -45.70 38.03
C GLY A 877 -31.24 -44.24 37.74
N TRP A 878 -31.56 -43.91 36.49
CA TRP A 878 -32.00 -42.57 36.06
C TRP A 878 -33.53 -42.35 36.08
N TYR A 879 -34.29 -43.26 36.70
CA TYR A 879 -35.74 -43.10 36.86
C TYR A 879 -36.04 -42.45 38.22
N ALA A 880 -36.46 -41.19 38.21
CA ALA A 880 -36.95 -40.50 39.41
C ALA A 880 -38.37 -40.99 39.76
N ARG A 881 -38.60 -41.31 41.04
CA ARG A 881 -39.92 -41.62 41.65
C ARG A 881 -40.57 -40.32 42.15
N ASP A 882 -41.86 -40.18 41.87
CA ASP A 882 -42.74 -39.05 42.19
C ASP A 882 -43.05 -38.92 43.70
N LEU A 883 -43.00 -37.70 44.24
CA LEU A 883 -43.42 -37.34 45.61
C LEU A 883 -44.04 -35.93 45.66
N GLY A 884 -45.22 -35.74 45.05
CA GLY A 884 -46.29 -34.90 45.61
C GLY A 884 -46.16 -33.36 45.55
N THR A 885 -47.29 -32.71 45.30
CA THR A 885 -47.45 -31.30 44.89
C THR A 885 -47.55 -30.29 46.04
N THR A 886 -46.89 -29.13 45.89
CA THR A 886 -47.34 -27.84 46.48
C THR A 886 -46.80 -26.66 45.66
N THR A 887 -47.60 -25.61 45.48
CA THR A 887 -47.31 -24.41 44.65
C THR A 887 -47.14 -23.22 45.58
N PHE A 888 -45.99 -22.53 45.54
CA PHE A 888 -45.81 -21.22 46.16
C PHE A 888 -45.35 -20.22 45.09
N ASP A 889 -46.16 -19.19 44.85
CA ASP A 889 -45.82 -18.04 44.01
C ASP A 889 -44.96 -17.04 44.81
N TYR A 890 -43.67 -16.95 44.51
CA TYR A 890 -42.82 -15.84 44.98
C TYR A 890 -42.44 -14.96 43.78
N ARG A 891 -43.05 -13.77 43.69
CA ARG A 891 -42.62 -12.68 42.80
C ARG A 891 -41.63 -11.78 43.54
N SER A 892 -40.33 -11.95 43.30
CA SER A 892 -39.32 -10.95 43.71
C SER A 892 -38.93 -10.09 42.50
N TRP A 893 -39.35 -8.82 42.47
CA TRP A 893 -38.88 -7.86 41.47
C TRP A 893 -37.57 -7.23 41.95
N SER A 894 -36.44 -7.63 41.37
CA SER A 894 -35.18 -6.91 41.53
C SER A 894 -34.96 -6.09 40.27
N GLN A 895 -35.06 -4.76 40.37
CA GLN A 895 -34.56 -3.84 39.34
C GLN A 895 -33.19 -3.33 39.78
N THR A 896 -32.12 -3.85 39.20
CA THR A 896 -30.79 -3.24 39.37
C THR A 896 -30.54 -2.22 38.27
N LYS A 897 -30.07 -1.03 38.67
CA LYS A 897 -29.54 0.01 37.78
C LYS A 897 -28.06 0.14 38.06
N ASP A 898 -27.25 -0.60 37.32
CA ASP A 898 -25.81 -0.60 37.48
C ASP A 898 -25.18 0.24 36.38
N ASN A 899 -24.31 1.18 36.79
CA ASN A 899 -23.52 1.98 35.87
C ASN A 899 -22.06 1.52 35.95
N LEU A 900 -21.53 1.09 34.82
CA LEU A 900 -20.14 0.71 34.63
C LEU A 900 -19.46 1.80 33.81
N GLU A 901 -18.42 2.41 34.35
CA GLU A 901 -17.66 3.48 33.71
C GLU A 901 -16.17 3.15 33.77
N PHE A 902 -15.46 3.30 32.66
CA PHE A 902 -14.00 3.18 32.68
C PHE A 902 -13.32 4.09 31.68
N ILE A 903 -12.07 4.42 32.00
CA ILE A 903 -11.17 5.25 31.19
C ILE A 903 -9.83 4.54 31.05
N ASN A 904 -9.22 4.63 29.87
CA ASN A 904 -7.97 3.95 29.58
C ASN A 904 -7.04 4.79 28.66
N PRO A 905 -6.26 5.73 29.23
CA PRO A 905 -5.19 6.41 28.50
C PRO A 905 -3.96 5.52 28.32
N GLN A 906 -3.36 5.60 27.14
CA GLN A 906 -2.15 4.85 26.77
C GLN A 906 -1.21 5.73 25.92
N VAL A 907 0.09 5.49 26.04
CA VAL A 907 1.13 6.14 25.22
C VAL A 907 2.21 5.13 24.81
N GLN A 908 2.79 5.32 23.64
CA GLN A 908 3.85 4.48 23.11
C GLN A 908 4.84 5.29 22.26
N GLN A 909 6.13 5.02 22.43
CA GLN A 909 7.19 5.45 21.53
C GLN A 909 7.83 4.22 20.87
N MET A 910 7.94 4.25 19.55
CA MET A 910 8.63 3.24 18.74
C MET A 910 9.81 3.89 18.00
N LEU A 911 10.97 3.24 18.02
CA LEU A 911 12.21 3.66 17.37
C LEU A 911 12.84 2.49 16.59
N ILE A 912 13.05 2.65 15.28
CA ILE A 912 13.67 1.65 14.39
C ILE A 912 15.14 2.05 14.17
N LEU A 913 16.04 1.54 15.00
CA LEU A 913 17.46 1.89 15.09
C LEU A 913 18.33 0.84 14.38
N GLY A 914 18.28 0.83 13.04
CA GLY A 914 19.06 -0.09 12.22
C GLY A 914 18.64 -1.55 12.41
N LYS A 915 19.37 -2.29 13.25
CA LYS A 915 19.06 -3.69 13.59
C LYS A 915 18.04 -3.83 14.74
N HIS A 916 17.75 -2.75 15.47
CA HIS A 916 16.87 -2.78 16.63
C HIS A 916 15.55 -2.07 16.35
N THR A 917 14.46 -2.57 16.90
CA THR A 917 13.18 -1.85 16.98
C THR A 917 12.77 -1.77 18.44
N LEU A 918 13.07 -0.63 19.07
CA LEU A 918 12.77 -0.37 20.46
C LEU A 918 11.34 0.17 20.58
N ILE A 919 10.53 -0.43 21.45
CA ILE A 919 9.16 -0.02 21.74
C ILE A 919 9.02 0.14 23.25
N ALA A 920 8.72 1.35 23.70
CA ALA A 920 8.43 1.64 25.09
C ALA A 920 7.03 2.24 25.22
N GLY A 921 6.30 1.87 26.27
CA GLY A 921 4.99 2.47 26.49
C GLY A 921 4.40 2.24 27.86
N PHE A 922 3.25 2.87 28.04
CA PHE A 922 2.50 2.91 29.28
C PHE A 922 1.00 2.83 29.00
N ASP A 923 0.31 2.04 29.81
CA ASP A 923 -1.13 1.81 29.75
C ASP A 923 -1.70 1.89 31.16
N TYR A 924 -2.67 2.79 31.36
CA TYR A 924 -3.39 2.97 32.62
C TYR A 924 -4.87 2.70 32.41
N PHE A 925 -5.45 1.78 33.16
CA PHE A 925 -6.88 1.52 33.15
C PHE A 925 -7.49 1.92 34.49
N ARG A 926 -8.70 2.49 34.49
CA ARG A 926 -9.47 2.73 35.71
C ARG A 926 -10.95 2.41 35.50
N GLY A 927 -11.44 1.42 36.23
CA GLY A 927 -12.86 1.06 36.28
C GLY A 927 -13.58 1.59 37.52
N LYS A 928 -14.84 1.97 37.33
CA LYS A 928 -15.79 2.34 38.37
C LYS A 928 -17.10 1.58 38.15
N VAL A 929 -17.62 0.98 39.22
CA VAL A 929 -18.94 0.35 39.23
C VAL A 929 -19.77 1.02 40.31
N ASP A 930 -20.91 1.60 39.93
CA ASP A 930 -21.88 2.18 40.86
C ASP A 930 -23.12 1.27 40.97
N TYR A 931 -23.16 0.45 42.02
CA TYR A 931 -24.30 -0.41 42.35
C TYR A 931 -25.39 0.39 43.08
N ARG A 932 -26.61 0.46 42.55
CA ARG A 932 -27.67 1.35 43.10
C ARG A 932 -28.63 0.74 44.13
N TYR A 933 -28.75 -0.58 44.27
CA TYR A 933 -29.82 -1.16 45.11
C TYR A 933 -29.42 -2.30 46.07
N TRP A 934 -28.57 -3.25 45.68
CA TRP A 934 -28.39 -4.49 46.46
C TRP A 934 -27.23 -4.45 47.49
N GLU A 935 -26.11 -3.80 47.18
CA GLU A 935 -24.94 -3.74 48.08
C GLU A 935 -25.16 -2.93 49.37
N LYS A 936 -25.95 -1.84 49.33
CA LYS A 936 -26.18 -1.01 50.53
C LYS A 936 -26.93 -1.78 51.62
N TRP A 937 -27.85 -2.65 51.22
CA TRP A 937 -28.63 -3.47 52.13
C TRP A 937 -27.81 -4.65 52.68
N LEU A 938 -27.12 -5.41 51.82
CA LEU A 938 -26.28 -6.54 52.26
C LEU A 938 -25.09 -6.13 53.15
N ARG A 939 -24.56 -4.91 53.01
CA ARG A 939 -23.45 -4.41 53.85
C ARG A 939 -23.85 -4.14 55.30
N GLN A 940 -25.14 -3.99 55.58
CA GLN A 940 -25.66 -3.67 56.91
C GLN A 940 -25.99 -4.92 57.75
N TYR A 941 -25.92 -6.11 57.15
CA TYR A 941 -26.44 -7.32 57.77
C TYR A 941 -25.51 -8.53 57.62
N ARG A 942 -25.37 -9.35 58.66
CA ARG A 942 -24.67 -10.64 58.62
C ARG A 942 -25.69 -11.75 58.41
N PHE A 943 -25.47 -12.60 57.41
CA PHE A 943 -26.36 -13.73 57.11
C PHE A 943 -25.69 -15.01 57.60
N PHE A 944 -26.44 -15.84 58.32
CA PHE A 944 -25.99 -17.14 58.79
C PHE A 944 -27.07 -18.17 58.46
N THR A 945 -26.73 -19.17 57.68
CA THR A 945 -27.66 -20.24 57.30
C THR A 945 -27.08 -21.56 57.79
N TYR A 946 -27.80 -22.24 58.68
CA TYR A 946 -27.42 -23.54 59.22
C TYR A 946 -28.63 -24.47 59.16
N GLY A 947 -28.50 -25.56 58.41
CA GLY A 947 -29.64 -26.42 58.08
C GLY A 947 -30.75 -25.64 57.36
N ASN A 948 -31.99 -25.81 57.83
CA ASN A 948 -33.18 -25.21 57.22
C ASN A 948 -33.52 -23.84 57.80
N VAL A 949 -32.59 -23.09 58.41
CA VAL A 949 -32.90 -21.81 59.07
C VAL A 949 -31.88 -20.75 58.64
N THR A 950 -32.37 -19.61 58.15
CA THR A 950 -31.54 -18.44 57.90
C THR A 950 -31.80 -17.38 58.98
N GLN A 951 -30.70 -16.91 59.54
CA GLN A 951 -30.62 -15.85 60.52
C GLN A 951 -29.92 -14.64 59.90
N ILE A 952 -30.56 -13.48 60.00
CA ILE A 952 -29.97 -12.19 59.64
C ILE A 952 -29.69 -11.45 60.93
N PHE A 953 -28.45 -10.99 61.06
CA PHE A 953 -27.99 -10.16 62.15
C PHE A 953 -27.68 -8.77 61.62
N ASP A 954 -27.82 -7.73 62.43
CA ASP A 954 -27.31 -6.40 62.11
C ASP A 954 -25.77 -6.34 62.19
N THR A 955 -25.21 -5.14 61.96
CA THR A 955 -23.77 -4.90 62.07
C THR A 955 -23.22 -5.07 63.49
N GLU A 956 -24.08 -4.98 64.51
CA GLU A 956 -23.75 -5.10 65.94
C GLU A 956 -23.85 -6.56 66.43
N GLY A 957 -24.37 -7.46 65.59
CA GLY A 957 -24.50 -8.89 65.88
C GLY A 957 -25.85 -9.29 66.49
N ASN A 958 -26.83 -8.39 66.50
CA ASN A 958 -28.17 -8.70 67.00
C ASN A 958 -28.97 -9.41 65.92
N LEU A 959 -29.61 -10.52 66.29
CA LEU A 959 -30.50 -11.26 65.41
C LEU A 959 -31.77 -10.43 65.15
N ILE A 960 -31.91 -9.96 63.92
CA ILE A 960 -33.03 -9.10 63.49
C ILE A 960 -34.06 -9.87 62.66
N TRP A 961 -33.71 -11.06 62.16
CA TRP A 961 -34.63 -11.87 61.37
C TRP A 961 -34.21 -13.34 61.41
N GLN A 962 -35.13 -14.25 61.75
CA GLN A 962 -34.90 -15.70 61.72
C GLN A 962 -36.12 -16.40 61.13
N ARG A 963 -35.92 -17.19 60.07
CA ARG A 963 -36.99 -18.05 59.54
C ARG A 963 -36.47 -19.41 59.08
N PRO A 964 -37.28 -20.48 59.23
CA PRO A 964 -37.00 -21.74 58.57
C PRO A 964 -37.16 -21.56 57.05
N LEU A 965 -36.07 -21.73 56.31
CA LEU A 965 -36.02 -21.86 54.87
C LEU A 965 -36.00 -23.35 54.51
N TRP A 966 -37.11 -23.84 53.95
CA TRP A 966 -37.07 -25.04 53.13
C TRP A 966 -36.51 -24.61 51.77
N ASP A 967 -35.40 -25.25 51.40
CA ASP A 967 -34.59 -25.03 50.20
C ASP A 967 -33.51 -23.90 50.25
N PRO A 968 -32.21 -24.24 50.40
CA PRO A 968 -31.10 -23.29 50.24
C PRO A 968 -30.97 -22.67 48.83
N TYR A 969 -31.81 -23.05 47.86
CA TYR A 969 -31.86 -22.47 46.52
C TYR A 969 -32.81 -21.26 46.37
N THR A 970 -33.51 -20.79 47.43
CA THR A 970 -34.53 -19.71 47.35
C THR A 970 -34.12 -18.32 47.87
N PHE A 971 -32.82 -18.04 48.07
CA PHE A 971 -32.36 -16.65 47.91
C PHE A 971 -32.35 -16.30 46.42
N PRO A 972 -32.62 -15.04 46.01
CA PRO A 972 -32.70 -14.70 44.60
C PRO A 972 -31.30 -14.88 44.02
N LEU A 973 -31.14 -16.02 43.35
CA LEU A 973 -29.89 -16.75 43.09
C LEU A 973 -29.38 -17.45 44.38
N SER A 974 -29.00 -18.72 44.27
CA SER A 974 -28.06 -19.31 45.22
C SER A 974 -26.92 -18.30 45.42
N GLY A 975 -26.39 -18.13 46.64
CA GLY A 975 -25.24 -17.24 46.84
C GLY A 975 -24.16 -17.50 45.78
N GLU A 976 -24.00 -18.75 45.35
CA GLU A 976 -23.20 -19.17 44.21
C GLU A 976 -23.60 -18.56 42.86
N ASP A 977 -24.86 -18.49 42.46
CA ASP A 977 -25.25 -18.02 41.12
C ASP A 977 -25.28 -16.49 40.98
N THR A 978 -25.56 -15.71 42.05
CA THR A 978 -25.32 -14.25 42.04
C THR A 978 -23.83 -13.99 42.03
N LEU A 979 -23.09 -14.74 42.85
CA LEU A 979 -21.63 -14.65 42.87
C LEU A 979 -21.10 -15.01 41.50
N ARG A 980 -21.53 -16.10 40.85
CA ARG A 980 -21.09 -16.48 39.50
C ARG A 980 -21.37 -15.38 38.48
N PHE A 981 -22.52 -14.70 38.55
CA PHE A 981 -22.83 -13.59 37.65
C PHE A 981 -21.99 -12.33 37.92
N LEU A 982 -21.81 -11.93 39.19
CA LEU A 982 -20.95 -10.81 39.60
C LEU A 982 -19.44 -11.13 39.45
N GLN A 983 -19.06 -12.40 39.50
CA GLN A 983 -17.70 -12.88 39.28
C GLN A 983 -17.28 -12.81 37.80
N LEU A 984 -18.23 -12.75 36.86
CA LEU A 984 -17.96 -12.71 35.41
C LEU A 984 -17.58 -11.31 34.89
N PHE A 985 -17.82 -10.23 35.63
CA PHE A 985 -17.45 -8.86 35.25
C PHE A 985 -16.79 -8.11 36.42
N ARG A 986 -15.54 -8.46 36.73
CA ARG A 986 -14.74 -7.78 37.76
C ARG A 986 -13.84 -6.72 37.15
N LEU A 987 -14.37 -5.52 36.93
CA LEU A 987 -13.53 -4.42 36.45
C LEU A 987 -12.45 -4.09 37.49
N PRO A 988 -11.16 -4.07 37.10
CA PRO A 988 -10.12 -3.55 37.97
C PRO A 988 -10.44 -2.10 38.39
N LYS A 989 -10.24 -1.78 39.67
CA LYS A 989 -10.34 -0.39 40.14
C LYS A 989 -9.31 0.49 39.44
N TRP A 990 -8.10 -0.04 39.28
CA TRP A 990 -7.07 0.50 38.43
C TRP A 990 -6.07 -0.58 38.03
N THR A 991 -5.42 -0.40 36.88
CA THR A 991 -4.21 -1.12 36.50
C THR A 991 -3.17 -0.18 35.88
N TYR A 992 -1.90 -0.54 36.02
CA TYR A 992 -0.75 0.11 35.41
C TYR A 992 0.06 -0.94 34.68
N THR A 993 0.38 -0.68 33.43
CA THR A 993 1.26 -1.52 32.61
C THR A 993 2.35 -0.63 32.04
N PHE A 994 3.60 -0.91 32.39
CA PHE A 994 4.78 -0.35 31.73
C PHE A 994 5.43 -1.45 30.90
N TYR A 995 5.85 -1.15 29.68
CA TYR A 995 6.52 -2.15 28.85
C TYR A 995 7.69 -1.56 28.07
N LEU A 996 8.74 -2.36 27.94
CA LEU A 996 9.92 -2.09 27.13
C LEU A 996 10.22 -3.34 26.31
N LEU A 997 10.19 -3.22 24.99
CA LEU A 997 10.40 -4.28 24.02
C LEU A 997 11.51 -3.87 23.05
N ASP A 998 12.33 -4.82 22.61
CA ASP A 998 13.30 -4.63 21.55
C ASP A 998 13.27 -5.80 20.57
N TYR A 999 13.06 -5.51 19.29
CA TYR A 999 13.20 -6.50 18.22
C TYR A 999 14.59 -6.38 17.58
N TRP A 1000 15.45 -7.34 17.90
CA TRP A 1000 16.84 -7.34 17.49
C TRP A 1000 17.06 -8.27 16.29
N ARG A 1001 17.29 -7.68 15.12
CA ARG A 1001 17.70 -8.35 13.87
C ARG A 1001 19.19 -8.65 13.90
N VAL A 1002 19.58 -9.72 14.60
CA VAL A 1002 20.98 -10.15 14.76
C VAL A 1002 21.62 -10.39 13.39
N THR A 1003 20.92 -11.11 12.52
CA THR A 1003 21.27 -11.36 11.11
C THR A 1003 20.04 -11.17 10.22
N PRO A 1004 20.15 -11.09 8.88
CA PRO A 1004 18.98 -11.04 8.00
C PRO A 1004 18.02 -12.23 8.15
N LYS A 1005 18.49 -13.35 8.72
CA LYS A 1005 17.72 -14.59 8.93
C LYS A 1005 17.24 -14.77 10.37
N LEU A 1006 17.73 -13.99 11.34
CA LEU A 1006 17.44 -14.18 12.77
C LEU A 1006 17.01 -12.87 13.41
N THR A 1007 15.77 -12.85 13.92
CA THR A 1007 15.24 -11.77 14.75
C THR A 1007 14.91 -12.31 16.13
N LEU A 1008 15.47 -11.70 17.17
CA LEU A 1008 15.11 -11.93 18.56
C LEU A 1008 14.12 -10.85 19.02
N GLU A 1009 13.16 -11.22 19.83
CA GLU A 1009 12.19 -10.30 20.45
C GLU A 1009 12.40 -10.39 21.95
N LEU A 1010 12.87 -9.32 22.58
CA LEU A 1010 13.11 -9.28 24.01
C LEU A 1010 12.18 -8.25 24.62
N GLY A 1011 11.57 -8.57 25.76
CA GLY A 1011 10.65 -7.65 26.40
C GLY A 1011 10.49 -7.89 27.88
N LEU A 1012 10.21 -6.80 28.58
CA LEU A 1012 9.80 -6.80 29.98
C LEU A 1012 8.55 -5.94 30.11
N THR A 1013 7.54 -6.46 30.80
CA THR A 1013 6.39 -5.65 31.25
C THR A 1013 6.35 -5.64 32.77
N TYR A 1014 6.00 -4.49 33.36
CA TYR A 1014 5.64 -4.39 34.76
C TYR A 1014 4.14 -4.08 34.82
N GLU A 1015 3.38 -5.01 35.38
CA GLU A 1015 1.93 -4.95 35.45
C GLU A 1015 1.49 -4.94 36.92
N ALA A 1016 0.74 -3.93 37.32
CA ALA A 1016 0.20 -3.77 38.66
C ALA A 1016 -1.30 -3.52 38.59
N LEU A 1017 -2.09 -4.21 39.41
CA LEU A 1017 -3.54 -4.11 39.38
C LEU A 1017 -4.16 -4.14 40.78
N LYS A 1018 -5.33 -3.52 40.89
CA LYS A 1018 -6.18 -3.58 42.09
C LYS A 1018 -7.58 -4.03 41.73
N MET A 1019 -7.94 -5.23 42.18
CA MET A 1019 -9.26 -5.80 41.94
C MET A 1019 -10.23 -5.54 43.10
N PRO A 1020 -11.52 -5.32 42.82
CA PRO A 1020 -12.57 -5.43 43.81
C PRO A 1020 -12.87 -6.91 44.16
N ASN A 1021 -13.18 -7.18 45.43
CA ASN A 1021 -13.81 -8.41 45.92
C ASN A 1021 -15.23 -8.07 46.36
N GLU A 1022 -16.15 -8.16 45.40
CA GLU A 1022 -17.50 -7.61 45.48
C GLU A 1022 -18.42 -8.36 46.45
N GLY A 1023 -18.05 -9.56 46.90
CA GLY A 1023 -18.80 -10.28 47.94
C GLY A 1023 -18.57 -9.75 49.36
N VAL A 1024 -17.58 -8.86 49.59
CA VAL A 1024 -17.12 -8.50 50.95
C VAL A 1024 -16.66 -7.04 51.07
N GLY A 1025 -16.69 -6.25 50.00
CA GLY A 1025 -16.16 -4.88 50.00
C GLY A 1025 -14.64 -4.77 50.19
N ARG A 1026 -13.89 -5.86 50.02
CA ARG A 1026 -12.42 -5.89 50.10
C ARG A 1026 -11.80 -5.66 48.72
N THR A 1027 -10.53 -5.29 48.67
CA THR A 1027 -9.76 -5.23 47.42
C THR A 1027 -8.48 -6.03 47.57
N PHE A 1028 -8.03 -6.70 46.52
CA PHE A 1028 -6.67 -7.26 46.49
C PHE A 1028 -5.84 -6.54 45.43
N THR A 1029 -4.55 -6.40 45.71
CA THR A 1029 -3.56 -5.83 44.80
C THR A 1029 -2.57 -6.93 44.43
N LYS A 1030 -2.18 -6.96 43.16
CA LYS A 1030 -1.12 -7.84 42.67
C LYS A 1030 -0.31 -7.07 41.65
N ASP A 1031 1.00 -7.22 41.70
CA ASP A 1031 1.92 -6.72 40.70
C ASP A 1031 2.94 -7.79 40.32
N GLN A 1032 3.46 -7.70 39.09
CA GLN A 1032 4.33 -8.70 38.50
C GLN A 1032 5.23 -8.07 37.44
N VAL A 1033 6.51 -8.45 37.43
CA VAL A 1033 7.39 -8.23 36.28
C VAL A 1033 7.29 -9.48 35.40
N ASN A 1034 7.03 -9.26 34.12
CA ASN A 1034 6.73 -10.31 33.17
C ASN A 1034 7.72 -10.28 32.00
N PRO A 1035 8.63 -11.26 31.89
CA PRO A 1035 9.47 -11.41 30.71
C PRO A 1035 8.69 -11.87 29.48
N ARG A 1036 9.18 -11.44 28.32
CA ARG A 1036 8.79 -11.87 26.97
C ARG A 1036 10.05 -12.15 26.17
N VAL A 1037 10.09 -13.30 25.52
CA VAL A 1037 11.19 -13.72 24.66
C VAL A 1037 10.60 -14.35 23.41
N GLY A 1038 11.07 -13.91 22.25
CA GLY A 1038 10.72 -14.44 20.96
C GLY A 1038 11.96 -14.65 20.09
N LEU A 1039 11.86 -15.59 19.17
CA LEU A 1039 12.87 -15.92 18.18
C LEU A 1039 12.15 -16.20 16.87
N ASN A 1040 12.60 -15.58 15.79
CA ASN A 1040 12.17 -15.87 14.43
C ASN A 1040 13.43 -16.17 13.61
N TYR A 1041 13.59 -17.42 13.21
CA TYR A 1041 14.76 -17.90 12.50
C TYR A 1041 14.38 -18.51 11.15
N GLN A 1042 14.85 -17.88 10.09
CA GLN A 1042 14.71 -18.34 8.72
C GLN A 1042 15.88 -19.28 8.38
N ILE A 1043 15.63 -20.59 8.50
CA ILE A 1043 16.63 -21.64 8.19
C ILE A 1043 17.02 -21.55 6.71
N THR A 1044 16.00 -21.52 5.85
CA THR A 1044 16.12 -21.31 4.40
C THR A 1044 15.06 -20.29 3.95
N PRO A 1045 15.14 -19.72 2.74
CA PRO A 1045 14.08 -18.84 2.23
C PRO A 1045 12.67 -19.45 2.29
N GLN A 1046 12.59 -20.79 2.28
CA GLN A 1046 11.37 -21.58 2.30
C GLN A 1046 11.00 -22.13 3.69
N GLN A 1047 11.87 -22.05 4.70
CA GLN A 1047 11.63 -22.63 6.03
C GLN A 1047 11.92 -21.65 7.16
N VAL A 1048 10.95 -21.49 8.06
CA VAL A 1048 11.02 -20.58 9.21
C VAL A 1048 10.66 -21.34 10.48
N VAL A 1049 11.45 -21.14 11.52
CA VAL A 1049 11.15 -21.57 12.90
C VAL A 1049 10.89 -20.35 13.74
N ARG A 1050 9.84 -20.39 14.54
CA ARG A 1050 9.49 -19.35 15.50
C ARG A 1050 9.34 -19.96 16.87
N PHE A 1051 9.85 -19.28 17.88
CA PHE A 1051 9.64 -19.63 19.28
C PHE A 1051 9.20 -18.37 20.01
N GLY A 1052 8.14 -18.45 20.80
CA GLY A 1052 7.66 -17.35 21.63
C GLY A 1052 7.40 -17.86 23.03
N ALA A 1053 7.78 -17.09 24.04
CA ALA A 1053 7.46 -17.33 25.43
C ALA A 1053 7.16 -16.01 26.12
N TYR A 1054 6.09 -15.96 26.89
CA TYR A 1054 5.74 -14.78 27.65
C TYR A 1054 5.02 -15.14 28.95
N THR A 1055 5.11 -14.20 29.88
CA THR A 1055 4.26 -14.16 31.07
C THR A 1055 3.41 -12.90 31.00
N THR A 1056 2.23 -12.92 31.58
CA THR A 1056 1.36 -11.75 31.66
C THR A 1056 0.41 -11.88 32.85
N LEU A 1057 0.10 -10.75 33.45
CA LEU A 1057 -0.91 -10.58 34.48
C LEU A 1057 -2.04 -9.75 33.85
N SER A 1058 -3.10 -10.42 33.39
CA SER A 1058 -4.18 -9.83 32.58
C SER A 1058 -4.72 -8.51 33.19
N PRO A 1059 -4.35 -7.33 32.65
CA PRO A 1059 -4.50 -6.05 33.36
C PRO A 1059 -5.77 -5.29 32.99
N HIS A 1060 -6.55 -5.75 32.03
CA HIS A 1060 -7.81 -5.10 31.64
C HIS A 1060 -8.77 -6.16 31.12
N THR A 1061 -10.05 -5.79 30.97
CA THR A 1061 -11.05 -6.72 30.43
C THR A 1061 -10.61 -7.26 29.08
N LEU A 1062 -10.92 -8.53 28.81
CA LEU A 1062 -10.63 -9.26 27.57
C LEU A 1062 -10.88 -8.54 26.24
N PHE A 1063 -11.70 -7.49 26.24
CA PHE A 1063 -12.09 -6.74 25.05
C PHE A 1063 -11.52 -5.31 24.99
N GLN A 1064 -10.67 -4.90 25.93
CA GLN A 1064 -9.96 -3.63 25.81
C GLN A 1064 -8.71 -3.79 24.94
N PRO A 1065 -8.56 -2.98 23.88
CA PRO A 1065 -7.36 -3.00 23.09
C PRO A 1065 -6.22 -2.26 23.81
N THR A 1066 -4.98 -2.65 23.54
CA THR A 1066 -3.79 -1.88 23.96
C THR A 1066 -2.85 -1.62 22.79
N LEU A 1067 -2.06 -0.55 22.90
CA LEU A 1067 -1.04 -0.17 21.92
C LEU A 1067 0.10 -1.20 21.88
N MET A 1068 0.32 -1.96 22.95
CA MET A 1068 1.36 -2.98 23.01
C MET A 1068 1.15 -4.04 21.89
N PRO A 1069 2.20 -4.45 21.15
CA PRO A 1069 2.09 -5.43 20.08
C PRO A 1069 1.34 -6.72 20.46
N ALA A 1070 0.45 -7.17 19.58
CA ALA A 1070 -0.52 -8.28 19.75
C ALA A 1070 0.07 -9.70 19.86
N GLU A 1071 1.37 -9.89 19.66
CA GLU A 1071 2.00 -11.22 19.65
C GLU A 1071 3.49 -11.17 20.02
N VAL A 1072 4.05 -12.35 20.35
CA VAL A 1072 5.49 -12.59 20.55
C VAL A 1072 5.91 -13.72 19.62
N ALA A 1073 6.73 -13.42 18.61
CA ALA A 1073 7.15 -14.36 17.55
C ALA A 1073 6.01 -15.22 16.94
N GLY A 1074 4.83 -14.62 16.74
CA GLY A 1074 3.64 -15.25 16.18
C GLY A 1074 2.70 -15.88 17.20
N LEU A 1075 3.08 -15.92 18.47
CA LEU A 1075 2.24 -16.37 19.58
C LEU A 1075 1.40 -15.19 20.09
N PRO A 1076 0.07 -15.15 19.89
CA PRO A 1076 -0.76 -14.01 20.28
C PRO A 1076 -0.78 -13.82 21.80
N TYR A 1077 -0.61 -12.59 22.30
CA TYR A 1077 -0.78 -12.31 23.73
C TYR A 1077 -2.28 -12.14 24.08
N GLN A 1078 -2.72 -12.38 25.32
CA GLN A 1078 -4.14 -12.41 25.75
C GLN A 1078 -4.94 -13.66 25.34
N ILE A 1079 -4.69 -14.76 26.05
CA ILE A 1079 -5.65 -15.88 26.12
C ILE A 1079 -6.94 -15.38 26.77
N ASN A 1080 -8.09 -15.86 26.27
CA ASN A 1080 -9.38 -15.71 26.93
C ASN A 1080 -9.32 -16.24 28.37
N SER A 1081 -9.08 -15.35 29.33
CA SER A 1081 -8.85 -15.59 30.75
C SER A 1081 -9.48 -14.47 31.57
N PHE A 1082 -9.70 -14.67 32.87
CA PHE A 1082 -10.31 -13.63 33.70
C PHE A 1082 -9.35 -12.46 33.95
N ASP A 1083 -9.91 -11.28 34.23
CA ASP A 1083 -9.13 -10.13 34.65
C ASP A 1083 -8.29 -10.51 35.88
N GLY A 1084 -7.00 -10.19 35.88
CA GLY A 1084 -6.03 -10.56 36.91
C GLY A 1084 -5.53 -12.00 36.86
N ALA A 1085 -5.82 -12.73 35.78
CA ALA A 1085 -5.21 -14.03 35.51
C ALA A 1085 -3.69 -13.93 35.31
N ASP A 1086 -2.95 -14.85 35.93
CA ASP A 1086 -1.51 -15.07 35.69
C ASP A 1086 -1.37 -16.15 34.62
N VAL A 1087 -0.93 -15.73 33.45
CA VAL A 1087 -0.76 -16.58 32.27
C VAL A 1087 0.71 -16.67 31.95
N ARG A 1088 1.20 -17.90 31.78
CA ARG A 1088 2.53 -18.19 31.28
C ARG A 1088 2.39 -19.10 30.08
N GLU A 1089 2.90 -18.69 28.94
CA GLU A 1089 2.77 -19.45 27.71
C GLU A 1089 4.09 -19.49 26.96
N MET A 1090 4.37 -20.64 26.37
CA MET A 1090 5.41 -20.78 25.36
C MET A 1090 4.86 -21.54 24.15
N GLY A 1091 5.44 -21.28 22.98
CA GLY A 1091 5.06 -21.94 21.75
C GLY A 1091 6.20 -21.99 20.76
N LEU A 1092 6.16 -23.01 19.92
CA LEU A 1092 7.06 -23.26 18.81
C LEU A 1092 6.23 -23.41 17.54
N THR A 1093 6.66 -22.76 16.47
CA THR A 1093 6.06 -22.89 15.15
C THR A 1093 7.16 -23.23 14.14
N TRP A 1094 6.94 -24.21 13.28
CA TRP A 1094 7.77 -24.51 12.12
C TRP A 1094 6.92 -24.39 10.85
N GLU A 1095 7.40 -23.60 9.92
CA GLU A 1095 6.74 -23.28 8.65
C GLU A 1095 7.66 -23.74 7.52
N ALA A 1096 7.14 -24.51 6.58
CA ALA A 1096 7.90 -25.02 5.45
C ALA A 1096 7.14 -24.90 4.13
N GLN A 1097 7.78 -24.31 3.13
CA GLN A 1097 7.31 -24.27 1.75
C GLN A 1097 8.07 -25.31 0.92
N TRP A 1098 7.40 -26.38 0.50
CA TRP A 1098 8.01 -27.46 -0.27
C TRP A 1098 8.03 -27.17 -1.77
N SER A 1099 7.03 -26.42 -2.24
CA SER A 1099 6.92 -25.98 -3.63
C SER A 1099 6.17 -24.64 -3.67
N PRO A 1100 6.08 -23.94 -4.82
CA PRO A 1100 5.22 -22.77 -4.97
C PRO A 1100 3.73 -23.03 -4.69
N LYS A 1101 3.31 -24.30 -4.56
CA LYS A 1101 1.93 -24.74 -4.35
C LYS A 1101 1.71 -25.50 -3.04
N THR A 1102 2.75 -25.92 -2.30
CA THR A 1102 2.61 -26.82 -1.14
C THR A 1102 3.33 -26.27 0.07
N PHE A 1103 2.63 -26.18 1.19
CA PHE A 1103 3.09 -25.55 2.42
C PHE A 1103 2.67 -26.35 3.65
N THR A 1104 3.52 -26.41 4.66
CA THR A 1104 3.24 -27.07 5.94
C THR A 1104 3.47 -26.10 7.08
N VAL A 1105 2.59 -26.13 8.09
CA VAL A 1105 2.75 -25.40 9.34
C VAL A 1105 2.57 -26.40 10.48
N LEU A 1106 3.56 -26.50 11.36
CA LEU A 1106 3.49 -27.21 12.63
C LEU A 1106 3.53 -26.18 13.74
N ARG A 1107 2.59 -26.23 14.69
CA ARG A 1107 2.60 -25.40 15.89
C ARG A 1107 2.50 -26.29 17.12
N ALA A 1108 3.18 -25.92 18.18
CA ALA A 1108 3.00 -26.50 19.49
C ALA A 1108 3.01 -25.39 20.53
N SER A 1109 2.13 -25.43 21.52
CA SER A 1109 2.13 -24.49 22.64
C SER A 1109 1.82 -25.16 23.97
N ALA A 1110 2.36 -24.60 25.04
CA ALA A 1110 2.09 -24.99 26.40
C ALA A 1110 1.80 -23.73 27.23
N ALA A 1111 0.66 -23.73 27.92
CA ALA A 1111 0.21 -22.61 28.73
C ALA A 1111 -0.12 -23.08 30.16
N ARG A 1112 0.30 -22.31 31.16
CA ARG A 1112 -0.27 -22.33 32.52
C ARG A 1112 -1.20 -21.14 32.63
N VAL A 1113 -2.47 -21.38 32.92
CA VAL A 1113 -3.47 -20.33 33.15
C VAL A 1113 -3.92 -20.43 34.61
N ALA A 1114 -3.68 -19.37 35.39
CA ALA A 1114 -4.12 -19.27 36.77
C ALA A 1114 -5.13 -18.12 36.92
N ASN A 1115 -6.41 -18.48 36.99
CA ASN A 1115 -7.53 -17.53 37.06
C ASN A 1115 -7.89 -17.19 38.52
N PRO A 1116 -8.03 -15.90 38.89
CA PRO A 1116 -8.40 -15.50 40.25
C PRO A 1116 -9.86 -15.84 40.57
N TYR A 1117 -10.06 -16.72 41.54
CA TYR A 1117 -11.34 -17.15 42.07
C TYR A 1117 -11.53 -16.61 43.49
N LEU A 1118 -12.60 -15.87 43.73
CA LEU A 1118 -12.86 -15.24 45.02
C LEU A 1118 -13.83 -16.08 45.82
N LEU A 1119 -13.35 -16.63 46.93
CA LEU A 1119 -14.20 -17.28 47.92
C LEU A 1119 -15.01 -16.22 48.66
N PHE A 1120 -16.30 -16.47 48.87
CA PHE A 1120 -17.16 -15.59 49.66
C PHE A 1120 -16.57 -15.40 51.06
N ARG A 1121 -16.19 -14.16 51.42
CA ARG A 1121 -15.49 -13.80 52.67
C ARG A 1121 -14.10 -14.45 52.89
N GLY A 1122 -13.55 -15.14 51.90
CA GLY A 1122 -12.25 -15.82 51.97
C GLY A 1122 -11.10 -15.11 51.23
N PRO A 1123 -9.87 -15.65 51.29
CA PRO A 1123 -8.74 -15.17 50.48
C PRO A 1123 -8.98 -15.40 48.98
N VAL A 1124 -8.22 -14.70 48.15
CA VAL A 1124 -8.20 -14.93 46.70
C VAL A 1124 -7.55 -16.29 46.44
N ALA A 1125 -8.29 -17.22 45.84
CA ALA A 1125 -7.76 -18.49 45.34
C ALA A 1125 -7.47 -18.36 43.83
N TYR A 1126 -6.66 -19.28 43.28
CA TYR A 1126 -6.40 -19.32 41.84
C TYR A 1126 -6.76 -20.71 41.29
N LEU A 1127 -7.70 -20.75 40.35
CA LEU A 1127 -7.98 -21.97 39.57
C LEU A 1127 -6.91 -22.07 38.50
N THR A 1128 -6.00 -23.02 38.68
CA THR A 1128 -4.84 -23.20 37.80
C THR A 1128 -5.03 -24.43 36.93
N TRP A 1129 -4.76 -24.33 35.63
CA TRP A 1129 -4.65 -25.50 34.75
C TRP A 1129 -3.51 -25.32 33.75
N TYR A 1130 -3.10 -26.43 33.18
CA TYR A 1130 -2.14 -26.50 32.09
C TYR A 1130 -2.87 -26.87 30.81
N GLN A 1131 -2.49 -26.23 29.70
CA GLN A 1131 -3.02 -26.52 28.38
C GLN A 1131 -1.86 -26.76 27.42
N TYR A 1132 -1.93 -27.85 26.67
CA TYR A 1132 -0.98 -28.21 25.64
C TYR A 1132 -1.72 -28.30 24.32
N ASN A 1133 -1.22 -27.67 23.26
CA ASN A 1133 -1.80 -27.76 21.92
C ASN A 1133 -0.70 -28.11 20.92
N THR A 1134 -1.02 -28.94 19.94
CA THR A 1134 -0.17 -29.23 18.79
C THR A 1134 -1.01 -29.29 17.53
N ASP A 1135 -0.66 -28.53 16.52
CA ASP A 1135 -1.36 -28.48 15.24
C ASP A 1135 -0.39 -28.75 14.09
N VAL A 1136 -0.79 -29.60 13.14
CA VAL A 1136 -0.06 -29.88 11.90
C VAL A 1136 -0.99 -29.62 10.74
N MET A 1137 -0.60 -28.72 9.85
CA MET A 1137 -1.43 -28.24 8.75
C MET A 1137 -0.69 -28.37 7.42
N LEU A 1138 -1.33 -28.98 6.43
CA LEU A 1138 -0.90 -29.04 5.03
C LEU A 1138 -1.82 -28.16 4.18
N ASN A 1139 -1.24 -27.19 3.49
CA ASN A 1139 -1.91 -26.28 2.57
C ASN A 1139 -1.42 -26.57 1.15
N HIS A 1140 -2.33 -26.75 0.20
CA HIS A 1140 -1.97 -27.05 -1.18
C HIS A 1140 -2.85 -26.34 -2.21
N ILE A 1141 -2.23 -25.78 -3.25
CA ILE A 1141 -2.90 -25.17 -4.40
C ILE A 1141 -3.01 -26.23 -5.50
N LEU A 1142 -4.21 -26.80 -5.69
CA LEU A 1142 -4.49 -27.84 -6.68
C LEU A 1142 -4.52 -27.30 -8.12
N GLY A 1143 -4.88 -26.02 -8.27
CA GLY A 1143 -4.98 -25.36 -9.57
C GLY A 1143 -5.22 -23.85 -9.39
N PRO A 1144 -5.47 -23.09 -10.47
CA PRO A 1144 -5.65 -21.63 -10.39
C PRO A 1144 -6.86 -21.20 -9.54
N PHE A 1145 -7.82 -22.10 -9.34
CA PHE A 1145 -9.10 -21.83 -8.66
C PHE A 1145 -9.35 -22.68 -7.41
N TRP A 1146 -8.46 -23.62 -7.08
CA TRP A 1146 -8.70 -24.63 -6.04
C TRP A 1146 -7.62 -24.60 -4.96
N GLY A 1147 -8.05 -24.50 -3.70
CA GLY A 1147 -7.20 -24.63 -2.52
C GLY A 1147 -7.66 -25.77 -1.62
N LEU A 1148 -6.70 -26.53 -1.10
CA LEU A 1148 -6.89 -27.65 -0.17
C LEU A 1148 -6.16 -27.35 1.14
N THR A 1149 -6.87 -27.50 2.26
CA THR A 1149 -6.28 -27.47 3.61
C THR A 1149 -6.61 -28.76 4.32
N LEU A 1150 -5.58 -29.45 4.82
CA LEU A 1150 -5.70 -30.61 5.69
C LEU A 1150 -5.03 -30.28 7.02
N GLY A 1151 -5.67 -30.61 8.13
CA GLY A 1151 -5.17 -30.28 9.47
C GLY A 1151 -5.35 -31.43 10.44
N LEU A 1152 -4.40 -31.61 11.35
CA LEU A 1152 -4.50 -32.47 12.52
C LEU A 1152 -4.18 -31.62 13.74
N GLY A 1153 -5.05 -31.65 14.75
CA GLY A 1153 -4.86 -30.92 16.00
C GLY A 1153 -4.94 -31.86 17.20
N TRP A 1154 -4.09 -31.66 18.19
CA TRP A 1154 -4.15 -32.32 19.48
C TRP A 1154 -4.15 -31.28 20.59
N LYS A 1155 -5.01 -31.46 21.58
CA LYS A 1155 -5.09 -30.59 22.75
C LYS A 1155 -5.25 -31.42 24.01
N ARG A 1156 -4.56 -31.03 25.07
CA ARG A 1156 -4.75 -31.55 26.43
C ARG A 1156 -4.97 -30.42 27.41
N VAL A 1157 -5.93 -30.57 28.31
CA VAL A 1157 -6.20 -29.62 29.39
C VAL A 1157 -6.15 -30.37 30.72
N ASP A 1158 -5.22 -29.97 31.59
CA ASP A 1158 -4.95 -30.61 32.88
C ASP A 1158 -5.21 -29.60 34.02
N PRO A 1159 -6.38 -29.66 34.67
CA PRO A 1159 -6.71 -28.82 35.82
C PRO A 1159 -5.99 -29.25 37.10
N ARG A 1160 -5.42 -28.27 37.80
CA ARG A 1160 -4.77 -28.43 39.11
C ARG A 1160 -5.59 -27.81 40.24
N TYR A 1161 -6.88 -28.11 40.27
CA TYR A 1161 -7.81 -27.74 41.33
C TYR A 1161 -8.98 -28.74 41.41
N GLN A 1162 -9.66 -28.80 42.55
CA GLN A 1162 -10.76 -29.73 42.78
C GLN A 1162 -12.00 -29.38 41.93
N GLY A 1163 -12.56 -30.37 41.23
CA GLY A 1163 -13.76 -30.22 40.40
C GLY A 1163 -13.51 -29.75 38.95
N GLY A 1164 -12.26 -29.60 38.53
CA GLY A 1164 -11.92 -29.41 37.12
C GLY A 1164 -11.93 -30.72 36.34
N VAL A 1165 -12.26 -30.68 35.05
CA VAL A 1165 -12.27 -31.85 34.17
C VAL A 1165 -10.99 -31.89 33.31
N ASP A 1166 -10.14 -32.92 33.47
CA ASP A 1166 -9.06 -33.23 32.52
C ASP A 1166 -9.70 -33.80 31.25
N PHE A 1167 -9.22 -33.33 30.09
CA PHE A 1167 -9.59 -33.93 28.82
C PHE A 1167 -8.48 -33.82 27.78
N ASN A 1168 -8.49 -34.80 26.87
CA ASN A 1168 -7.71 -34.79 25.65
C ASN A 1168 -8.64 -34.64 24.44
N GLU A 1169 -8.19 -33.93 23.42
CA GLU A 1169 -8.90 -33.70 22.17
C GLU A 1169 -7.97 -34.02 21.00
N LEU A 1170 -8.45 -34.81 20.06
CA LEU A 1170 -7.86 -34.98 18.73
C LEU A 1170 -8.84 -34.42 17.70
N SER A 1171 -8.34 -33.66 16.74
CA SER A 1171 -9.15 -33.11 15.66
C SER A 1171 -8.48 -33.34 14.30
N ALA A 1172 -9.30 -33.53 13.26
CA ALA A 1172 -8.85 -33.63 11.89
C ALA A 1172 -9.74 -32.77 10.99
N LEU A 1173 -9.15 -31.80 10.30
CA LEU A 1173 -9.81 -30.88 9.38
C LEU A 1173 -9.49 -31.25 7.94
N GLY A 1174 -10.50 -31.31 7.09
CA GLY A 1174 -10.36 -31.27 5.65
C GLY A 1174 -11.21 -30.14 5.07
N ARG A 1175 -10.60 -29.25 4.28
CA ARG A 1175 -11.29 -28.14 3.61
C ARG A 1175 -10.86 -28.03 2.15
N LEU A 1176 -11.84 -27.99 1.27
CA LEU A 1176 -11.66 -27.70 -0.15
C LEU A 1176 -12.37 -26.39 -0.48
N THR A 1177 -11.64 -25.45 -1.07
CA THR A 1177 -12.14 -24.12 -1.43
C THR A 1177 -12.00 -23.91 -2.94
N PHE A 1178 -13.06 -23.40 -3.56
CA PHE A 1178 -13.14 -23.07 -4.97
C PHE A 1178 -13.41 -21.57 -5.15
N TRP A 1179 -12.65 -20.92 -6.03
CA TRP A 1179 -12.83 -19.51 -6.38
C TRP A 1179 -12.58 -19.29 -7.87
N HIS A 1180 -13.62 -18.98 -8.62
CA HIS A 1180 -13.54 -18.79 -10.07
C HIS A 1180 -13.56 -17.31 -10.47
N LYS A 1181 -12.92 -16.98 -11.60
CA LYS A 1181 -12.87 -15.62 -12.17
C LYS A 1181 -14.25 -15.01 -12.47
N SER A 1182 -15.32 -15.82 -12.56
CA SER A 1182 -16.69 -15.33 -12.75
C SER A 1182 -17.30 -14.70 -11.49
N GLY A 1183 -16.66 -14.85 -10.33
CA GLY A 1183 -17.21 -14.48 -9.02
C GLY A 1183 -17.89 -15.64 -8.28
N LEU A 1184 -18.02 -16.81 -8.90
CA LEU A 1184 -18.52 -18.01 -8.23
C LEU A 1184 -17.47 -18.52 -7.23
N ARG A 1185 -17.88 -18.68 -5.97
CA ARG A 1185 -17.06 -19.25 -4.90
C ARG A 1185 -17.82 -20.32 -4.15
N ALA A 1186 -17.12 -21.35 -3.70
CA ALA A 1186 -17.70 -22.40 -2.87
C ALA A 1186 -16.64 -22.97 -1.92
N TYR A 1187 -17.07 -23.55 -0.82
CA TYR A 1187 -16.22 -24.41 0.00
C TYR A 1187 -17.03 -25.54 0.63
N VAL A 1188 -16.32 -26.62 0.91
CA VAL A 1188 -16.77 -27.68 1.82
C VAL A 1188 -15.68 -27.90 2.86
N ALA A 1189 -16.10 -28.04 4.12
CA ALA A 1189 -15.20 -28.35 5.22
C ALA A 1189 -15.81 -29.44 6.10
N ALA A 1190 -14.96 -30.35 6.58
CA ALA A 1190 -15.31 -31.35 7.57
C ALA A 1190 -14.26 -31.35 8.68
N THR A 1191 -14.71 -31.24 9.93
CA THR A 1191 -13.86 -31.33 11.11
C THR A 1191 -14.31 -32.52 11.95
N LEU A 1192 -13.51 -33.57 11.99
CA LEU A 1192 -13.66 -34.67 12.94
C LEU A 1192 -13.06 -34.26 14.27
N VAL A 1193 -13.77 -34.47 15.38
CA VAL A 1193 -13.28 -34.18 16.73
C VAL A 1193 -13.56 -35.40 17.61
N TYR A 1194 -12.53 -35.83 18.33
CA TYR A 1194 -12.58 -36.86 19.36
C TYR A 1194 -12.12 -36.27 20.69
N GLN A 1195 -13.01 -36.19 21.66
CA GLN A 1195 -12.70 -35.78 23.03
C GLN A 1195 -12.78 -36.97 23.99
N LYS A 1196 -11.75 -37.12 24.83
CA LYS A 1196 -11.66 -38.07 25.93
C LYS A 1196 -11.51 -37.31 27.25
N PRO A 1197 -12.63 -36.99 27.92
CA PRO A 1197 -12.65 -36.51 29.31
C PRO A 1197 -12.44 -37.65 30.32
N ASP A 1198 -11.74 -37.39 31.43
CA ASP A 1198 -11.39 -38.44 32.42
C ASP A 1198 -12.60 -39.03 33.18
N ASP A 1199 -13.59 -38.20 33.52
CA ASP A 1199 -14.76 -38.59 34.33
C ASP A 1199 -16.05 -38.75 33.51
N ARG A 1200 -15.98 -38.82 32.16
CA ARG A 1200 -17.16 -38.80 31.28
C ARG A 1200 -17.01 -39.70 30.05
N LYS A 1201 -18.13 -39.97 29.37
CA LYS A 1201 -18.13 -40.72 28.09
C LYS A 1201 -17.32 -39.96 27.04
N ASN A 1202 -16.54 -40.72 26.25
CA ASN A 1202 -15.84 -40.19 25.09
C ASN A 1202 -16.85 -39.61 24.08
N GLU A 1203 -16.49 -38.50 23.44
CA GLU A 1203 -17.31 -37.88 22.40
C GLU A 1203 -16.56 -37.88 21.07
N LEU A 1204 -17.13 -38.52 20.06
CA LEU A 1204 -16.65 -38.48 18.68
C LEU A 1204 -17.72 -37.85 17.82
N PHE A 1205 -17.42 -36.73 17.16
CA PHE A 1205 -18.36 -36.07 16.28
C PHE A 1205 -17.68 -35.47 15.04
N VAL A 1206 -18.48 -35.26 14.00
CA VAL A 1206 -18.06 -34.60 12.76
C VAL A 1206 -18.88 -33.34 12.58
N LEU A 1207 -18.21 -32.21 12.42
CA LEU A 1207 -18.81 -30.95 12.02
C LEU A 1207 -18.59 -30.75 10.51
N GLY A 1208 -19.67 -30.74 9.74
CA GLY A 1208 -19.64 -30.41 8.32
C GLY A 1208 -20.13 -28.99 8.08
N ASP A 1209 -19.39 -28.21 7.29
CA ASP A 1209 -19.76 -26.87 6.86
C ASP A 1209 -19.71 -26.77 5.34
N PHE A 1210 -20.66 -26.03 4.77
CA PHE A 1210 -20.76 -25.79 3.34
C PHE A 1210 -21.05 -24.33 3.06
N GLY A 1211 -20.40 -23.78 2.03
CA GLY A 1211 -20.68 -22.42 1.58
C GLY A 1211 -20.69 -22.35 0.06
N VAL A 1212 -21.63 -21.59 -0.50
CA VAL A 1212 -21.65 -21.23 -1.92
C VAL A 1212 -22.07 -19.77 -2.05
N GLY A 1213 -21.44 -19.06 -2.96
CA GLY A 1213 -21.86 -17.70 -3.26
C GLY A 1213 -21.32 -17.18 -4.57
N TYR A 1214 -21.79 -15.99 -4.88
CA TYR A 1214 -21.52 -15.32 -6.12
C TYR A 1214 -21.24 -13.85 -5.86
N GLU A 1215 -20.06 -13.40 -6.24
CA GLU A 1215 -19.72 -11.98 -6.30
C GLU A 1215 -20.25 -11.41 -7.63
N PHE A 1216 -21.04 -10.34 -7.54
CA PHE A 1216 -21.65 -9.73 -8.71
C PHE A 1216 -20.59 -9.04 -9.58
N PRO A 1217 -20.79 -8.99 -10.91
CA PRO A 1217 -19.88 -8.30 -11.82
C PRO A 1217 -19.58 -6.88 -11.37
N ARG A 1218 -18.32 -6.47 -11.55
CA ARG A 1218 -17.80 -5.15 -11.16
C ARG A 1218 -17.85 -4.89 -9.65
N LYS A 1219 -17.83 -5.94 -8.81
CA LYS A 1219 -17.89 -5.84 -7.35
C LYS A 1219 -19.06 -4.94 -6.90
N ARG A 1220 -20.26 -5.17 -7.45
CA ARG A 1220 -21.49 -4.43 -7.07
C ARG A 1220 -22.15 -4.98 -5.80
N GLY A 1221 -21.65 -6.10 -5.30
CA GLY A 1221 -22.23 -6.82 -4.18
C GLY A 1221 -21.90 -8.30 -4.26
N GLU A 1222 -22.41 -9.04 -3.30
CA GLU A 1222 -22.31 -10.50 -3.25
C GLU A 1222 -23.57 -11.10 -2.65
N ILE A 1223 -23.83 -12.35 -3.01
CA ILE A 1223 -24.76 -13.22 -2.31
C ILE A 1223 -24.02 -14.46 -1.83
N PHE A 1224 -24.25 -14.84 -0.59
CA PHE A 1224 -23.57 -15.97 0.04
C PHE A 1224 -24.54 -16.79 0.87
N LEU A 1225 -24.63 -18.08 0.54
CA LEU A 1225 -25.31 -19.09 1.34
C LEU A 1225 -24.25 -19.85 2.14
N ASN A 1226 -24.37 -19.79 3.46
CA ASN A 1226 -23.55 -20.55 4.39
C ASN A 1226 -24.43 -21.53 5.17
N VAL A 1227 -24.01 -22.78 5.27
CA VAL A 1227 -24.64 -23.80 6.11
C VAL A 1227 -23.59 -24.29 7.09
N SER A 1228 -23.75 -23.92 8.36
CA SER A 1228 -22.91 -24.41 9.44
C SER A 1228 -23.58 -25.59 10.15
N ASN A 1229 -22.80 -26.63 10.49
CA ASN A 1229 -23.31 -27.91 10.98
C ASN A 1229 -24.38 -28.53 10.06
N VAL A 1230 -23.97 -28.88 8.83
CA VAL A 1230 -24.83 -29.46 7.78
C VAL A 1230 -25.63 -30.68 8.27
N PHE A 1231 -25.04 -31.50 9.14
CA PHE A 1231 -25.66 -32.72 9.70
C PHE A 1231 -26.66 -32.45 10.83
N ASN A 1232 -26.79 -31.20 11.29
CA ASN A 1232 -27.66 -30.80 12.40
C ASN A 1232 -27.50 -31.68 13.65
N ARG A 1233 -26.28 -32.12 13.95
CA ARG A 1233 -26.00 -32.95 15.12
C ARG A 1233 -25.67 -32.07 16.32
N HIS A 1234 -26.27 -32.37 17.46
CA HIS A 1234 -25.94 -31.77 18.74
C HIS A 1234 -24.85 -32.61 19.41
N PHE A 1235 -23.78 -31.98 19.87
CA PHE A 1235 -22.68 -32.63 20.58
C PHE A 1235 -22.32 -31.80 21.80
N THR A 1236 -21.87 -32.44 22.88
CA THR A 1236 -21.19 -31.74 23.97
C THR A 1236 -19.74 -31.50 23.54
N TYR A 1237 -19.11 -30.46 24.08
CA TYR A 1237 -17.73 -30.13 23.76
C TYR A 1237 -17.13 -29.40 24.95
N LEU A 1238 -15.96 -29.81 25.40
CA LEU A 1238 -15.25 -29.12 26.48
C LEU A 1238 -14.26 -28.11 25.89
N VAL A 1239 -14.43 -26.84 26.20
CA VAL A 1239 -13.53 -25.76 25.77
C VAL A 1239 -12.42 -25.52 26.80
N ALA A 1240 -12.76 -25.59 28.09
CA ALA A 1240 -11.90 -25.27 29.24
C ALA A 1240 -12.30 -26.12 30.48
N PRO A 1241 -11.46 -26.22 31.53
CA PRO A 1241 -11.71 -27.16 32.63
C PRO A 1241 -12.69 -26.65 33.68
N ILE A 1242 -13.07 -25.36 33.65
CA ILE A 1242 -13.82 -24.69 34.71
C ILE A 1242 -15.34 -24.84 34.55
N ARG A 1243 -15.83 -25.24 33.38
CA ARG A 1243 -17.26 -25.50 33.14
C ARG A 1243 -17.47 -26.15 31.79
N LEU A 1244 -18.50 -26.99 31.73
CA LEU A 1244 -19.24 -27.26 30.51
C LEU A 1244 -19.69 -25.92 29.92
N ASP A 1245 -19.10 -25.52 28.80
CA ASP A 1245 -19.85 -24.83 27.76
C ASP A 1245 -20.21 -25.95 26.78
N PRO A 1246 -21.33 -26.67 26.97
CA PRO A 1246 -21.81 -27.54 25.91
C PRO A 1246 -21.86 -26.68 24.66
N PHE A 1247 -21.25 -27.08 23.56
CA PHE A 1247 -21.29 -26.32 22.31
C PHE A 1247 -22.25 -27.03 21.37
N TYR A 1248 -23.56 -26.82 21.58
CA TYR A 1248 -24.59 -27.28 20.66
C TYR A 1248 -24.77 -26.24 19.57
N ALA A 1249 -23.91 -26.27 18.55
CA ALA A 1249 -24.21 -25.51 17.35
C ALA A 1249 -25.38 -26.19 16.63
N SER A 1250 -26.63 -25.79 16.88
CA SER A 1250 -27.73 -26.13 15.98
C SER A 1250 -27.35 -25.75 14.55
N ARG A 1251 -27.83 -26.50 13.54
CA ARG A 1251 -27.61 -26.12 12.13
C ARG A 1251 -28.03 -24.68 11.93
N LEU A 1252 -27.19 -23.89 11.28
CA LEU A 1252 -27.51 -22.51 10.94
C LEU A 1252 -27.37 -22.35 9.44
N LEU A 1253 -28.51 -22.19 8.77
CA LEU A 1253 -28.53 -21.82 7.36
C LEU A 1253 -28.61 -20.30 7.28
N THR A 1254 -27.59 -19.65 6.75
CA THR A 1254 -27.50 -18.20 6.61
C THR A 1254 -27.48 -17.84 5.13
N LEU A 1255 -28.46 -17.06 4.68
CA LEU A 1255 -28.40 -16.37 3.41
C LEU A 1255 -28.04 -14.91 3.68
N ARG A 1256 -26.90 -14.47 3.14
CA ARG A 1256 -26.44 -13.09 3.21
C ARG A 1256 -26.42 -12.47 1.82
N MET A 1257 -26.91 -11.24 1.72
CA MET A 1257 -26.78 -10.40 0.55
C MET A 1257 -26.16 -9.07 0.94
N SER A 1258 -25.14 -8.66 0.22
CA SER A 1258 -24.45 -7.39 0.41
C SER A 1258 -24.45 -6.63 -0.92
N LEU A 1259 -24.78 -5.35 -0.89
CA LEU A 1259 -24.81 -4.46 -2.05
C LEU A 1259 -23.86 -3.29 -1.82
N TYR A 1260 -23.06 -2.98 -2.84
CA TYR A 1260 -22.01 -1.98 -2.81
C TYR A 1260 -22.35 -0.89 -3.82
N TYR A 1261 -22.56 0.34 -3.32
CA TYR A 1261 -22.93 1.51 -4.12
C TYR A 1261 -21.80 2.56 -4.09
#